data_AF-A0A2D6N0Y3-F1
#
_entry.id   AF-A0A2D6N0Y3-F1
#
_cell.length_a   1.000
_cell.length_b   1.000
_cell.length_c   1.000
_cell.angle_alpha   90.00
_cell.angle_beta   90.00
_cell.angle_gamma   90.00
#
_symmetry.space_group_name_H-M   'P 1'
#
loop_
_entity.id
_entity.type
_entity.pdbx_description
1 polymer ?
#
loop_
_entity_poly.entity_id
_entity_poly.type
_entity_poly.pdbx_seq_one_letter_code
_entity_poly.pdbx_strand_id
1 'polypeptide(L)'
;VRFEIEPTTTVIIRGGSGTSGHFSFRMIRTYFDATGIRIVDRTARDASTIVELRLASIGRSGSRREIGPGEVASLGPRVEIRRREVTEWYVNTPDGLEQGFTLPARPDGKGPLELVLAVDAARVEPRGDHLILRTPTGRRLEYAKLAVEDARGRSLAARLDAPKPDRIRIVADDREAAYPIVIDPLLTASFDSQLESDQASAMLGISVASAGDVDGDGFADVLVGAASFDAGEPDEGAAFIFLGSADGILDATPLSAHTQLESDQAGAGFGSSVSSAGDVNGDGYADVLVGATGYDADPPDEGAAFVFLGGATGIADAGPTGAHARLESDQADAAFGISVASAGDVDGDGYADILIGADHYDAGEPDEGAAFVFLGSLTGIANASPASAHAQLESDQADAHFGRSVSSASDVDGDGFDDILIGAPGYDWGEVDEGAAFVFLGSASGIADGDPVSADTQIEANQASAGMGTSVAGAGDVNGDGYADVILGAPLFDAGETDEGAAFVFLGSASGIPDAGAVDAAIQLEADQPEAQFGSSVASASDVDGDGFADVIVGAALFDAGEMDEGAAFVFLGGASGIADGDPEQAIASIRGGQTDAFLGSSVSSAGDIDGDGFDDVVVGAPFFDAGEPDEGAAFLFLGSPTGIASSDPDSAHARIEGDQAYAYLGSSVAGAGDIDRDGFDDIVIGVPRYDSGHMDEGSVLIFHGSATGIADGNPTSADTRIESNDSGSMLGTSVAGAGDVNGDGFTDILISAPNFDGAPVGAGTVFIYHGRISRIPNGNLGSASTTLLGSSPNTDFGSSVAGAGDVNADEFSDIVVGAPGFTNGEFNEGAAFVFYGSNIGIRDSDLGDADAQIESDQIGAALGRPVASAGDVNGDGYADIVVGSATFDAGEDNEGAAFVYLGSAAGITGSGPNTADGMLEGDQPGSRFGASVAGLGDVDGDGFADIAVGAWRYTTDSDREGAAFVFLGSPSGVPNGSPATAHAELVGDQADGAFGWNVSAAGDVNADGFADLLVGARRQNAVYSDEGSTYLYLANTRDDQPGRPVLVAQRCIDDLLSCPPGPGGLTRHVGSWSSSGAQDAFLAEIVVSHPEGTGRVKAEFEACLIGIPFGDSGCSVQTSPDWLLVDGASPEVRVQHILTGLPFEPDALYRWRVRALYAPTNVSEPGIVAPPEPRHGPWRRPSAQSNEADIRVPEAGFTSMLIVGALWLAAGAAAPTRRQRATTRSAGRSSPLPEPRRPHHRTGRGHRAFRRNLRQRTTHLRSNQR
;
A
#
# COMPACT_ATOMS: atom_id res chain seq x y z
N VAL A 1 25.99 38.27 -11.35
CA VAL A 1 26.38 37.44 -10.18
C VAL A 1 25.51 36.22 -10.28
N ARG A 2 26.05 35.00 -10.17
CA ARG A 2 25.20 33.82 -10.01
C ARG A 2 24.83 33.73 -8.53
N PHE A 3 23.58 33.40 -8.26
CA PHE A 3 23.07 33.06 -6.95
C PHE A 3 22.57 31.62 -7.06
N GLU A 4 22.97 30.79 -6.12
CA GLU A 4 22.65 29.38 -6.01
C GLU A 4 22.06 29.18 -4.62
N ILE A 5 20.89 28.55 -4.52
CA ILE A 5 20.25 28.22 -3.24
C ILE A 5 20.65 26.78 -2.92
N GLU A 6 21.13 26.55 -1.70
CA GLU A 6 21.38 25.23 -1.14
C GLU A 6 20.69 25.19 0.24
N PRO A 7 20.04 24.07 0.63
CA PRO A 7 19.04 24.07 1.70
C PRO A 7 19.61 24.36 3.09
N THR A 8 20.91 24.12 3.33
CA THR A 8 21.60 24.47 4.59
C THR A 8 21.91 25.99 4.69
N THR A 9 20.84 26.78 4.72
CA THR A 9 20.76 28.19 5.16
C THR A 9 21.59 29.21 4.38
N THR A 10 22.23 28.84 3.26
CA THR A 10 23.29 29.66 2.64
C THR A 10 23.15 29.79 1.12
N VAL A 11 22.78 30.99 0.64
CA VAL A 11 22.89 31.31 -0.80
C VAL A 11 24.35 31.43 -1.21
N ILE A 12 24.83 30.51 -2.03
CA ILE A 12 26.23 30.44 -2.46
C ILE A 12 26.47 31.34 -3.66
N ILE A 13 27.56 32.13 -3.57
CA ILE A 13 28.05 32.99 -4.66
C ILE A 13 29.30 32.33 -5.25
N ARG A 14 29.13 31.23 -6.00
CA ARG A 14 30.27 30.45 -6.52
C ARG A 14 31.13 31.26 -7.50
N GLY A 15 32.45 31.15 -7.29
CA GLY A 15 33.48 31.96 -7.94
C GLY A 15 34.61 31.15 -8.57
N GLY A 16 34.32 29.94 -9.07
CA GLY A 16 35.24 29.07 -9.80
C GLY A 16 35.89 27.95 -8.98
N SER A 17 35.72 26.71 -9.47
CA SER A 17 36.45 25.47 -9.12
C SER A 17 36.60 25.12 -7.63
N GLY A 18 35.83 24.13 -7.16
CA GLY A 18 36.07 23.47 -5.86
C GLY A 18 34.84 22.75 -5.31
N THR A 19 34.98 21.42 -5.20
CA THR A 19 34.21 20.42 -4.43
C THR A 19 33.42 20.91 -3.21
N SER A 20 32.24 20.32 -3.02
CA SER A 20 31.39 20.37 -1.82
C SER A 20 30.34 19.24 -1.90
N GLY A 21 29.93 18.68 -0.76
CA GLY A 21 28.78 17.76 -0.65
C GLY A 21 27.48 18.54 -0.42
N HIS A 22 26.34 17.97 -0.81
CA HIS A 22 25.10 18.73 -1.02
C HIS A 22 23.84 17.90 -0.79
N PHE A 23 22.93 18.43 0.04
CA PHE A 23 21.50 18.18 -0.13
C PHE A 23 20.98 18.94 -1.35
N SER A 24 19.96 18.40 -2.01
CA SER A 24 19.20 19.05 -3.07
C SER A 24 17.72 19.11 -2.72
N PHE A 25 17.01 20.04 -3.35
CA PHE A 25 15.62 19.81 -3.74
C PHE A 25 15.68 19.26 -5.15
N ARG A 26 15.04 18.12 -5.40
CA ARG A 26 14.54 17.70 -6.71
C ARG A 26 15.53 17.95 -7.86
N MET A 27 16.82 17.50 -7.70
CA MET A 27 18.10 17.67 -8.45
C MET A 27 18.17 18.62 -9.66
N ILE A 28 17.35 19.63 -9.71
CA ILE A 28 17.37 20.71 -10.66
C ILE A 28 18.23 21.82 -10.05
N ARG A 29 18.74 22.71 -10.90
CA ARG A 29 19.54 23.86 -10.43
C ARG A 29 18.96 25.15 -10.96
N THR A 30 18.06 25.74 -10.19
CA THR A 30 17.41 27.02 -10.49
C THR A 30 18.42 28.17 -10.53
N TYR A 31 18.72 28.66 -11.74
CA TYR A 31 19.59 29.81 -11.96
C TYR A 31 18.77 31.10 -12.08
N PHE A 32 18.98 32.03 -11.14
CA PHE A 32 18.33 33.34 -11.13
C PHE A 32 19.06 34.36 -12.02
N ASP A 33 18.29 35.02 -12.87
CA ASP A 33 18.73 36.02 -13.84
C ASP A 33 17.88 37.31 -13.67
N ALA A 34 18.19 38.40 -14.39
CA ALA A 34 17.44 39.65 -14.21
C ALA A 34 16.01 39.61 -14.81
N THR A 35 15.70 38.64 -15.66
CA THR A 35 14.43 38.48 -16.39
C THR A 35 13.50 37.44 -15.80
N GLY A 36 14.04 36.42 -15.11
CA GLY A 36 13.31 35.30 -14.52
C GLY A 36 14.27 34.22 -14.02
N ILE A 37 13.83 32.97 -14.07
CA ILE A 37 14.64 31.78 -13.77
C ILE A 37 14.98 30.96 -15.02
N ARG A 38 16.06 30.18 -14.90
CA ARG A 38 16.40 29.08 -15.79
C ARG A 38 16.64 27.85 -14.92
N ILE A 39 15.73 26.89 -15.01
CA ILE A 39 15.87 25.57 -14.41
C ILE A 39 16.75 24.74 -15.37
N VAL A 40 17.66 23.97 -14.79
CA VAL A 40 18.39 22.91 -15.50
C VAL A 40 18.24 21.63 -14.73
N ASP A 41 18.38 20.54 -15.45
CA ASP A 41 18.66 19.24 -14.87
C ASP A 41 20.07 19.15 -14.26
N ARG A 42 20.32 18.14 -13.42
CA ARG A 42 21.65 17.68 -13.01
C ARG A 42 21.96 16.25 -13.44
N THR A 43 20.97 15.38 -13.66
CA THR A 43 21.20 14.01 -14.15
C THR A 43 21.88 14.09 -15.53
N ALA A 44 21.30 14.91 -16.42
CA ALA A 44 21.85 15.20 -17.74
C ALA A 44 23.28 15.76 -17.67
N ARG A 45 24.25 14.95 -18.13
CA ARG A 45 25.72 15.22 -18.14
C ARG A 45 26.13 16.59 -18.74
N ASP A 46 25.27 17.26 -19.51
CA ASP A 46 25.48 18.57 -20.14
C ASP A 46 24.86 19.78 -19.37
N ALA A 47 24.08 19.54 -18.30
CA ALA A 47 23.24 20.52 -17.58
C ALA A 47 22.31 21.31 -18.52
N SER A 48 21.50 20.54 -19.25
CA SER A 48 20.45 20.96 -20.20
C SER A 48 19.44 21.92 -19.56
N THR A 49 18.77 22.74 -20.36
CA THR A 49 17.80 23.73 -19.84
C THR A 49 16.39 23.22 -20.07
N ILE A 50 15.79 22.68 -19.02
CA ILE A 50 14.46 22.06 -19.06
C ILE A 50 13.31 23.09 -18.96
N VAL A 51 13.49 24.21 -18.25
CA VAL A 51 12.49 25.31 -18.24
C VAL A 51 13.15 26.69 -18.09
N GLU A 52 12.70 27.70 -18.87
CA GLU A 52 12.92 29.12 -18.57
C GLU A 52 11.59 29.85 -18.32
N LEU A 53 11.28 30.16 -17.05
CA LEU A 53 10.13 31.01 -16.67
C LEU A 53 10.56 32.48 -16.59
N ARG A 54 9.90 33.34 -17.36
CA ARG A 54 10.17 34.80 -17.42
C ARG A 54 8.89 35.61 -17.33
N LEU A 55 8.76 36.50 -16.34
CA LEU A 55 7.61 37.42 -16.27
C LEU A 55 7.59 38.41 -17.46
N ALA A 56 6.81 38.09 -18.49
CA ALA A 56 6.80 38.79 -19.76
C ALA A 56 5.92 40.04 -19.75
N SER A 57 4.74 39.99 -19.11
CA SER A 57 3.88 41.19 -18.99
C SER A 57 2.98 41.17 -17.76
N ILE A 58 2.62 42.36 -17.28
CA ILE A 58 1.68 42.56 -16.18
C ILE A 58 0.66 43.65 -16.51
N GLY A 59 -0.56 43.54 -16.00
CA GLY A 59 -1.55 44.60 -16.06
C GLY A 59 -2.97 44.08 -15.95
N ARG A 60 -3.82 44.40 -16.94
CA ARG A 60 -5.24 44.01 -16.98
C ARG A 60 -5.62 43.65 -18.41
N SER A 61 -6.74 42.94 -18.61
CA SER A 61 -7.16 42.33 -19.88
C SER A 61 -7.13 43.22 -21.14
N GLY A 62 -7.25 44.54 -21.00
CA GLY A 62 -7.15 45.51 -22.10
C GLY A 62 -5.92 46.42 -22.09
N SER A 63 -4.98 46.25 -21.16
CA SER A 63 -3.83 47.15 -20.96
C SER A 63 -2.67 46.50 -20.17
N ARG A 64 -2.30 45.25 -20.49
CA ARG A 64 -1.02 44.67 -20.07
C ARG A 64 0.16 45.44 -20.65
N ARG A 65 1.28 45.46 -19.93
CA ARG A 65 2.54 46.11 -20.32
C ARG A 65 3.70 45.13 -20.13
N GLU A 66 4.60 45.11 -21.11
CA GLU A 66 5.84 44.33 -21.08
C GLU A 66 6.68 44.70 -19.84
N ILE A 67 7.22 43.66 -19.20
CA ILE A 67 8.11 43.77 -18.05
C ILE A 67 9.56 43.64 -18.53
N GLY A 68 10.45 44.44 -17.94
CA GLY A 68 11.89 44.44 -18.23
C GLY A 68 12.71 43.84 -17.09
N PRO A 69 14.04 43.71 -17.26
CA PRO A 69 14.91 43.13 -16.25
C PRO A 69 14.92 43.94 -14.94
N GLY A 70 14.95 43.21 -13.82
CA GLY A 70 14.98 43.74 -12.45
C GLY A 70 16.36 43.71 -11.79
N GLU A 71 16.37 43.94 -10.48
CA GLU A 71 17.53 43.78 -9.60
C GLU A 71 17.38 42.48 -8.79
N VAL A 72 18.26 41.51 -9.04
CA VAL A 72 18.29 40.23 -8.31
C VAL A 72 18.99 40.41 -6.97
N ALA A 73 18.35 39.98 -5.87
CA ALA A 73 18.90 40.02 -4.53
C ALA A 73 18.48 38.79 -3.71
N SER A 74 19.36 38.27 -2.84
CA SER A 74 19.03 37.25 -1.84
C SER A 74 18.69 37.90 -0.48
N LEU A 75 17.81 37.24 0.27
CA LEU A 75 17.40 37.54 1.65
C LEU A 75 17.26 36.23 2.44
N GLY A 76 18.39 35.61 2.81
CA GLY A 76 18.37 34.26 3.40
C GLY A 76 17.98 33.23 2.33
N PRO A 77 17.03 32.31 2.59
CA PRO A 77 16.61 31.30 1.63
C PRO A 77 15.89 31.90 0.40
N ARG A 78 15.33 33.11 0.53
CA ARG A 78 14.54 33.78 -0.51
C ARG A 78 15.39 34.56 -1.50
N VAL A 79 15.11 34.42 -2.80
CA VAL A 79 15.66 35.27 -3.87
C VAL A 79 14.55 36.18 -4.42
N GLU A 80 14.86 37.44 -4.72
CA GLU A 80 13.91 38.41 -5.25
C GLU A 80 14.42 39.06 -6.54
N ILE A 81 13.61 39.06 -7.60
CA ILE A 81 13.84 39.82 -8.83
C ILE A 81 12.99 41.10 -8.77
N ARG A 82 13.54 42.11 -8.10
CA ARG A 82 12.83 43.36 -7.78
C ARG A 82 12.67 44.23 -9.01
N ARG A 83 11.43 44.55 -9.38
CA ARG A 83 11.08 45.43 -10.51
C ARG A 83 10.24 46.62 -10.02
N ARG A 84 10.06 47.65 -10.85
CA ARG A 84 9.38 48.90 -10.46
C ARG A 84 7.85 48.74 -10.31
N GLU A 85 7.29 47.72 -10.93
CA GLU A 85 5.85 47.42 -10.95
C GLU A 85 5.45 46.24 -10.06
N VAL A 86 6.40 45.37 -9.68
CA VAL A 86 6.19 44.11 -8.95
C VAL A 86 7.53 43.63 -8.36
N THR A 87 7.50 42.97 -7.21
CA THR A 87 8.60 42.10 -6.77
C THR A 87 8.17 40.67 -7.06
N GLU A 88 8.79 40.05 -8.05
CA GLU A 88 8.79 38.59 -8.21
C GLU A 88 9.84 38.05 -7.24
N TRP A 89 9.56 36.91 -6.63
CA TRP A 89 10.40 36.29 -5.63
C TRP A 89 10.26 34.78 -5.67
N TYR A 90 11.26 34.11 -5.11
CA TYR A 90 11.39 32.67 -5.12
C TYR A 90 11.84 32.21 -3.74
N VAL A 91 11.18 31.19 -3.21
CA VAL A 91 11.64 30.39 -2.08
C VAL A 91 11.73 28.96 -2.58
N ASN A 92 12.72 28.22 -2.10
CA ASN A 92 12.72 26.77 -2.23
C ASN A 92 12.12 26.24 -0.94
N THR A 93 10.93 25.66 -1.02
CA THR A 93 10.31 24.86 0.05
C THR A 93 10.59 23.37 -0.23
N PRO A 94 10.25 22.44 0.69
CA PRO A 94 10.22 21.00 0.37
C PRO A 94 9.16 20.71 -0.71
N ASP A 95 7.99 21.32 -0.53
CA ASP A 95 6.82 21.21 -1.41
C ASP A 95 7.00 21.83 -2.81
N GLY A 96 7.98 22.72 -3.06
CA GLY A 96 8.23 23.22 -4.41
C GLY A 96 9.19 24.42 -4.58
N LEU A 97 9.25 24.92 -5.82
CA LEU A 97 9.81 26.24 -6.14
C LEU A 97 8.70 27.28 -6.16
N GLU A 98 8.37 27.83 -5.00
CA GLU A 98 7.36 28.89 -4.81
C GLU A 98 7.72 30.13 -5.65
N GLN A 99 6.88 30.52 -6.63
CA GLN A 99 7.13 31.67 -7.53
C GLN A 99 6.22 32.86 -7.20
N GLY A 100 6.41 33.45 -6.02
CA GLY A 100 5.55 34.53 -5.56
C GLY A 100 5.72 35.89 -6.27
N PHE A 101 4.61 36.64 -6.36
CA PHE A 101 4.57 37.99 -6.94
C PHE A 101 3.89 39.01 -6.02
N THR A 102 4.69 39.84 -5.33
CA THR A 102 4.18 40.98 -4.55
C THR A 102 4.00 42.22 -5.42
N LEU A 103 2.76 42.59 -5.73
CA LEU A 103 2.41 43.83 -6.43
C LEU A 103 2.18 44.97 -5.42
N PRO A 104 2.98 46.06 -5.40
CA PRO A 104 2.83 47.13 -4.42
C PRO A 104 1.67 48.11 -4.70
N ALA A 105 1.08 48.11 -5.90
CA ALA A 105 0.00 49.01 -6.28
C ALA A 105 -0.82 48.50 -7.48
N ARG A 106 -2.08 48.91 -7.55
CA ARG A 106 -3.04 48.53 -8.61
C ARG A 106 -2.58 48.99 -10.01
N PRO A 107 -2.44 48.09 -11.00
CA PRO A 107 -2.16 48.48 -12.38
C PRO A 107 -3.31 49.25 -13.04
N ASP A 108 -3.00 50.22 -13.90
CA ASP A 108 -3.97 50.97 -14.69
C ASP A 108 -4.68 50.07 -15.72
N GLY A 109 -6.02 50.12 -15.79
CA GLY A 109 -6.77 49.43 -16.84
C GLY A 109 -8.24 49.15 -16.57
N LYS A 110 -8.74 48.07 -17.21
CA LYS A 110 -10.05 47.42 -16.99
C LYS A 110 -9.92 45.92 -17.27
N GLY A 111 -10.84 45.13 -16.70
CA GLY A 111 -10.72 43.65 -16.59
C GLY A 111 -10.18 43.25 -15.21
N PRO A 112 -10.03 41.95 -14.92
CA PRO A 112 -9.21 41.45 -13.80
C PRO A 112 -7.74 41.92 -13.87
N LEU A 113 -6.97 41.60 -12.82
CA LEU A 113 -5.52 41.62 -12.83
C LEU A 113 -5.01 40.43 -13.67
N GLU A 114 -3.94 40.63 -14.43
CA GLU A 114 -3.30 39.58 -15.23
C GLU A 114 -1.78 39.70 -15.16
N LEU A 115 -1.12 38.56 -14.87
CA LEU A 115 0.30 38.32 -15.10
C LEU A 115 0.41 37.31 -16.25
N VAL A 116 1.45 37.43 -17.08
CA VAL A 116 1.74 36.47 -18.16
C VAL A 116 3.22 36.15 -18.11
N LEU A 117 3.54 34.88 -17.94
CA LEU A 117 4.90 34.36 -18.07
C LEU A 117 5.15 33.98 -19.53
N ALA A 118 6.38 34.18 -19.96
CA ALA A 118 6.96 33.44 -21.06
C ALA A 118 7.57 32.16 -20.49
N VAL A 119 7.16 31.04 -21.07
CA VAL A 119 7.85 29.77 -20.99
C VAL A 119 8.68 29.66 -22.27
N ASP A 120 9.97 29.45 -22.11
CA ASP A 120 10.86 28.99 -23.18
C ASP A 120 11.45 27.64 -22.70
N ALA A 121 11.79 26.76 -23.65
CA ALA A 121 12.25 25.39 -23.41
C ALA A 121 11.25 24.41 -22.75
N ALA A 122 9.96 24.73 -22.63
CA ALA A 122 8.90 23.77 -22.26
C ALA A 122 7.55 24.10 -22.93
N ARG A 123 6.61 23.15 -22.94
CA ARG A 123 5.24 23.27 -23.50
C ARG A 123 4.21 23.39 -22.36
N VAL A 124 3.35 24.41 -22.44
CA VAL A 124 2.29 24.64 -21.44
C VAL A 124 0.97 23.99 -21.85
N GLU A 125 0.43 23.15 -20.97
CA GLU A 125 -0.84 22.43 -21.13
C GLU A 125 -1.79 22.70 -19.95
N PRO A 126 -3.09 22.93 -20.19
CA PRO A 126 -4.08 23.05 -19.14
C PRO A 126 -4.75 21.70 -18.82
N ARG A 127 -4.62 21.28 -17.57
CA ARG A 127 -5.29 20.16 -16.89
C ARG A 127 -5.97 20.76 -15.64
N GLY A 128 -7.12 20.26 -15.21
CA GLY A 128 -7.93 20.86 -14.12
C GLY A 128 -8.00 22.40 -14.08
N ASP A 129 -7.55 22.98 -12.95
CA ASP A 129 -7.31 24.42 -12.75
C ASP A 129 -5.82 24.81 -12.71
N HIS A 130 -4.93 23.82 -12.77
CA HIS A 130 -3.48 23.91 -12.79
C HIS A 130 -2.92 23.99 -14.23
N LEU A 131 -1.59 23.87 -14.40
CA LEU A 131 -0.92 23.86 -15.71
C LEU A 131 0.30 22.92 -15.73
N ILE A 132 0.32 21.95 -16.63
CA ILE A 132 1.49 21.11 -16.91
C ILE A 132 2.49 21.88 -17.80
N LEU A 133 3.77 21.68 -17.51
CA LEU A 133 4.94 22.15 -18.25
C LEU A 133 5.74 20.92 -18.72
N ARG A 134 5.37 20.32 -19.86
CA ARG A 134 6.16 19.24 -20.47
C ARG A 134 7.49 19.80 -20.96
N THR A 135 8.60 19.19 -20.59
CA THR A 135 9.93 19.58 -21.05
C THR A 135 10.19 19.03 -22.47
N PRO A 136 11.37 19.26 -23.07
CA PRO A 136 11.81 18.60 -24.29
C PRO A 136 12.51 17.26 -24.02
N THR A 137 12.37 16.74 -22.79
CA THR A 137 13.08 15.59 -22.22
C THR A 137 12.14 14.87 -21.24
N GLY A 138 10.97 14.43 -21.72
CA GLY A 138 9.88 13.97 -20.86
C GLY A 138 9.42 15.04 -19.86
N ARG A 139 9.78 14.78 -18.60
CA ARG A 139 9.50 15.46 -17.32
C ARG A 139 8.36 16.47 -17.37
N ARG A 140 7.20 16.08 -16.85
CA ARG A 140 6.06 16.96 -16.53
C ARG A 140 6.30 17.74 -15.21
N LEU A 141 6.51 19.07 -15.29
CA LEU A 141 6.42 19.96 -14.12
C LEU A 141 5.02 20.56 -13.97
N GLU A 142 4.45 20.59 -12.77
CA GLU A 142 3.14 21.21 -12.51
C GLU A 142 3.31 22.66 -12.02
N TYR A 143 2.49 23.58 -12.53
CA TYR A 143 2.43 24.97 -12.09
C TYR A 143 1.05 25.27 -11.52
N ALA A 144 0.98 25.45 -10.20
CA ALA A 144 -0.18 25.02 -9.42
C ALA A 144 -0.46 25.91 -8.18
N LYS A 145 -1.31 25.42 -7.28
CA LYS A 145 -1.57 25.91 -5.90
C LYS A 145 -1.71 27.44 -5.78
N LEU A 146 -2.45 28.06 -6.71
CA LEU A 146 -2.49 29.51 -6.91
C LEU A 146 -3.24 30.28 -5.79
N ALA A 147 -2.51 30.63 -4.73
CA ALA A 147 -2.98 31.56 -3.70
C ALA A 147 -2.90 33.01 -4.18
N VAL A 148 -3.91 33.84 -3.85
CA VAL A 148 -3.88 35.30 -4.11
C VAL A 148 -4.47 36.11 -2.96
N GLU A 149 -3.63 36.84 -2.24
CA GLU A 149 -3.97 37.58 -1.02
C GLU A 149 -3.98 39.11 -1.21
N ASP A 150 -4.97 39.80 -0.62
CA ASP A 150 -4.98 41.26 -0.42
C ASP A 150 -4.29 41.68 0.90
N ALA A 151 -3.85 42.94 1.00
CA ALA A 151 -3.14 43.49 2.18
C ALA A 151 -3.93 43.54 3.51
N ARG A 152 -4.94 42.69 3.68
CA ARG A 152 -5.70 42.47 4.92
C ARG A 152 -5.83 40.99 5.29
N GLY A 153 -5.20 40.06 4.57
CA GLY A 153 -5.47 38.63 4.70
C GLY A 153 -6.84 38.29 4.11
N ARG A 154 -6.97 38.43 2.80
CA ARG A 154 -8.18 38.09 2.05
C ARG A 154 -7.81 37.46 0.73
N SER A 155 -8.12 36.19 0.59
CA SER A 155 -8.10 35.46 -0.67
C SER A 155 -8.96 36.17 -1.73
N LEU A 156 -8.47 36.21 -2.96
CA LEU A 156 -9.12 36.79 -4.13
C LEU A 156 -9.33 35.69 -5.16
N ALA A 157 -10.52 35.58 -5.72
CA ALA A 157 -10.81 34.60 -6.77
C ALA A 157 -9.82 34.75 -7.94
N ALA A 158 -9.08 33.68 -8.22
CA ALA A 158 -8.06 33.59 -9.24
C ALA A 158 -8.20 32.28 -10.03
N ARG A 159 -7.38 32.11 -11.06
CA ARG A 159 -7.08 30.84 -11.73
C ARG A 159 -5.86 31.00 -12.63
N LEU A 160 -5.36 29.89 -13.13
CA LEU A 160 -4.42 29.83 -14.24
C LEU A 160 -5.16 29.77 -15.59
N ASP A 161 -4.42 29.93 -16.69
CA ASP A 161 -4.84 29.61 -18.05
C ASP A 161 -3.58 29.38 -18.90
N ALA A 162 -3.64 28.46 -19.87
CA ALA A 162 -2.68 28.34 -20.97
C ALA A 162 -3.22 29.04 -22.23
N PRO A 163 -3.12 30.38 -22.41
CA PRO A 163 -3.55 31.04 -23.64
C PRO A 163 -2.75 30.61 -24.89
N LYS A 164 -1.62 29.91 -24.70
CA LYS A 164 -0.78 29.26 -25.71
C LYS A 164 0.16 28.25 -25.06
N PRO A 165 0.71 27.27 -25.81
CA PRO A 165 1.74 26.37 -25.32
C PRO A 165 3.09 27.02 -24.99
N ASP A 166 3.31 28.31 -25.26
CA ASP A 166 4.49 29.07 -24.79
C ASP A 166 4.19 29.98 -23.57
N ARG A 167 2.97 30.00 -23.00
CA ARG A 167 2.55 31.04 -22.04
C ARG A 167 1.63 30.54 -20.93
N ILE A 168 2.08 30.65 -19.69
CA ILE A 168 1.24 30.68 -18.49
C ILE A 168 0.58 32.07 -18.35
N ARG A 169 -0.70 32.13 -17.96
CA ARG A 169 -1.41 33.36 -17.57
C ARG A 169 -2.09 33.19 -16.22
N ILE A 170 -1.66 33.96 -15.24
CA ILE A 170 -2.33 34.09 -13.94
C ILE A 170 -3.39 35.19 -14.04
N VAL A 171 -4.63 34.92 -13.62
CA VAL A 171 -5.75 35.90 -13.64
C VAL A 171 -6.40 36.00 -12.28
N ALA A 172 -6.47 37.20 -11.70
CA ALA A 172 -7.01 37.44 -10.35
C ALA A 172 -8.01 38.60 -10.27
N ASP A 173 -9.02 38.50 -9.41
CA ASP A 173 -10.05 39.52 -9.25
C ASP A 173 -9.78 40.53 -8.12
N ASP A 174 -8.86 41.45 -8.36
CA ASP A 174 -8.54 42.55 -7.44
C ASP A 174 -9.64 43.65 -7.33
N ARG A 175 -10.89 43.41 -7.78
CA ARG A 175 -11.96 44.44 -7.85
C ARG A 175 -12.07 45.30 -6.59
N GLU A 176 -12.07 44.68 -5.41
CA GLU A 176 -12.15 45.33 -4.09
C GLU A 176 -10.89 45.19 -3.22
N ALA A 177 -9.77 44.74 -3.79
CA ALA A 177 -8.54 44.45 -3.08
C ALA A 177 -7.83 45.70 -2.52
N ALA A 178 -7.23 45.56 -1.34
CA ALA A 178 -6.19 46.45 -0.82
C ALA A 178 -4.82 45.98 -1.31
N TYR A 179 -3.97 46.94 -1.68
CA TYR A 179 -2.60 46.67 -2.12
C TYR A 179 -1.61 46.91 -0.97
N PRO A 180 -0.49 46.16 -0.88
CA PRO A 180 -0.01 45.16 -1.84
C PRO A 180 -0.93 43.94 -2.02
N ILE A 181 -0.85 43.30 -3.18
CA ILE A 181 -1.39 41.95 -3.41
C ILE A 181 -0.20 41.01 -3.47
N VAL A 182 -0.34 39.82 -2.90
CA VAL A 182 0.57 38.69 -3.10
C VAL A 182 -0.15 37.66 -3.99
N ILE A 183 0.61 36.97 -4.84
CA ILE A 183 0.15 35.96 -5.78
C ILE A 183 1.20 34.87 -5.71
N ASP A 184 0.88 33.74 -5.11
CA ASP A 184 1.83 32.66 -4.86
C ASP A 184 1.29 31.39 -5.53
N PRO A 185 1.73 31.11 -6.78
CA PRO A 185 1.70 29.79 -7.37
C PRO A 185 2.96 28.99 -6.99
N LEU A 186 2.80 27.69 -6.88
CA LEU A 186 3.90 26.73 -6.70
C LEU A 186 4.33 26.17 -8.06
N LEU A 187 5.60 25.82 -8.19
CA LEU A 187 6.11 24.96 -9.26
C LEU A 187 6.64 23.68 -8.61
N THR A 188 6.02 22.56 -8.95
CA THR A 188 6.38 21.22 -8.51
C THR A 188 6.78 20.39 -9.72
N ALA A 189 7.40 19.25 -9.49
CA ALA A 189 7.21 18.12 -10.39
C ALA A 189 5.96 17.35 -9.93
N SER A 190 5.56 16.31 -10.63
CA SER A 190 4.23 15.71 -10.47
C SER A 190 4.17 14.59 -9.44
N PHE A 191 5.33 13.99 -9.19
CA PHE A 191 5.68 12.83 -8.43
C PHE A 191 5.47 13.01 -6.88
N ASP A 192 5.99 12.15 -5.97
CA ASP A 192 6.34 12.40 -4.53
C ASP A 192 7.90 12.41 -4.30
N SER A 193 8.68 11.83 -5.18
CA SER A 193 10.14 11.89 -5.40
C SER A 193 10.33 11.18 -6.74
N GLN A 194 11.22 10.22 -6.91
CA GLN A 194 11.62 9.22 -7.93
C GLN A 194 13.06 8.95 -7.50
N LEU A 195 13.65 7.76 -7.82
CA LEU A 195 16.01 6.20 -7.11
C LEU A 195 16.92 5.33 -8.14
N GLU A 196 17.61 5.96 -9.11
CA GLU A 196 18.14 5.45 -10.38
C GLU A 196 19.58 4.91 -10.24
N SER A 197 20.17 4.43 -11.33
CA SER A 197 21.43 3.70 -11.34
C SER A 197 22.65 4.31 -12.07
N ASP A 198 23.60 3.51 -12.62
CA ASP A 198 24.83 3.90 -13.33
C ASP A 198 25.20 3.13 -14.66
N GLN A 199 24.30 2.60 -15.54
CA GLN A 199 24.66 1.64 -16.66
C GLN A 199 23.61 1.34 -17.88
N ALA A 200 23.94 0.63 -19.03
CA ALA A 200 23.04 0.12 -20.19
C ALA A 200 23.08 -1.34 -20.90
N SER A 201 21.90 -1.97 -21.17
CA SER A 201 21.31 -3.38 -21.28
C SER A 201 20.95 -4.40 -20.11
N ALA A 202 19.77 -4.22 -19.49
CA ALA A 202 19.32 -4.86 -18.27
C ALA A 202 17.79 -5.01 -18.20
N MET A 203 17.04 -6.03 -18.65
CA MET A 203 15.55 -6.10 -18.52
C MET A 203 14.77 -5.92 -17.16
N LEU A 204 15.39 -5.41 -16.09
CA LEU A 204 14.96 -4.70 -14.85
C LEU A 204 13.44 -4.48 -14.73
N GLY A 205 12.71 -5.35 -14.02
CA GLY A 205 11.28 -5.17 -13.68
C GLY A 205 10.85 -5.32 -12.21
N ILE A 206 10.54 -6.45 -11.51
CA ILE A 206 9.53 -7.51 -11.72
C ILE A 206 8.75 -8.18 -10.50
N SER A 207 8.93 -8.08 -9.14
CA SER A 207 7.90 -8.27 -8.00
C SER A 207 8.26 -8.04 -6.52
N VAL A 208 7.31 -8.00 -5.50
CA VAL A 208 7.41 -7.30 -4.14
C VAL A 208 6.50 -7.57 -2.83
N ALA A 209 6.76 -7.05 -1.54
CA ALA A 209 5.95 -6.60 -0.26
C ALA A 209 6.64 -5.82 1.00
N SER A 210 6.39 -6.05 2.37
CA SER A 210 6.56 -5.23 3.72
C SER A 210 7.81 -4.93 4.68
N ALA A 211 7.83 -4.80 6.07
CA ALA A 211 9.06 -4.66 6.99
C ALA A 211 8.94 -4.65 8.57
N GLY A 212 10.07 -4.61 9.37
CA GLY A 212 10.04 -4.46 10.86
C GLY A 212 11.31 -4.50 11.86
N ASP A 213 11.26 -4.71 13.19
CA ASP A 213 11.73 -3.81 14.30
C ASP A 213 13.19 -3.22 14.75
N VAL A 214 14.32 -3.24 14.00
CA VAL A 214 15.74 -3.56 14.42
C VAL A 214 16.96 -2.73 15.00
N ASP A 215 17.17 -1.40 15.01
CA ASP A 215 18.06 -0.78 16.09
C ASP A 215 17.22 -0.43 17.33
N GLY A 216 15.96 -0.88 17.25
CA GLY A 216 14.83 -0.95 18.16
C GLY A 216 14.33 0.27 18.92
N ASP A 217 13.47 1.09 18.28
CA ASP A 217 13.09 2.54 18.62
C ASP A 217 11.47 2.47 18.39
N GLY A 218 11.00 2.23 17.13
CA GLY A 218 9.62 2.25 16.58
C GLY A 218 9.44 1.86 15.08
N PHE A 219 10.46 2.10 14.18
CA PHE A 219 10.37 2.54 12.76
C PHE A 219 11.12 1.71 11.55
N ALA A 220 10.46 1.00 10.56
CA ALA A 220 10.86 0.04 9.41
C ALA A 220 10.71 0.30 7.86
N ASP A 221 11.28 -0.56 6.95
CA ASP A 221 11.60 -0.31 5.48
C ASP A 221 11.33 -1.32 4.28
N VAL A 222 12.20 -1.56 3.25
CA VAL A 222 11.92 -1.58 1.78
C VAL A 222 12.94 -2.28 0.72
N LEU A 223 12.70 -3.46 0.01
CA LEU A 223 13.68 -4.29 -0.88
C LEU A 223 13.76 -4.00 -2.41
N VAL A 224 14.86 -4.27 -3.22
CA VAL A 224 15.13 -4.15 -4.74
C VAL A 224 16.37 -4.78 -5.58
N GLY A 225 16.22 -5.60 -6.66
CA GLY A 225 17.33 -6.11 -7.53
C GLY A 225 17.16 -6.85 -8.93
N ALA A 226 18.30 -7.13 -9.68
CA ALA A 226 18.73 -7.47 -11.12
C ALA A 226 19.02 -8.74 -12.00
N ALA A 227 18.26 -9.02 -13.08
CA ALA A 227 18.31 -10.23 -13.93
C ALA A 227 19.59 -10.51 -14.79
N SER A 228 20.74 -9.83 -14.51
CA SER A 228 22.18 -10.05 -14.89
C SER A 228 23.31 -9.10 -14.36
N PHE A 229 23.27 -8.48 -13.16
CA PHE A 229 24.15 -7.35 -12.69
C PHE A 229 25.68 -7.52 -12.36
N ASP A 230 26.59 -7.59 -13.36
CA ASP A 230 28.07 -7.90 -13.31
C ASP A 230 28.86 -7.32 -12.06
N ALA A 231 29.99 -7.93 -11.63
CA ALA A 231 30.85 -7.58 -10.44
C ALA A 231 32.22 -8.34 -10.34
N GLY A 232 32.38 -9.43 -11.10
CA GLY A 232 33.27 -10.58 -11.01
C GLY A 232 33.44 -11.34 -12.35
N GLU A 233 32.38 -11.86 -12.98
CA GLU A 233 32.25 -12.40 -14.35
C GLU A 233 31.02 -11.77 -15.15
N PRO A 234 30.45 -12.31 -16.26
CA PRO A 234 29.48 -11.59 -17.12
C PRO A 234 28.03 -12.12 -17.22
N ASP A 235 27.10 -11.17 -17.03
CA ASP A 235 25.70 -11.32 -16.60
C ASP A 235 25.60 -11.58 -15.01
N GLU A 236 26.06 -10.67 -14.09
CA GLU A 236 26.30 -10.61 -12.56
C GLU A 236 25.30 -10.32 -11.37
N GLY A 237 25.68 -9.90 -10.11
CA GLY A 237 24.82 -9.32 -9.02
C GLY A 237 25.35 -8.39 -7.82
N ALA A 238 24.40 -7.74 -7.10
CA ALA A 238 24.47 -6.79 -5.94
C ALA A 238 23.09 -6.65 -5.27
N ALA A 239 22.41 -5.48 -5.27
CA ALA A 239 21.10 -5.17 -4.64
C ALA A 239 20.99 -4.33 -3.33
N PHE A 240 21.53 -3.15 -3.13
CA PHE A 240 20.74 -1.99 -2.71
C PHE A 240 20.04 -2.08 -1.28
N ILE A 241 19.35 -1.07 -0.67
CA ILE A 241 18.36 -1.02 0.50
C ILE A 241 18.37 0.38 1.04
N PHE A 242 17.25 0.72 1.63
CA PHE A 242 17.05 1.97 2.27
C PHE A 242 16.23 1.71 3.53
N LEU A 243 16.59 2.34 4.66
CA LEU A 243 15.81 2.58 5.87
C LEU A 243 15.46 4.09 5.94
N GLY A 244 14.58 4.55 6.83
CA GLY A 244 14.00 5.90 6.85
C GLY A 244 13.91 6.65 8.20
N SER A 245 13.20 7.78 8.27
CA SER A 245 13.37 8.80 9.32
C SER A 245 12.51 10.10 9.19
N ALA A 246 11.60 10.36 10.14
CA ALA A 246 10.69 11.51 10.38
C ALA A 246 10.36 12.62 9.33
N ASP A 247 10.52 12.46 8.01
CA ASP A 247 10.65 13.63 7.08
C ASP A 247 10.23 13.48 5.60
N GLY A 248 10.10 12.27 5.07
CA GLY A 248 10.47 12.00 3.67
C GLY A 248 11.95 11.67 3.52
N ILE A 249 12.29 10.50 2.99
CA ILE A 249 13.67 10.16 2.63
C ILE A 249 14.11 11.13 1.50
N LEU A 250 15.41 11.47 1.35
CA LEU A 250 16.03 12.64 0.60
C LEU A 250 17.33 12.52 -0.38
N ASP A 251 17.22 12.13 -1.67
CA ASP A 251 18.17 11.59 -2.74
C ASP A 251 19.66 11.15 -2.60
N ALA A 252 20.02 9.96 -3.16
CA ALA A 252 21.39 9.46 -3.37
C ALA A 252 21.72 8.80 -4.76
N THR A 253 22.35 7.61 -4.83
CA THR A 253 23.13 7.01 -5.97
C THR A 253 23.86 5.71 -5.58
N PRO A 254 24.24 4.76 -6.47
CA PRO A 254 24.84 3.09 -5.58
C PRO A 254 26.17 3.02 -4.88
N LEU A 255 26.65 4.10 -4.25
CA LEU A 255 27.98 4.11 -3.61
C LEU A 255 28.15 4.94 -2.27
N SER A 256 27.57 4.48 -1.14
CA SER A 256 27.85 4.70 0.31
C SER A 256 27.27 3.65 1.36
N ALA A 257 25.97 3.27 1.34
CA ALA A 257 25.10 2.28 2.12
C ALA A 257 25.57 0.95 2.74
N HIS A 258 24.58 0.30 3.39
CA HIS A 258 24.54 -0.71 4.45
C HIS A 258 24.34 -2.22 4.08
N THR A 259 24.28 -2.74 2.82
CA THR A 259 24.44 -4.21 2.45
C THR A 259 24.72 -4.62 1.00
N GLN A 260 25.54 -5.70 0.84
CA GLN A 260 25.73 -6.66 -0.27
C GLN A 260 25.83 -8.16 0.07
N LEU A 261 25.40 -8.96 -0.92
CA LEU A 261 25.01 -10.37 -1.06
C LEU A 261 25.44 -10.87 -2.47
N GLU A 262 25.77 -12.15 -2.67
CA GLU A 262 26.27 -12.75 -3.94
C GLU A 262 25.63 -14.12 -4.19
N SER A 263 26.30 -14.96 -5.01
CA SER A 263 26.05 -16.40 -5.12
C SER A 263 27.06 -17.26 -5.89
N ASP A 264 27.91 -16.71 -6.77
CA ASP A 264 29.18 -17.28 -7.32
C ASP A 264 29.36 -17.99 -8.74
N GLN A 265 28.76 -17.64 -9.91
CA GLN A 265 29.05 -18.28 -11.25
C GLN A 265 28.75 -17.46 -12.57
N ALA A 266 29.15 -17.81 -13.84
CA ALA A 266 29.03 -17.00 -15.14
C ALA A 266 28.18 -17.43 -16.47
N GLY A 267 26.83 -17.60 -16.44
CA GLY A 267 25.72 -17.96 -17.39
C GLY A 267 24.16 -17.62 -17.15
N ALA A 268 23.47 -17.72 -15.96
CA ALA A 268 22.16 -17.04 -15.56
C ALA A 268 21.85 -16.90 -13.98
N GLY A 269 21.01 -16.01 -13.33
CA GLY A 269 20.85 -15.78 -11.80
C GLY A 269 19.80 -14.76 -11.07
N PHE A 270 19.94 -14.34 -9.73
CA PHE A 270 19.14 -13.82 -8.42
C PHE A 270 17.96 -12.74 -8.13
N GLY A 271 16.75 -12.66 -8.71
CA GLY A 271 15.63 -11.79 -8.23
C GLY A 271 14.78 -11.20 -9.32
N SER A 272 14.03 -12.05 -10.01
CA SER A 272 12.92 -11.66 -10.87
C SER A 272 11.53 -11.85 -10.24
N SER A 273 11.36 -11.67 -8.91
CA SER A 273 10.14 -11.23 -8.17
C SER A 273 10.39 -11.21 -6.59
N VAL A 274 9.59 -10.67 -5.61
CA VAL A 274 9.86 -10.75 -4.11
C VAL A 274 8.67 -10.34 -3.12
N SER A 275 8.84 -10.21 -1.75
CA SER A 275 7.94 -9.74 -0.58
C SER A 275 8.27 -9.89 1.00
N SER A 276 7.46 -9.24 1.90
CA SER A 276 7.03 -9.29 3.38
C SER A 276 7.47 -10.37 4.41
N ALA A 277 7.13 -10.27 5.72
CA ALA A 277 7.48 -11.19 6.84
C ALA A 277 6.50 -11.39 8.09
N GLY A 278 6.89 -12.13 9.17
CA GLY A 278 6.04 -13.14 9.94
C GLY A 278 6.31 -13.63 11.43
N ASP A 279 6.72 -14.90 11.80
CA ASP A 279 7.33 -15.53 13.09
C ASP A 279 7.93 -16.94 13.10
N VAL A 280 8.98 -17.23 12.39
CA VAL A 280 9.41 -18.62 12.32
C VAL A 280 9.90 -19.21 13.66
N ASN A 281 10.02 -18.53 14.83
CA ASN A 281 10.72 -19.08 16.01
C ASN A 281 10.37 -18.63 17.48
N GLY A 282 10.04 -17.38 17.90
CA GLY A 282 9.79 -16.98 19.36
C GLY A 282 10.63 -16.06 20.34
N ASP A 283 11.68 -15.16 19.91
CA ASP A 283 13.86 -15.23 19.59
C ASP A 283 11.79 -13.98 20.05
N GLY A 284 11.02 -13.05 19.23
CA GLY A 284 11.11 -11.59 18.87
C GLY A 284 11.26 -10.97 17.39
N TYR A 285 11.80 -11.56 16.29
CA TYR A 285 12.48 -10.84 15.16
C TYR A 285 12.32 -11.47 13.70
N ALA A 286 11.97 -10.69 12.64
CA ALA A 286 11.21 -11.05 11.38
C ALA A 286 11.76 -11.40 10.01
N ASP A 287 13.02 -11.23 9.66
CA ASP A 287 13.55 -11.96 8.50
C ASP A 287 13.14 -11.47 7.05
N VAL A 288 13.94 -11.84 6.02
CA VAL A 288 14.22 -11.04 4.80
C VAL A 288 14.76 -11.96 3.59
N LEU A 289 14.47 -11.90 2.20
CA LEU A 289 14.70 -12.96 1.04
C LEU A 289 14.74 -12.74 -0.63
N VAL A 290 14.75 -13.76 -1.63
CA VAL A 290 14.98 -14.00 -3.22
C VAL A 290 15.34 -15.46 -3.87
N GLY A 291 14.71 -16.19 -4.91
CA GLY A 291 15.33 -17.40 -5.73
C GLY A 291 15.35 -17.82 -7.34
N ALA A 292 16.03 -18.91 -7.88
CA ALA A 292 16.56 -19.37 -9.28
C ALA A 292 16.04 -20.14 -10.61
N THR A 293 15.91 -19.56 -11.87
CA THR A 293 15.93 -20.23 -13.28
C THR A 293 17.21 -20.56 -14.12
N GLY A 294 17.81 -21.75 -13.94
CA GLY A 294 18.75 -22.37 -14.88
C GLY A 294 20.04 -22.96 -14.28
N TYR A 295 20.15 -23.10 -12.96
CA TYR A 295 21.33 -23.47 -12.16
C TYR A 295 21.76 -24.96 -12.16
N ASP A 296 22.53 -25.43 -13.18
CA ASP A 296 23.16 -26.80 -13.31
C ASP A 296 23.93 -27.37 -12.05
N ALA A 297 23.33 -28.15 -11.15
CA ALA A 297 24.00 -29.13 -10.27
C ALA A 297 24.19 -30.56 -10.85
N ASP A 298 23.17 -31.42 -10.89
CA ASP A 298 23.13 -32.81 -11.39
C ASP A 298 21.65 -33.28 -11.45
N PRO A 299 20.87 -32.98 -12.52
CA PRO A 299 21.21 -32.82 -13.95
C PRO A 299 21.77 -31.43 -14.51
N PRO A 300 21.15 -30.70 -15.49
CA PRO A 300 21.50 -29.29 -15.82
C PRO A 300 20.34 -28.35 -16.31
N ASP A 301 20.55 -27.02 -16.28
CA ASP A 301 19.58 -25.91 -16.45
C ASP A 301 18.57 -25.89 -15.30
N GLU A 302 19.14 -25.72 -14.09
CA GLU A 302 18.66 -26.05 -12.73
C GLU A 302 18.16 -24.87 -11.75
N GLY A 303 18.37 -24.80 -10.39
CA GLY A 303 17.92 -23.64 -9.51
C GLY A 303 17.63 -23.65 -7.95
N ALA A 304 18.51 -23.13 -7.07
CA ALA A 304 18.23 -23.04 -5.61
C ALA A 304 18.40 -21.65 -4.95
N ALA A 305 17.70 -21.40 -3.83
CA ALA A 305 17.63 -20.15 -3.07
C ALA A 305 17.50 -20.22 -1.50
N PHE A 306 16.95 -19.28 -0.70
CA PHE A 306 17.41 -18.99 0.69
C PHE A 306 16.43 -18.39 1.76
N VAL A 307 16.96 -17.62 2.76
CA VAL A 307 16.42 -16.61 3.71
C VAL A 307 17.51 -15.87 4.44
N PHE A 308 17.13 -14.72 5.00
CA PHE A 308 17.88 -13.93 5.95
C PHE A 308 17.02 -13.64 7.18
N LEU A 309 17.60 -13.49 8.36
CA LEU A 309 16.95 -13.62 9.66
C LEU A 309 17.41 -12.54 10.64
N GLY A 310 16.49 -11.93 11.38
CA GLY A 310 16.59 -10.67 12.15
C GLY A 310 17.85 -10.43 13.00
N GLY A 311 18.05 -9.24 13.60
CA GLY A 311 19.10 -9.14 14.63
C GLY A 311 19.70 -7.79 15.02
N ALA A 312 18.93 -6.94 15.70
CA ALA A 312 19.38 -5.90 16.65
C ALA A 312 20.31 -4.84 16.06
N THR A 313 20.33 -4.77 14.72
CA THR A 313 21.23 -3.95 13.88
C THR A 313 21.28 -4.43 12.41
N GLY A 314 20.95 -5.69 12.09
CA GLY A 314 21.39 -6.31 10.81
C GLY A 314 21.72 -7.79 10.78
N ILE A 315 22.52 -8.16 9.77
CA ILE A 315 22.84 -9.51 9.21
C ILE A 315 24.47 -9.62 9.03
N ALA A 316 25.26 -9.89 7.96
CA ALA A 316 26.77 -9.78 7.80
C ALA A 316 27.38 -10.18 6.39
N ASP A 317 27.98 -9.29 5.56
CA ASP A 317 28.67 -9.53 4.23
C ASP A 317 29.40 -10.92 4.04
N ALA A 318 29.25 -11.70 2.92
CA ALA A 318 29.60 -13.17 2.73
C ALA A 318 29.12 -14.12 1.54
N GLY A 319 30.05 -14.63 0.70
CA GLY A 319 29.89 -15.75 -0.27
C GLY A 319 29.06 -17.02 0.12
N PRO A 320 28.85 -18.02 -0.78
CA PRO A 320 27.91 -19.17 -0.69
C PRO A 320 28.27 -20.24 0.34
N THR A 321 28.27 -19.88 1.63
CA THR A 321 28.73 -20.78 2.70
C THR A 321 27.97 -20.86 4.04
N GLY A 322 26.71 -20.43 4.14
CA GLY A 322 25.83 -20.84 5.25
C GLY A 322 24.74 -19.87 5.71
N ALA A 323 23.62 -19.90 5.02
CA ALA A 323 22.32 -19.33 5.33
C ALA A 323 21.64 -19.94 6.59
N HIS A 324 20.34 -20.22 6.51
CA HIS A 324 19.65 -21.31 7.21
C HIS A 324 18.65 -22.10 6.32
N ALA A 325 18.78 -22.14 4.96
CA ALA A 325 18.14 -23.07 3.97
C ALA A 325 18.47 -23.10 2.48
N ARG A 326 18.51 -24.37 2.03
CA ARG A 326 18.76 -25.03 0.76
C ARG A 326 17.60 -25.95 0.59
N LEU A 327 16.64 -25.43 -0.11
CA LEU A 327 15.67 -26.22 -0.79
C LEU A 327 16.32 -26.56 -2.17
N GLU A 328 16.12 -27.76 -2.70
CA GLU A 328 16.77 -28.32 -3.90
C GLU A 328 15.74 -29.19 -4.58
N SER A 329 15.37 -28.90 -5.82
CA SER A 329 14.42 -29.68 -6.59
C SER A 329 14.96 -30.94 -7.19
N ASP A 330 14.25 -31.46 -8.18
CA ASP A 330 14.71 -32.60 -8.91
C ASP A 330 15.23 -32.42 -10.35
N GLN A 331 15.05 -31.28 -11.04
CA GLN A 331 14.94 -31.34 -12.50
C GLN A 331 15.05 -30.07 -13.44
N ALA A 332 15.45 -30.30 -14.73
CA ALA A 332 15.88 -29.37 -15.82
C ALA A 332 14.93 -28.60 -16.76
N ASP A 333 15.40 -27.41 -17.18
CA ASP A 333 14.67 -26.42 -17.98
C ASP A 333 13.38 -26.16 -17.22
N ALA A 334 13.38 -25.27 -16.20
CA ALA A 334 12.20 -25.10 -15.35
C ALA A 334 12.10 -23.89 -14.34
N ALA A 335 11.59 -22.70 -14.65
CA ALA A 335 10.80 -21.76 -13.78
C ALA A 335 10.46 -21.90 -12.27
N PHE A 336 10.57 -23.03 -11.54
CA PHE A 336 10.18 -23.26 -10.11
C PHE A 336 10.62 -22.39 -8.93
N GLY A 337 10.39 -21.10 -9.09
CA GLY A 337 10.39 -20.07 -8.10
C GLY A 337 10.34 -18.69 -8.71
N ILE A 338 9.69 -18.44 -9.84
CA ILE A 338 9.35 -17.07 -10.10
C ILE A 338 8.43 -16.51 -8.96
N SER A 339 7.99 -17.31 -7.92
CA SER A 339 7.04 -17.02 -6.75
C SER A 339 7.54 -17.37 -5.41
N VAL A 340 7.06 -16.71 -4.38
CA VAL A 340 6.73 -17.31 -3.08
C VAL A 340 5.86 -16.45 -2.17
N ALA A 341 5.08 -16.91 -1.20
CA ALA A 341 4.25 -16.03 -0.35
C ALA A 341 4.34 -16.00 1.22
N SER A 342 3.25 -16.20 1.95
CA SER A 342 3.05 -15.87 3.36
C SER A 342 2.02 -16.71 4.10
N ALA A 343 2.09 -16.72 5.44
CA ALA A 343 1.00 -17.25 6.25
C ALA A 343 0.08 -16.19 6.86
N GLY A 344 0.51 -15.54 7.93
CA GLY A 344 -0.40 -15.38 9.05
C GLY A 344 0.05 -16.24 10.22
N ASP A 345 -0.81 -17.02 10.91
CA ASP A 345 -0.49 -17.67 12.21
C ASP A 345 -0.40 -19.28 12.43
N VAL A 346 -0.33 -20.35 11.60
CA VAL A 346 -0.71 -21.87 11.69
C VAL A 346 -1.04 -22.79 12.96
N ASP A 347 -2.33 -23.20 13.23
CA ASP A 347 -3.08 -24.12 14.21
C ASP A 347 -3.57 -23.84 15.74
N GLY A 348 -3.55 -22.62 16.33
CA GLY A 348 -3.84 -22.13 17.74
C GLY A 348 -2.76 -21.60 18.78
N ASP A 349 -2.16 -20.33 18.76
CA ASP A 349 -1.26 -19.58 19.78
C ASP A 349 0.17 -18.86 19.43
N GLY A 350 0.59 -18.35 18.21
CA GLY A 350 1.68 -17.31 17.89
C GLY A 350 3.23 -17.46 17.47
N TYR A 351 3.72 -18.11 16.38
CA TYR A 351 5.09 -18.18 15.68
C TYR A 351 5.27 -18.47 14.05
N ALA A 352 5.14 -17.64 12.93
CA ALA A 352 5.41 -17.65 11.38
C ALA A 352 5.80 -18.79 10.34
N ASP A 353 5.21 -18.94 9.08
CA ASP A 353 5.64 -19.84 7.93
C ASP A 353 5.02 -19.67 6.45
N ILE A 354 5.34 -20.50 5.39
CA ILE A 354 5.58 -19.99 3.96
C ILE A 354 5.56 -20.96 2.65
N LEU A 355 5.85 -20.60 1.33
CA LEU A 355 4.88 -20.81 0.16
C LEU A 355 4.99 -20.64 -1.49
N ILE A 356 4.80 -21.57 -2.54
CA ILE A 356 5.48 -21.62 -3.98
C ILE A 356 5.07 -22.46 -5.38
N GLY A 357 4.91 -21.95 -6.71
CA GLY A 357 4.69 -22.78 -8.04
C GLY A 357 4.87 -22.68 -9.75
N ALA A 358 5.41 -21.82 -10.74
CA ALA A 358 5.61 -21.77 -12.33
C ALA A 358 5.80 -22.88 -13.54
N ASP A 359 6.55 -22.64 -14.71
CA ASP A 359 6.49 -22.89 -16.28
C ASP A 359 6.96 -24.08 -17.37
N HIS A 360 7.78 -25.23 -17.54
CA HIS A 360 9.00 -26.13 -17.18
C HIS A 360 9.11 -27.69 -16.50
N TYR A 361 8.19 -28.42 -15.72
CA TYR A 361 8.18 -29.80 -14.99
C TYR A 361 6.97 -30.89 -14.91
N ASP A 362 6.88 -32.06 -15.62
CA ASP A 362 5.73 -33.03 -15.55
C ASP A 362 5.31 -33.43 -14.08
N ALA A 363 4.16 -32.99 -13.53
CA ALA A 363 3.37 -33.78 -12.53
C ALA A 363 2.64 -35.02 -13.11
N GLY A 364 2.47 -35.12 -14.44
CA GLY A 364 1.61 -36.09 -15.13
C GLY A 364 1.68 -36.06 -16.68
N GLU A 365 1.56 -34.92 -17.38
CA GLU A 365 1.97 -34.83 -18.80
C GLU A 365 2.76 -33.52 -19.20
N PRO A 366 3.17 -33.26 -20.47
CA PRO A 366 4.24 -32.29 -20.74
C PRO A 366 3.73 -30.85 -20.86
N ASP A 367 4.25 -30.03 -19.97
CA ASP A 367 3.91 -28.65 -19.64
C ASP A 367 2.90 -28.45 -18.42
N GLU A 368 2.61 -29.52 -17.59
CA GLU A 368 2.09 -29.85 -16.16
C GLU A 368 2.69 -29.32 -14.77
N GLY A 369 2.45 -28.11 -14.25
CA GLY A 369 3.18 -27.42 -13.14
C GLY A 369 2.42 -27.42 -11.81
N ALA A 370 3.02 -26.96 -10.69
CA ALA A 370 2.46 -27.30 -9.38
C ALA A 370 2.91 -26.41 -8.19
N ALA A 371 2.46 -26.69 -6.95
CA ALA A 371 2.65 -25.81 -5.78
C ALA A 371 3.12 -26.46 -4.50
N PHE A 372 3.53 -25.63 -3.52
CA PHE A 372 4.15 -26.12 -2.31
C PHE A 372 4.38 -25.15 -1.14
N VAL A 373 4.50 -25.66 0.10
CA VAL A 373 4.54 -24.85 1.34
C VAL A 373 5.36 -25.42 2.49
N PHE A 374 5.70 -24.63 3.54
CA PHE A 374 6.47 -25.03 4.71
C PHE A 374 6.48 -24.34 6.07
N LEU A 375 7.12 -25.08 7.01
CA LEU A 375 7.05 -25.19 8.49
C LEU A 375 7.83 -24.23 9.44
N GLY A 376 7.13 -23.34 10.13
CA GLY A 376 7.63 -22.64 11.32
C GLY A 376 7.99 -23.60 12.46
N SER A 377 8.87 -23.21 13.40
CA SER A 377 9.23 -23.98 14.61
C SER A 377 10.19 -23.19 15.53
N LEU A 378 10.35 -23.54 16.81
CA LEU A 378 11.39 -22.93 17.68
C LEU A 378 12.89 -23.19 17.28
N THR A 379 13.22 -23.38 15.99
CA THR A 379 14.61 -23.61 15.49
C THR A 379 14.81 -23.52 13.97
N GLY A 380 13.84 -24.07 13.25
CA GLY A 380 13.86 -24.37 11.83
C GLY A 380 12.66 -25.26 11.46
N ILE A 381 12.03 -25.00 10.32
CA ILE A 381 11.91 -25.92 9.19
C ILE A 381 13.27 -26.76 9.06
N ALA A 382 13.46 -27.78 8.20
CA ALA A 382 14.72 -28.59 8.06
C ALA A 382 15.09 -29.16 6.64
N ASN A 383 16.33 -28.97 6.10
CA ASN A 383 16.82 -29.38 4.72
C ASN A 383 16.09 -30.59 4.10
N ALA A 384 15.63 -30.50 2.84
CA ALA A 384 14.72 -31.51 2.33
C ALA A 384 14.66 -31.73 0.80
N SER A 385 13.54 -32.25 0.28
CA SER A 385 13.32 -32.85 -1.05
C SER A 385 11.78 -32.89 -1.38
N PRO A 386 11.18 -33.64 -2.35
CA PRO A 386 9.80 -33.44 -2.86
C PRO A 386 8.69 -33.25 -1.85
N ALA A 387 8.09 -34.36 -1.47
CA ALA A 387 8.46 -35.26 -0.39
C ALA A 387 9.07 -34.63 0.86
N SER A 388 8.82 -33.35 1.10
CA SER A 388 9.07 -32.74 2.39
C SER A 388 8.16 -31.58 2.76
N ALA A 389 7.59 -30.85 1.79
CA ALA A 389 6.59 -29.76 1.83
C ALA A 389 5.42 -29.91 2.81
N HIS A 390 4.36 -29.09 2.70
CA HIS A 390 3.05 -29.69 2.90
C HIS A 390 2.81 -30.72 1.80
N ALA A 391 2.79 -30.25 0.55
CA ALA A 391 1.93 -30.83 -0.45
C ALA A 391 2.14 -30.23 -1.86
N GLN A 392 2.02 -31.01 -2.94
CA GLN A 392 1.56 -30.51 -4.24
C GLN A 392 0.27 -29.78 -4.02
N LEU A 393 -0.02 -28.87 -4.93
CA LEU A 393 -1.19 -29.15 -5.76
C LEU A 393 -0.82 -28.98 -7.27
N GLU A 394 -1.63 -29.43 -8.24
CA GLU A 394 -1.42 -29.55 -9.74
C GLU A 394 -2.62 -29.03 -10.60
N SER A 395 -2.71 -28.98 -11.96
CA SER A 395 -3.78 -28.28 -12.78
C SER A 395 -4.74 -29.08 -13.62
N ASP A 396 -4.62 -30.39 -13.65
CA ASP A 396 -5.45 -31.22 -14.49
C ASP A 396 -5.68 -30.72 -15.99
N GLN A 397 -4.85 -29.84 -16.61
CA GLN A 397 -5.01 -29.23 -17.97
C GLN A 397 -3.75 -28.88 -18.83
N ALA A 398 -3.67 -28.37 -20.08
CA ALA A 398 -2.42 -28.45 -20.93
C ALA A 398 -1.59 -27.24 -21.33
N ASP A 399 -0.29 -27.38 -21.64
CA ASP A 399 0.89 -26.47 -21.49
C ASP A 399 0.74 -25.28 -20.53
N ALA A 400 0.06 -25.52 -19.43
CA ALA A 400 -1.16 -24.81 -19.16
C ALA A 400 -0.98 -23.48 -18.50
N HIS A 401 -0.43 -23.67 -17.33
CA HIS A 401 0.53 -22.85 -16.72
C HIS A 401 0.07 -22.45 -15.27
N PHE A 402 -0.28 -23.30 -14.31
CA PHE A 402 -0.87 -23.06 -12.95
C PHE A 402 -0.62 -21.77 -12.07
N GLY A 403 -0.17 -20.58 -12.43
CA GLY A 403 -0.36 -19.32 -11.67
C GLY A 403 0.87 -18.63 -11.11
N ARG A 404 1.70 -17.99 -11.94
CA ARG A 404 3.05 -17.47 -11.59
C ARG A 404 2.91 -16.23 -10.77
N SER A 405 2.38 -16.41 -9.59
CA SER A 405 1.38 -15.59 -8.99
C SER A 405 0.94 -16.15 -7.59
N VAL A 406 1.47 -15.85 -6.39
CA VAL A 406 1.07 -16.43 -5.02
C VAL A 406 1.13 -15.53 -3.72
N SER A 407 0.26 -15.66 -2.68
CA SER A 407 0.17 -14.73 -1.49
C SER A 407 -0.59 -14.98 -0.11
N SER A 408 -1.79 -14.43 0.24
CA SER A 408 -2.25 -13.96 1.60
C SER A 408 -3.73 -13.59 1.85
N ALA A 409 -4.05 -13.05 3.07
CA ALA A 409 -5.29 -12.39 3.56
C ALA A 409 -5.24 -11.68 4.97
N SER A 410 -6.38 -11.35 5.64
CA SER A 410 -6.63 -10.96 7.08
C SER A 410 -8.11 -11.18 7.58
N ASP A 411 -8.45 -11.19 8.88
CA ASP A 411 -9.75 -11.49 9.62
C ASP A 411 -11.22 -11.30 9.05
N VAL A 412 -11.71 -11.88 7.91
CA VAL A 412 -13.10 -11.59 7.37
C VAL A 412 -14.42 -12.22 7.87
N ASP A 413 -14.50 -13.47 8.32
CA ASP A 413 -15.73 -14.26 8.46
C ASP A 413 -16.16 -14.70 9.90
N GLY A 414 -15.52 -14.34 11.04
CA GLY A 414 -16.00 -14.69 12.43
C GLY A 414 -15.18 -14.92 13.77
N ASP A 415 -13.86 -15.27 13.88
CA ASP A 415 -13.13 -15.60 15.16
C ASP A 415 -11.51 -15.54 15.20
N GLY A 416 -10.68 -15.43 14.13
CA GLY A 416 -9.19 -15.10 14.09
C GLY A 416 -8.03 -16.15 13.92
N PHE A 417 -7.94 -16.98 12.84
CA PHE A 417 -6.90 -17.95 12.35
C PHE A 417 -6.72 -17.60 10.77
N ASP A 418 -5.74 -17.88 9.80
CA ASP A 418 -5.09 -17.11 8.57
C ASP A 418 -5.11 -17.56 7.01
N ASP A 419 -5.61 -16.72 6.01
CA ASP A 419 -6.06 -16.88 4.54
C ASP A 419 -5.19 -16.24 3.46
N ILE A 420 -5.41 -16.64 2.19
CA ILE A 420 -4.30 -17.03 1.30
C ILE A 420 -4.55 -17.19 -0.28
N LEU A 421 -3.84 -16.39 -1.10
CA LEU A 421 -3.95 -15.92 -2.54
C LEU A 421 -3.09 -16.30 -3.81
N ILE A 422 -3.57 -16.13 -5.07
CA ILE A 422 -2.89 -16.61 -6.31
C ILE A 422 -3.06 -15.93 -7.72
N GLY A 423 -2.73 -16.54 -8.90
CA GLY A 423 -2.85 -16.05 -10.32
C GLY A 423 -2.94 -17.14 -11.45
N ALA A 424 -3.07 -16.92 -12.79
CA ALA A 424 -4.18 -17.54 -13.60
C ALA A 424 -4.37 -17.70 -15.20
N PRO A 425 -3.51 -17.34 -16.19
CA PRO A 425 -3.78 -17.28 -17.69
C PRO A 425 -3.97 -18.53 -18.64
N GLY A 426 -5.10 -19.25 -18.67
CA GLY A 426 -5.21 -20.52 -19.41
C GLY A 426 -6.50 -21.36 -19.43
N TYR A 427 -6.99 -21.97 -18.36
CA TYR A 427 -8.07 -22.98 -18.48
C TYR A 427 -9.42 -22.39 -18.90
N ASP A 428 -10.03 -23.01 -19.91
CA ASP A 428 -11.38 -22.74 -20.47
C ASP A 428 -12.39 -22.33 -19.40
N TRP A 429 -13.22 -21.35 -19.68
CA TRP A 429 -14.63 -21.58 -19.41
C TRP A 429 -15.64 -20.92 -20.33
N GLY A 430 -15.20 -20.02 -21.20
CA GLY A 430 -15.95 -19.37 -22.24
C GLY A 430 -15.75 -20.02 -23.60
N GLU A 431 -14.54 -19.94 -24.15
CA GLU A 431 -14.39 -19.93 -25.61
C GLU A 431 -13.20 -20.73 -26.12
N VAL A 432 -12.01 -20.19 -25.94
CA VAL A 432 -10.77 -20.60 -26.57
C VAL A 432 -9.70 -20.17 -25.56
N ASP A 433 -8.58 -20.87 -25.57
CA ASP A 433 -7.32 -20.53 -24.92
C ASP A 433 -7.34 -19.57 -23.67
N GLU A 434 -7.86 -19.89 -22.45
CA GLU A 434 -8.53 -18.96 -21.45
C GLU A 434 -7.94 -18.64 -20.00
N GLY A 435 -8.48 -18.95 -18.76
CA GLY A 435 -7.78 -18.70 -17.44
C GLY A 435 -8.44 -18.16 -16.13
N ALA A 436 -8.53 -19.02 -15.11
CA ALA A 436 -9.29 -19.14 -13.82
C ALA A 436 -8.89 -18.39 -12.52
N ALA A 437 -9.53 -18.63 -11.36
CA ALA A 437 -9.10 -18.03 -10.08
C ALA A 437 -9.32 -18.89 -8.81
N PHE A 438 -8.72 -18.69 -7.60
CA PHE A 438 -8.31 -19.83 -6.73
C PHE A 438 -8.31 -19.81 -5.13
N VAL A 439 -9.34 -19.61 -4.28
CA VAL A 439 -9.20 -19.55 -2.77
C VAL A 439 -9.32 -20.81 -2.00
N PHE A 440 -8.63 -20.82 -0.85
CA PHE A 440 -8.84 -21.86 0.13
C PHE A 440 -8.43 -21.51 1.58
N LEU A 441 -9.24 -22.04 2.49
CA LEU A 441 -9.60 -21.52 3.82
C LEU A 441 -9.28 -22.53 4.93
N GLY A 442 -8.80 -22.12 6.08
CA GLY A 442 -7.94 -22.98 6.88
C GLY A 442 -8.64 -23.95 7.82
N SER A 443 -7.83 -24.58 8.67
CA SER A 443 -8.30 -25.15 9.94
C SER A 443 -7.12 -25.46 10.87
N ALA A 444 -7.35 -25.71 12.18
CA ALA A 444 -6.33 -26.26 13.09
C ALA A 444 -5.78 -27.67 12.69
N SER A 445 -5.93 -28.06 11.43
CA SER A 445 -5.38 -29.26 10.83
C SER A 445 -4.08 -29.00 10.10
N GLY A 446 -3.72 -27.75 9.79
CA GLY A 446 -2.92 -27.52 8.61
C GLY A 446 -3.64 -28.06 7.36
N ILE A 447 -2.93 -28.34 6.26
CA ILE A 447 -3.56 -28.72 4.98
C ILE A 447 -3.63 -30.22 4.70
N ALA A 448 -4.49 -30.62 3.77
CA ALA A 448 -4.77 -32.00 3.38
C ALA A 448 -5.47 -32.17 2.00
N ASP A 449 -4.71 -32.70 1.05
CA ASP A 449 -5.00 -33.49 -0.16
C ASP A 449 -6.24 -33.18 -1.05
N GLY A 450 -6.04 -32.75 -2.31
CA GLY A 450 -7.07 -32.11 -3.15
C GLY A 450 -6.64 -31.79 -4.60
N ASP A 451 -7.65 -31.57 -5.44
CA ASP A 451 -7.60 -31.35 -6.91
C ASP A 451 -8.39 -30.06 -7.28
N PRO A 452 -8.71 -29.63 -8.54
CA PRO A 452 -9.36 -28.32 -8.79
C PRO A 452 -10.68 -28.12 -8.06
N VAL A 453 -11.26 -29.21 -7.55
CA VAL A 453 -12.56 -29.33 -6.93
C VAL A 453 -12.48 -29.20 -5.41
N SER A 454 -11.29 -28.91 -4.87
CA SER A 454 -11.07 -28.83 -3.42
C SER A 454 -11.23 -27.40 -2.87
N ALA A 455 -10.96 -26.41 -3.72
CA ALA A 455 -11.78 -25.27 -4.15
C ALA A 455 -13.28 -25.18 -3.79
N ASP A 456 -13.97 -24.04 -4.03
CA ASP A 456 -15.40 -23.84 -4.45
C ASP A 456 -15.64 -22.39 -4.92
N THR A 457 -14.68 -21.47 -4.76
CA THR A 457 -14.65 -20.18 -5.49
C THR A 457 -13.60 -20.25 -6.61
N GLN A 458 -13.76 -19.51 -7.73
CA GLN A 458 -13.32 -19.86 -9.09
C GLN A 458 -13.72 -18.79 -10.17
N ILE A 459 -12.89 -17.98 -10.86
CA ILE A 459 -13.43 -16.81 -11.64
C ILE A 459 -12.89 -16.65 -13.10
N GLU A 460 -13.55 -15.93 -14.07
CA GLU A 460 -13.32 -15.95 -15.57
C GLU A 460 -13.38 -14.60 -16.34
N ALA A 461 -12.59 -14.43 -17.42
CA ALA A 461 -12.31 -13.14 -18.08
C ALA A 461 -13.38 -12.57 -18.97
N ASN A 462 -14.23 -13.43 -19.52
CA ASN A 462 -15.22 -13.01 -20.51
C ASN A 462 -14.65 -12.33 -21.80
N GLN A 463 -13.35 -12.46 -22.13
CA GLN A 463 -12.76 -11.85 -23.35
C GLN A 463 -11.47 -12.51 -23.90
N ALA A 464 -11.06 -12.16 -25.16
CA ALA A 464 -10.00 -12.61 -26.13
C ALA A 464 -8.52 -12.64 -25.72
N SER A 465 -7.59 -13.54 -26.16
CA SER A 465 -6.27 -13.92 -25.54
C SER A 465 -5.66 -12.98 -24.47
N ALA A 466 -6.43 -12.85 -23.41
CA ALA A 466 -6.84 -11.73 -22.61
C ALA A 466 -5.84 -11.56 -21.53
N GLY A 467 -6.38 -11.57 -20.33
CA GLY A 467 -5.84 -12.35 -19.32
C GLY A 467 -6.28 -11.80 -18.02
N MET A 468 -6.93 -12.62 -17.24
CA MET A 468 -7.64 -12.21 -16.08
C MET A 468 -6.76 -11.69 -14.88
N GLY A 469 -5.67 -10.96 -15.10
CA GLY A 469 -4.90 -10.25 -14.05
C GLY A 469 -3.73 -10.87 -13.31
N THR A 470 -2.67 -11.35 -13.96
CA THR A 470 -1.42 -12.06 -13.52
C THR A 470 -0.63 -11.48 -12.41
N SER A 471 -1.30 -11.31 -11.26
CA SER A 471 -1.11 -10.18 -10.39
C SER A 471 -2.11 -10.14 -9.19
N VAL A 472 -1.78 -9.85 -7.90
CA VAL A 472 -2.78 -9.70 -6.80
C VAL A 472 -2.40 -9.21 -5.35
N ALA A 473 -3.19 -8.64 -4.38
CA ALA A 473 -2.87 -8.49 -2.90
C ALA A 473 -4.05 -8.17 -1.95
N GLY A 474 -4.12 -7.42 -0.80
CA GLY A 474 -3.17 -6.91 0.29
C GLY A 474 -3.76 -5.99 1.39
N ALA A 475 -4.14 -6.29 2.67
CA ALA A 475 -4.76 -5.20 3.49
C ALA A 475 -5.05 -5.25 5.02
N GLY A 476 -5.12 -4.04 5.62
CA GLY A 476 -5.99 -3.58 6.74
C GLY A 476 -7.32 -2.83 6.35
N ASP A 477 -7.93 -2.07 7.26
CA ASP A 477 -9.35 -1.74 7.56
C ASP A 477 -10.10 -0.43 6.99
N VAL A 478 -10.43 -0.15 5.69
CA VAL A 478 -11.10 1.15 5.25
C VAL A 478 -12.52 1.50 5.74
N ASN A 479 -13.56 0.98 5.09
CA ASN A 479 -14.78 1.72 4.82
C ASN A 479 -15.77 1.74 5.98
N GLY A 480 -15.45 1.18 7.15
CA GLY A 480 -16.29 1.29 8.35
C GLY A 480 -16.67 0.14 9.32
N ASP A 481 -16.21 -1.12 9.31
CA ASP A 481 -16.61 -2.10 10.36
C ASP A 481 -15.58 -3.00 11.10
N GLY A 482 -14.32 -3.19 10.70
CA GLY A 482 -13.30 -4.02 11.35
C GLY A 482 -13.02 -5.28 10.53
N TYR A 483 -12.76 -5.07 9.24
CA TYR A 483 -12.93 -6.04 8.18
C TYR A 483 -12.28 -5.63 6.75
N ALA A 484 -10.94 -5.63 6.48
CA ALA A 484 -10.03 -5.20 5.33
C ALA A 484 -10.27 -5.37 3.75
N ASP A 485 -9.32 -5.58 2.76
CA ASP A 485 -9.48 -6.02 1.27
C ASP A 485 -8.22 -6.61 0.47
N VAL A 486 -8.28 -6.75 -0.88
CA VAL A 486 -7.71 -7.86 -1.72
C VAL A 486 -7.56 -7.77 -3.34
N ILE A 487 -6.51 -7.32 -4.15
CA ILE A 487 -6.53 -7.15 -5.69
C ILE A 487 -5.83 -8.12 -6.63
N LEU A 488 -5.72 -7.92 -7.96
CA LEU A 488 -6.07 -8.70 -9.13
C LEU A 488 -5.62 -7.93 -10.34
N GLY A 489 -4.84 -8.43 -11.27
CA GLY A 489 -4.19 -7.52 -12.22
C GLY A 489 -5.02 -6.95 -13.32
N ALA A 490 -4.37 -6.71 -14.46
CA ALA A 490 -4.92 -6.85 -15.78
C ALA A 490 -4.98 -5.73 -16.88
N PRO A 491 -3.92 -5.69 -17.72
CA PRO A 491 -3.75 -4.89 -18.95
C PRO A 491 -4.37 -5.01 -20.42
N LEU A 492 -5.66 -4.88 -20.81
CA LEU A 492 -6.18 -4.85 -22.25
C LEU A 492 -7.58 -4.17 -22.74
N PHE A 493 -8.61 -3.60 -22.05
CA PHE A 493 -10.02 -3.28 -22.57
C PHE A 493 -10.38 -1.85 -23.04
N ASP A 494 -11.30 -1.66 -24.03
CA ASP A 494 -12.09 -0.46 -24.50
C ASP A 494 -12.66 0.40 -23.36
N ALA A 495 -11.75 0.88 -22.50
CA ALA A 495 -11.94 2.16 -21.88
C ALA A 495 -12.39 3.12 -23.01
N GLY A 496 -11.67 3.05 -24.14
CA GLY A 496 -12.21 3.25 -25.48
C GLY A 496 -11.29 3.13 -26.71
N GLU A 497 -10.08 2.51 -26.69
CA GLU A 497 -9.06 2.69 -27.75
C GLU A 497 -8.51 1.43 -28.52
N THR A 498 -7.28 0.90 -28.37
CA THR A 498 -6.85 -0.42 -28.94
C THR A 498 -5.54 -0.95 -28.35
N ASP A 499 -5.59 -2.21 -27.89
CA ASP A 499 -4.76 -2.82 -26.85
C ASP A 499 -4.93 -1.95 -25.57
N GLU A 500 -5.63 -2.28 -24.47
CA GLU A 500 -5.66 -1.38 -23.27
C GLU A 500 -5.65 -1.86 -21.79
N GLY A 501 -6.61 -1.68 -20.87
CA GLY A 501 -6.60 -2.37 -19.54
C GLY A 501 -7.37 -1.77 -18.35
N ALA A 502 -7.52 -2.53 -17.24
CA ALA A 502 -8.38 -2.17 -16.09
C ALA A 502 -7.96 -2.64 -14.66
N ALA A 503 -8.57 -2.08 -13.58
CA ALA A 503 -8.44 -2.43 -12.12
C ALA A 503 -9.77 -2.79 -11.48
N PHE A 504 -9.78 -3.25 -10.18
CA PHE A 504 -10.70 -4.33 -9.72
C PHE A 504 -11.31 -4.67 -8.25
N VAL A 505 -11.43 -3.90 -7.09
CA VAL A 505 -12.04 -4.22 -5.68
C VAL A 505 -12.95 -5.41 -5.50
N PHE A 506 -12.86 -6.08 -4.31
CA PHE A 506 -13.65 -7.12 -3.65
C PHE A 506 -13.53 -7.21 -2.11
N LEU A 507 -14.53 -7.82 -1.43
CA LEU A 507 -15.02 -7.50 -0.06
C LEU A 507 -15.54 -8.74 0.77
N GLY A 508 -15.11 -8.86 2.02
CA GLY A 508 -15.06 -9.93 3.05
C GLY A 508 -16.07 -10.11 4.19
N SER A 509 -17.12 -10.94 4.11
CA SER A 509 -17.86 -11.24 5.36
C SER A 509 -18.36 -12.63 5.51
N ALA A 510 -18.25 -13.06 6.75
CA ALA A 510 -19.14 -13.93 7.52
C ALA A 510 -19.64 -15.22 6.84
N SER A 511 -19.09 -15.63 5.69
CA SER A 511 -19.75 -16.55 4.74
C SER A 511 -18.98 -16.99 3.48
N GLY A 512 -18.40 -16.06 2.73
CA GLY A 512 -18.05 -16.19 1.29
C GLY A 512 -18.18 -14.86 0.52
N ILE A 513 -17.34 -14.59 -0.49
CA ILE A 513 -17.54 -13.50 -1.49
C ILE A 513 -18.68 -14.12 -2.35
N PRO A 514 -19.56 -13.34 -2.98
CA PRO A 514 -20.65 -13.90 -3.79
C PRO A 514 -20.31 -14.35 -5.22
N ASP A 515 -20.08 -15.66 -5.47
CA ASP A 515 -20.10 -16.38 -6.77
C ASP A 515 -20.60 -15.54 -7.98
N ALA A 516 -19.73 -15.10 -8.90
CA ALA A 516 -19.96 -13.87 -9.65
C ALA A 516 -19.67 -13.88 -11.18
N GLY A 517 -19.58 -12.68 -11.77
CA GLY A 517 -19.93 -12.45 -13.18
C GLY A 517 -19.71 -11.01 -13.66
N ALA A 518 -18.48 -10.71 -14.09
CA ALA A 518 -17.87 -9.54 -14.77
C ALA A 518 -18.39 -8.09 -14.70
N VAL A 519 -19.61 -7.77 -14.25
CA VAL A 519 -20.30 -6.55 -14.74
C VAL A 519 -21.41 -5.93 -13.84
N ASP A 520 -21.16 -5.51 -12.59
CA ASP A 520 -22.08 -4.59 -11.82
C ASP A 520 -21.38 -3.89 -10.60
N ALA A 521 -20.05 -3.72 -10.64
CA ALA A 521 -19.07 -3.50 -9.53
C ALA A 521 -19.24 -2.33 -8.53
N ALA A 522 -18.36 -2.34 -7.49
CA ALA A 522 -18.02 -1.18 -6.69
C ALA A 522 -17.27 -0.13 -7.52
N ILE A 523 -16.29 -0.50 -8.36
CA ILE A 523 -15.68 0.42 -9.36
C ILE A 523 -15.08 -0.34 -10.61
N GLN A 524 -14.39 0.26 -11.61
CA GLN A 524 -13.76 -0.37 -12.84
C GLN A 524 -12.93 0.68 -13.69
N LEU A 525 -11.69 0.53 -14.24
CA LEU A 525 -10.72 1.71 -14.50
C LEU A 525 -9.85 1.92 -15.81
N GLU A 526 -9.32 3.15 -16.12
CA GLU A 526 -8.65 3.56 -17.42
C GLU A 526 -7.34 4.48 -17.45
N ALA A 527 -6.83 5.06 -18.62
CA ALA A 527 -5.47 5.73 -18.86
C ALA A 527 -5.22 7.08 -19.67
N ASP A 528 -5.65 7.25 -20.95
CA ASP A 528 -5.39 8.35 -21.97
C ASP A 528 -4.34 8.24 -23.17
N GLN A 529 -3.51 7.19 -23.49
CA GLN A 529 -2.50 7.27 -24.63
C GLN A 529 -1.94 5.95 -25.31
N PRO A 530 -1.36 5.92 -26.56
CA PRO A 530 -1.10 4.71 -27.41
C PRO A 530 -0.27 3.54 -26.92
N GLU A 531 -0.81 2.36 -27.12
CA GLU A 531 -0.18 1.07 -27.00
C GLU A 531 0.42 0.83 -25.54
N ALA A 532 -0.24 1.42 -24.51
CA ALA A 532 0.04 1.69 -23.07
C ALA A 532 -0.24 0.81 -21.82
N GLN A 533 -1.42 0.31 -21.67
CA GLN A 533 -1.94 -0.75 -20.85
C GLN A 533 -1.81 -0.60 -19.36
N PHE A 534 -2.25 -1.66 -18.68
CA PHE A 534 -2.97 -1.43 -17.48
C PHE A 534 -3.26 -2.62 -16.58
N GLY A 535 -2.24 -3.35 -16.14
CA GLY A 535 -2.43 -4.25 -15.00
C GLY A 535 -1.49 -5.30 -14.51
N SER A 536 -0.27 -5.14 -14.90
CA SER A 536 0.85 -5.79 -14.35
C SER A 536 1.47 -4.82 -13.36
N SER A 537 0.75 -4.35 -12.30
CA SER A 537 1.27 -4.12 -10.91
C SER A 537 0.46 -3.18 -9.90
N VAL A 538 0.20 -3.46 -8.57
CA VAL A 538 -0.31 -2.62 -7.38
C VAL A 538 0.16 -2.99 -5.90
N ALA A 539 0.05 -2.29 -4.68
CA ALA A 539 -0.23 -2.78 -3.20
C ALA A 539 0.08 -2.26 -1.72
N SER A 540 -0.72 -2.83 -0.77
CA SER A 540 -0.96 -2.99 0.74
C SER A 540 -0.69 -1.85 1.70
N ALA A 541 -1.30 -1.86 2.91
CA ALA A 541 -1.06 -0.96 4.04
C ALA A 541 -1.93 -1.25 5.28
N SER A 542 -1.61 -0.55 6.39
CA SER A 542 -1.96 -0.81 7.78
C SER A 542 -2.56 0.37 8.58
N ASP A 543 -2.31 1.66 8.25
CA ASP A 543 -3.21 2.79 8.66
C ASP A 543 -3.55 4.10 7.75
N VAL A 544 -2.89 4.78 6.66
CA VAL A 544 -2.82 6.15 5.76
C VAL A 544 -2.36 7.64 6.07
N ASP A 545 -3.13 8.56 6.68
CA ASP A 545 -2.86 9.99 6.78
C ASP A 545 -3.05 10.67 8.18
N GLY A 546 -3.82 10.09 9.10
CA GLY A 546 -3.79 10.36 10.56
C GLY A 546 -5.09 10.30 11.41
N ASP A 547 -6.23 9.90 10.87
CA ASP A 547 -7.49 9.43 11.53
C ASP A 547 -7.85 7.89 11.75
N GLY A 548 -7.44 6.84 10.99
CA GLY A 548 -7.31 5.42 11.42
C GLY A 548 -7.25 4.24 10.39
N PHE A 549 -7.15 4.43 9.06
CA PHE A 549 -7.34 3.33 8.08
C PHE A 549 -6.60 3.58 6.65
N ALA A 550 -5.67 2.73 6.02
CA ALA A 550 -4.47 2.73 5.00
C ALA A 550 -4.27 2.36 3.43
N ASP A 551 -3.23 2.83 2.71
CA ASP A 551 -3.38 3.28 1.30
C ASP A 551 -3.42 2.38 0.04
N VAL A 552 -3.04 2.88 -1.17
CA VAL A 552 -3.23 2.19 -2.48
C VAL A 552 -2.32 2.62 -3.64
N ILE A 553 -1.38 1.80 -4.11
CA ILE A 553 -0.67 2.04 -5.36
C ILE A 553 -0.74 0.95 -6.42
N VAL A 554 -0.23 1.30 -7.59
CA VAL A 554 -0.25 0.83 -8.93
C VAL A 554 0.91 1.32 -9.75
N GLY A 555 1.50 0.45 -10.55
CA GLY A 555 2.59 0.76 -11.47
C GLY A 555 2.34 0.18 -12.85
N ALA A 556 2.90 0.76 -13.92
CA ALA A 556 2.33 0.50 -15.26
C ALA A 556 2.98 0.84 -16.63
N ALA A 557 3.71 -0.04 -17.30
CA ALA A 557 3.95 -0.12 -18.74
C ALA A 557 4.53 1.00 -19.65
N LEU A 558 4.24 1.04 -20.94
CA LEU A 558 4.98 1.83 -21.94
C LEU A 558 5.09 3.47 -21.93
N PHE A 559 4.55 4.37 -21.01
CA PHE A 559 3.87 5.75 -21.27
C PHE A 559 4.53 7.02 -21.69
N ASP A 560 4.07 7.60 -22.80
CA ASP A 560 4.55 8.86 -23.37
C ASP A 560 4.08 10.18 -22.77
N ALA A 561 5.03 11.05 -22.56
CA ALA A 561 4.83 12.46 -22.57
C ALA A 561 6.06 13.34 -22.90
N GLY A 562 7.16 12.85 -23.51
CA GLY A 562 8.20 13.77 -24.00
C GLY A 562 9.57 13.32 -24.54
N GLU A 563 10.01 12.07 -24.44
CA GLU A 563 10.82 11.42 -25.49
C GLU A 563 10.25 9.99 -25.77
N MET A 564 10.95 8.89 -26.06
CA MET A 564 10.36 7.53 -26.19
C MET A 564 10.60 6.67 -24.92
N ASP A 565 9.79 5.65 -24.70
CA ASP A 565 9.87 4.63 -23.67
C ASP A 565 9.80 4.86 -22.10
N GLU A 566 9.05 5.74 -21.41
CA GLU A 566 9.13 5.98 -19.93
C GLU A 566 8.31 5.07 -19.00
N GLY A 567 7.39 5.63 -18.21
CA GLY A 567 7.44 5.39 -16.77
C GLY A 567 6.57 6.31 -15.93
N ALA A 568 5.54 5.83 -15.21
CA ALA A 568 4.83 6.63 -14.21
C ALA A 568 4.15 5.90 -13.04
N ALA A 569 3.19 6.57 -12.39
CA ALA A 569 1.82 6.14 -12.07
C ALA A 569 1.19 7.18 -11.13
N PHE A 570 0.39 6.78 -10.13
CA PHE A 570 0.02 7.47 -8.89
C PHE A 570 -0.44 6.45 -7.77
N VAL A 571 -0.53 6.82 -6.48
CA VAL A 571 -1.32 6.11 -5.40
C VAL A 571 -2.81 6.53 -5.47
N PHE A 572 -3.79 6.03 -4.72
CA PHE A 572 -5.17 6.59 -4.44
C PHE A 572 -5.53 6.65 -2.94
N LEU A 573 -6.72 7.08 -2.49
CA LEU A 573 -7.17 7.00 -1.06
C LEU A 573 -8.66 7.31 -0.91
N GLY A 574 -9.35 6.83 0.12
CA GLY A 574 -10.82 6.65 0.09
C GLY A 574 -11.73 7.53 0.95
N GLY A 575 -12.91 7.03 1.30
CA GLY A 575 -13.73 7.62 2.36
C GLY A 575 -14.99 6.85 2.76
N ALA A 576 -14.92 6.03 3.83
CA ALA A 576 -16.02 5.51 4.65
C ALA A 576 -17.20 4.88 3.88
N SER A 577 -16.93 4.44 2.64
CA SER A 577 -17.92 3.95 1.68
C SER A 577 -17.37 3.43 0.34
N GLY A 578 -16.06 3.57 0.11
CA GLY A 578 -15.47 3.46 -1.21
C GLY A 578 -14.60 4.68 -1.59
N ILE A 579 -13.66 4.54 -2.53
CA ILE A 579 -12.89 5.68 -3.09
C ILE A 579 -13.93 6.43 -3.92
N ALA A 580 -13.55 7.58 -4.46
CA ALA A 580 -14.51 8.50 -5.01
C ALA A 580 -14.55 8.61 -6.54
N ASP A 581 -13.44 8.59 -7.29
CA ASP A 581 -13.53 8.89 -8.73
C ASP A 581 -12.28 8.63 -9.59
N GLY A 582 -12.59 8.32 -10.84
CA GLY A 582 -11.89 7.47 -11.78
C GLY A 582 -10.53 7.78 -12.37
N ASP A 583 -9.85 8.86 -12.01
CA ASP A 583 -9.31 9.72 -13.07
C ASP A 583 -7.82 10.09 -12.84
N PRO A 584 -7.03 10.44 -13.89
CA PRO A 584 -5.58 10.69 -13.78
C PRO A 584 -5.23 11.96 -13.11
N GLU A 585 -6.21 12.82 -12.94
CA GLU A 585 -6.06 14.06 -12.24
C GLU A 585 -6.48 13.88 -10.77
N GLN A 586 -6.85 12.64 -10.33
CA GLN A 586 -7.41 12.32 -9.01
C GLN A 586 -6.52 11.55 -8.04
N ALA A 587 -5.25 11.23 -8.31
CA ALA A 587 -4.38 10.61 -7.29
C ALA A 587 -3.45 11.60 -6.58
N ILE A 588 -2.39 11.24 -5.80
CA ILE A 588 -1.50 12.20 -5.03
C ILE A 588 -0.27 12.71 -5.77
N ALA A 589 0.39 11.82 -6.48
CA ALA A 589 1.71 12.02 -7.04
C ALA A 589 1.83 11.25 -8.32
N SER A 590 2.57 11.72 -9.30
CA SER A 590 2.76 10.98 -10.53
C SER A 590 4.18 11.05 -11.00
N ILE A 591 4.86 9.95 -10.74
CA ILE A 591 6.30 9.93 -10.56
C ILE A 591 6.93 9.55 -11.89
N ARG A 592 8.00 10.19 -12.43
CA ARG A 592 8.28 10.20 -13.91
C ARG A 592 9.75 10.27 -14.43
N GLY A 593 10.15 9.29 -15.24
CA GLY A 593 11.41 8.53 -15.18
C GLY A 593 12.71 9.03 -15.84
N GLY A 594 12.75 9.77 -16.95
CA GLY A 594 14.06 10.05 -17.59
C GLY A 594 14.14 10.66 -19.02
N GLN A 595 14.51 9.87 -20.07
CA GLN A 595 14.58 10.19 -21.56
C GLN A 595 14.11 8.93 -22.45
N THR A 596 14.79 8.38 -23.51
CA THR A 596 14.43 7.22 -24.45
C THR A 596 15.25 5.86 -24.67
N ASP A 597 14.98 4.71 -24.01
CA ASP A 597 15.85 3.50 -23.73
C ASP A 597 16.02 2.68 -22.29
N ALA A 598 15.82 2.67 -20.87
CA ALA A 598 15.20 3.11 -19.49
C ALA A 598 13.93 2.77 -18.55
N PHE A 599 12.67 2.40 -18.94
CA PHE A 599 11.28 2.55 -18.37
C PHE A 599 11.02 2.98 -16.89
N LEU A 600 9.78 2.74 -16.38
CA LEU A 600 9.48 2.79 -14.94
C LEU A 600 8.15 2.25 -14.28
N GLY A 601 7.99 0.96 -13.98
CA GLY A 601 6.97 0.55 -12.99
C GLY A 601 6.77 -0.88 -12.43
N SER A 602 7.53 -1.85 -12.88
CA SER A 602 7.51 -3.28 -12.64
C SER A 602 7.94 -3.81 -11.28
N SER A 603 8.12 -2.99 -10.27
CA SER A 603 8.25 -3.51 -8.91
C SER A 603 8.09 -2.44 -7.87
N VAL A 604 7.32 -2.69 -6.81
CA VAL A 604 7.12 -1.79 -5.64
C VAL A 604 6.58 -2.40 -4.36
N SER A 605 6.74 -1.81 -3.14
CA SER A 605 5.75 -1.94 -2.06
C SER A 605 5.75 -1.12 -0.78
N SER A 606 6.72 -1.30 0.15
CA SER A 606 6.33 -1.26 1.56
C SER A 606 7.38 -1.48 2.59
N ALA A 607 6.95 -1.23 3.82
CA ALA A 607 7.55 -1.45 5.10
C ALA A 607 6.69 -1.83 6.35
N GLY A 608 7.02 -1.10 7.42
CA GLY A 608 6.72 -0.98 8.83
C GLY A 608 7.10 0.50 9.17
N ASP A 609 7.47 0.88 10.40
CA ASP A 609 7.47 2.29 10.85
C ASP A 609 8.59 3.30 10.44
N ILE A 610 9.53 3.25 9.48
CA ILE A 610 10.86 3.99 9.44
C ILE A 610 11.12 5.41 10.06
N ASP A 611 10.16 6.20 10.47
CA ASP A 611 10.32 7.48 11.15
C ASP A 611 10.59 7.64 12.79
N GLY A 612 9.62 6.77 14.75
CA GLY A 612 9.34 6.91 16.21
C GLY A 612 7.89 7.32 16.52
N ASP A 613 6.95 7.30 15.54
CA ASP A 613 5.63 7.95 15.65
C ASP A 613 4.38 7.41 14.85
N GLY A 614 4.43 6.57 13.80
CA GLY A 614 3.30 5.90 13.03
C GLY A 614 2.66 6.58 11.77
N PHE A 615 2.90 6.13 10.53
CA PHE A 615 2.17 6.32 9.23
C PHE A 615 2.81 5.55 7.98
N ASP A 616 2.69 4.24 7.70
CA ASP A 616 3.30 3.32 6.61
C ASP A 616 4.30 3.78 5.50
N ASP A 617 5.33 2.93 5.25
CA ASP A 617 6.44 3.08 4.28
C ASP A 617 6.51 2.02 3.15
N VAL A 618 7.59 1.96 2.34
CA VAL A 618 7.41 1.95 0.87
C VAL A 618 8.65 1.70 -0.11
N VAL A 619 8.72 0.64 -0.97
CA VAL A 619 9.89 0.33 -1.91
C VAL A 619 9.67 0.14 -3.43
N VAL A 620 10.70 0.20 -4.32
CA VAL A 620 10.57 0.15 -5.79
C VAL A 620 11.82 -0.30 -6.55
N GLY A 621 11.81 -0.88 -7.76
CA GLY A 621 13.07 -1.17 -8.53
C GLY A 621 13.37 -0.45 -9.83
N ALA A 622 14.48 0.31 -9.85
CA ALA A 622 14.80 1.44 -10.72
C ALA A 622 15.66 1.15 -11.94
N PRO A 623 15.12 1.14 -13.16
CA PRO A 623 15.78 1.06 -14.47
C PRO A 623 17.30 0.92 -14.59
N PHE A 624 17.68 0.44 -15.74
CA PHE A 624 19.02 0.20 -16.26
C PHE A 624 20.06 1.32 -15.86
N PHE A 625 19.62 2.57 -15.94
CA PHE A 625 20.11 3.95 -15.71
C PHE A 625 21.56 4.18 -15.94
N ASP A 626 21.87 4.56 -17.16
CA ASP A 626 23.20 5.02 -17.47
C ASP A 626 23.64 6.21 -16.58
N ALA A 627 24.59 5.95 -15.69
CA ALA A 627 25.41 6.95 -15.02
C ALA A 627 26.93 6.63 -15.06
N GLY A 628 27.37 5.45 -15.55
CA GLY A 628 28.78 5.02 -15.63
C GLY A 628 29.24 3.83 -16.54
N GLU A 629 28.63 2.65 -16.60
CA GLU A 629 29.10 1.40 -17.31
C GLU A 629 27.99 0.78 -18.28
N PRO A 630 27.87 -0.53 -18.67
CA PRO A 630 26.80 -1.09 -19.54
C PRO A 630 25.86 -2.17 -18.90
N ASP A 631 24.97 -1.67 -18.06
CA ASP A 631 23.74 -2.09 -17.38
C ASP A 631 23.72 -2.63 -15.97
N GLU A 632 22.83 -2.11 -15.10
CA GLU A 632 22.92 -2.31 -13.64
C GLU A 632 21.64 -2.09 -12.82
N GLY A 633 21.17 -0.86 -12.65
CA GLY A 633 19.99 -0.47 -11.89
C GLY A 633 20.06 -0.14 -10.39
N ALA A 634 18.99 0.51 -9.92
CA ALA A 634 18.70 0.89 -8.53
C ALA A 634 17.21 0.67 -8.11
N ALA A 635 16.57 1.52 -7.28
CA ALA A 635 15.76 0.98 -6.17
C ALA A 635 14.74 1.82 -5.27
N PHE A 636 13.76 2.64 -5.74
CA PHE A 636 13.17 3.77 -4.96
C PHE A 636 12.36 3.77 -3.63
N LEU A 637 12.93 3.44 -2.46
CA LEU A 637 12.53 4.07 -1.17
C LEU A 637 12.50 5.61 -1.15
N PHE A 638 11.52 6.20 -0.46
CA PHE A 638 11.22 7.58 -0.03
C PHE A 638 10.30 7.49 1.25
N LEU A 639 10.00 8.57 1.99
CA LEU A 639 8.90 8.61 2.99
C LEU A 639 8.00 9.80 2.64
N GLY A 640 7.15 10.20 3.57
CA GLY A 640 6.57 11.52 3.65
C GLY A 640 6.28 12.07 5.04
N SER A 641 4.99 12.10 5.33
CA SER A 641 4.33 13.06 6.21
C SER A 641 2.85 12.71 6.25
N PRO A 642 1.98 13.56 6.82
CA PRO A 642 0.57 13.24 6.81
C PRO A 642 -0.13 13.39 5.46
N THR A 643 0.41 14.05 4.41
CA THR A 643 -0.12 13.89 3.02
C THR A 643 0.69 12.81 2.30
N GLY A 644 1.25 11.92 3.10
CA GLY A 644 2.42 11.21 2.71
C GLY A 644 3.49 12.15 2.20
N ILE A 645 4.01 11.86 1.02
CA ILE A 645 5.31 12.31 0.55
C ILE A 645 5.48 13.81 0.57
N ALA A 646 6.67 14.34 0.75
CA ALA A 646 6.91 15.77 0.52
C ALA A 646 7.22 16.20 -0.94
N SER A 647 7.94 15.42 -1.77
CA SER A 647 8.96 16.01 -2.69
C SER A 647 9.16 15.48 -4.13
N SER A 648 8.15 15.64 -4.97
CA SER A 648 7.94 15.14 -6.34
C SER A 648 9.06 14.96 -7.42
N ASP A 649 10.27 14.41 -7.24
CA ASP A 649 11.27 14.24 -8.33
C ASP A 649 12.39 13.14 -8.13
N PRO A 650 13.17 12.70 -9.18
CA PRO A 650 14.24 11.64 -9.28
C PRO A 650 15.43 11.59 -8.33
N ASP A 651 15.23 12.31 -7.27
CA ASP A 651 15.98 13.49 -7.02
C ASP A 651 15.60 14.07 -5.63
N SER A 652 14.82 13.31 -4.83
CA SER A 652 14.36 13.64 -3.49
C SER A 652 14.14 12.48 -2.52
N ALA A 653 14.74 11.27 -2.67
CA ALA A 653 14.79 10.18 -1.67
C ALA A 653 16.19 9.51 -1.28
N HIS A 654 16.75 9.63 -0.05
CA HIS A 654 18.21 9.63 0.38
C HIS A 654 18.88 8.28 0.49
N ALA A 655 18.04 7.30 0.47
CA ALA A 655 18.16 6.16 -0.37
C ALA A 655 18.87 6.42 -1.72
N ARG A 656 19.04 5.35 -2.48
CA ARG A 656 19.20 5.22 -3.95
C ARG A 656 20.48 4.56 -4.07
N ILE A 657 20.42 3.32 -4.50
CA ILE A 657 21.61 2.57 -4.56
C ILE A 657 21.85 2.20 -6.00
N GLU A 658 22.76 3.06 -6.49
CA GLU A 658 25.30 3.23 -7.84
C GLU A 658 26.22 1.98 -8.41
N GLY A 659 25.75 1.00 -9.23
CA GLY A 659 25.92 -0.46 -9.01
C GLY A 659 27.15 -1.02 -9.67
N ASP A 660 27.73 -2.05 -9.07
CA ASP A 660 29.15 -2.35 -9.27
C ASP A 660 29.69 -2.84 -10.65
N GLN A 661 28.96 -3.52 -11.57
CA GLN A 661 29.36 -3.84 -13.00
C GLN A 661 28.13 -4.35 -13.87
N ALA A 662 28.30 -4.42 -15.21
CA ALA A 662 27.36 -4.61 -16.37
C ALA A 662 26.10 -5.60 -16.49
N TYR A 663 25.42 -5.51 -17.64
CA TYR A 663 24.36 -6.36 -18.20
C TYR A 663 23.12 -6.70 -17.38
N ALA A 664 22.72 -5.81 -16.52
CA ALA A 664 22.22 -6.26 -15.25
C ALA A 664 20.83 -6.82 -14.99
N TYR A 665 19.90 -6.63 -15.88
CA TYR A 665 18.45 -6.78 -15.69
C TYR A 665 17.77 -6.39 -14.34
N LEU A 666 18.14 -5.34 -13.58
CA LEU A 666 17.53 -4.78 -12.29
C LEU A 666 16.08 -5.05 -11.93
N GLY A 667 15.10 -4.13 -11.86
CA GLY A 667 13.93 -4.06 -10.96
C GLY A 667 13.25 -5.35 -10.54
N SER A 668 13.44 -6.38 -11.34
CA SER A 668 13.17 -7.80 -11.25
C SER A 668 12.67 -8.24 -9.89
N SER A 669 13.26 -7.82 -8.78
CA SER A 669 12.58 -8.01 -7.52
C SER A 669 12.91 -7.10 -6.38
N VAL A 670 11.91 -6.56 -5.70
CA VAL A 670 11.94 -5.46 -4.73
C VAL A 670 10.90 -5.78 -3.65
N ALA A 671 11.01 -5.83 -2.31
CA ALA A 671 10.25 -6.73 -1.32
C ALA A 671 9.94 -6.03 0.01
N GLY A 672 9.53 -6.85 0.98
CA GLY A 672 9.65 -6.52 2.36
C GLY A 672 10.00 -7.58 3.38
N ALA A 673 9.68 -7.25 4.62
CA ALA A 673 9.54 -8.10 5.77
C ALA A 673 8.25 -7.79 6.57
N GLY A 674 8.30 -7.93 7.88
CA GLY A 674 7.34 -7.71 8.97
C GLY A 674 8.22 -7.43 10.19
N ASP A 675 7.76 -7.41 11.45
CA ASP A 675 8.56 -7.03 12.66
C ASP A 675 10.02 -7.61 12.81
N ILE A 676 11.03 -7.24 11.98
CA ILE A 676 12.40 -7.77 11.96
C ILE A 676 13.12 -7.85 13.35
N ASP A 677 12.60 -7.29 14.49
CA ASP A 677 13.25 -7.36 15.83
C ASP A 677 12.50 -7.39 17.20
N ARG A 678 11.25 -6.97 17.41
CA ARG A 678 10.67 -6.66 18.75
C ARG A 678 11.60 -5.91 19.77
N ASP A 679 12.61 -5.11 19.34
CA ASP A 679 13.14 -3.93 20.04
C ASP A 679 12.54 -2.54 19.66
N GLY A 680 12.25 -2.21 18.39
CA GLY A 680 11.51 -1.01 17.97
C GLY A 680 11.45 -0.50 16.49
N PHE A 681 12.27 0.19 15.61
CA PHE A 681 13.67 0.65 15.27
C PHE A 681 14.29 0.14 13.87
N ASP A 682 13.84 -0.49 12.74
CA ASP A 682 12.76 -1.38 12.14
C ASP A 682 13.17 -1.60 10.56
N ASP A 683 12.95 -2.68 9.70
CA ASP A 683 13.68 -3.04 8.39
C ASP A 683 13.24 -4.13 7.31
N ILE A 684 13.97 -4.27 6.15
CA ILE A 684 13.84 -5.31 5.04
C ILE A 684 15.11 -6.06 4.52
N VAL A 685 14.93 -6.88 3.47
CA VAL A 685 15.90 -7.47 2.52
C VAL A 685 16.28 -6.57 1.31
N ILE A 686 17.15 -6.96 0.37
CA ILE A 686 17.00 -6.58 -1.06
C ILE A 686 17.25 -7.87 -1.98
N GLY A 687 17.36 -7.89 -3.33
CA GLY A 687 17.20 -9.08 -4.20
C GLY A 687 17.66 -8.92 -5.65
N VAL A 688 18.97 -8.91 -5.96
CA VAL A 688 19.49 -8.67 -7.33
C VAL A 688 19.87 -9.91 -8.06
N PRO A 689 19.29 -10.16 -9.25
CA PRO A 689 19.85 -11.23 -10.00
C PRO A 689 21.28 -11.19 -10.47
N ARG A 690 21.61 -12.38 -10.93
CA ARG A 690 22.85 -13.06 -11.29
C ARG A 690 24.05 -12.72 -10.40
N TYR A 691 25.17 -13.42 -10.52
CA TYR A 691 26.36 -13.19 -9.73
C TYR A 691 27.36 -14.22 -10.07
N ASP A 692 28.52 -13.71 -10.38
CA ASP A 692 29.47 -14.40 -11.17
C ASP A 692 30.80 -14.33 -10.48
N SER A 693 30.93 -15.23 -9.53
CA SER A 693 32.18 -15.48 -8.83
C SER A 693 32.65 -16.94 -8.98
N GLY A 694 32.53 -17.56 -10.18
CA GLY A 694 32.98 -18.96 -10.38
C GLY A 694 32.96 -19.66 -11.76
N HIS A 695 31.78 -19.93 -12.36
CA HIS A 695 31.61 -20.88 -13.48
C HIS A 695 30.46 -20.60 -14.52
N MET A 696 29.13 -20.79 -14.31
CA MET A 696 28.11 -20.42 -15.36
C MET A 696 26.53 -20.23 -15.11
N ASP A 697 25.70 -19.23 -14.60
CA ASP A 697 25.80 -18.01 -13.70
C ASP A 697 25.18 -18.39 -12.33
N GLU A 698 25.16 -17.51 -11.29
CA GLU A 698 24.18 -17.71 -10.20
C GLU A 698 23.40 -16.60 -9.43
N GLY A 699 23.80 -15.34 -9.13
CA GLY A 699 22.97 -14.39 -8.29
C GLY A 699 23.40 -13.37 -7.09
N SER A 700 22.65 -12.30 -6.61
CA SER A 700 22.71 -11.50 -5.31
C SER A 700 21.37 -10.92 -4.61
N VAL A 701 21.38 -10.17 -3.45
CA VAL A 701 20.24 -10.08 -2.42
C VAL A 701 20.07 -8.99 -1.23
N LEU A 702 20.37 -7.68 -1.25
CA LEU A 702 21.00 -7.04 -0.06
C LEU A 702 20.16 -6.55 1.16
N ILE A 703 19.98 -7.40 2.19
CA ILE A 703 19.38 -7.09 3.53
C ILE A 703 20.23 -6.28 4.53
N PHE A 704 19.67 -5.15 4.94
CA PHE A 704 20.13 -4.20 5.92
C PHE A 704 18.94 -3.72 6.75
N HIS A 705 19.31 -3.23 7.91
CA HIS A 705 18.44 -3.18 9.05
C HIS A 705 18.33 -1.78 9.64
N GLY A 706 17.09 -1.30 9.73
CA GLY A 706 16.51 -0.24 10.54
C GLY A 706 17.33 0.69 11.40
N SER A 707 16.91 1.95 11.37
CA SER A 707 17.19 2.88 12.47
C SER A 707 16.27 4.10 12.38
N ALA A 708 16.05 4.77 13.51
CA ALA A 708 15.36 6.08 13.60
C ALA A 708 16.11 7.28 12.99
N THR A 709 16.97 7.01 12.02
CA THR A 709 17.67 7.98 11.16
C THR A 709 17.82 7.48 9.73
N GLY A 710 17.23 6.33 9.46
CA GLY A 710 17.18 5.64 8.20
C GLY A 710 18.44 4.88 7.90
N ILE A 711 18.57 4.48 6.64
CA ILE A 711 19.81 3.90 6.13
C ILE A 711 20.96 4.75 6.59
N ALA A 712 22.00 4.06 7.01
CA ALA A 712 23.31 4.65 7.16
C ALA A 712 23.70 5.45 5.89
N ASP A 713 23.38 4.95 4.67
CA ASP A 713 23.74 5.57 3.39
C ASP A 713 23.15 4.85 2.13
N GLY A 714 23.68 5.06 0.91
CA GLY A 714 23.39 4.30 -0.35
C GLY A 714 24.59 4.09 -1.35
N ASN A 715 25.27 3.01 -1.89
CA ASN A 715 25.88 1.58 -1.76
C ASN A 715 25.15 0.23 -1.77
N PRO A 716 25.72 -0.79 -2.42
CA PRO A 716 25.57 -2.16 -1.96
C PRO A 716 26.52 -2.42 -0.74
N THR A 717 27.76 -2.89 -0.96
CA THR A 717 28.84 -3.35 -0.03
C THR A 717 29.02 -2.94 1.49
N SER A 718 28.19 -2.21 2.27
CA SER A 718 28.54 -1.94 3.72
C SER A 718 27.89 -2.90 4.69
N ALA A 719 28.14 -4.19 4.49
CA ALA A 719 27.00 -5.06 4.50
C ALA A 719 26.71 -5.95 5.67
N ASP A 720 25.45 -6.33 5.57
CA ASP A 720 24.94 -7.52 6.15
C ASP A 720 24.73 -8.71 5.16
N THR A 721 23.93 -9.73 5.49
CA THR A 721 24.31 -11.16 5.28
C THR A 721 24.12 -11.75 3.91
N ARG A 722 25.11 -11.57 3.09
CA ARG A 722 25.33 -12.20 1.78
C ARG A 722 24.97 -13.71 1.79
N ILE A 723 24.02 -14.11 0.91
CA ILE A 723 23.55 -15.48 0.59
C ILE A 723 23.01 -15.51 -0.86
N GLU A 724 23.07 -16.64 -1.58
CA GLU A 724 24.28 -17.11 -2.28
C GLU A 724 24.31 -18.61 -2.67
N SER A 725 24.67 -19.05 -3.88
CA SER A 725 24.19 -20.34 -4.42
C SER A 725 25.20 -21.50 -4.56
N ASN A 726 25.64 -21.93 -5.77
CA ASN A 726 26.74 -22.86 -6.16
C ASN A 726 26.61 -23.71 -7.49
N ASP A 727 25.56 -23.67 -8.32
CA ASP A 727 25.36 -24.52 -9.50
C ASP A 727 24.68 -23.83 -10.76
N SER A 728 24.90 -24.32 -11.99
CA SER A 728 25.21 -23.44 -13.17
C SER A 728 24.09 -22.91 -14.10
N GLY A 729 23.64 -21.66 -13.95
CA GLY A 729 22.75 -20.97 -14.91
C GLY A 729 21.53 -20.31 -14.27
N SER A 730 21.57 -20.18 -12.97
CA SER A 730 20.49 -19.87 -12.09
C SER A 730 19.20 -19.21 -12.44
N MET A 731 19.01 -18.15 -13.22
CA MET A 731 17.98 -17.09 -13.00
C MET A 731 17.38 -16.98 -11.58
N LEU A 732 18.28 -17.03 -10.56
CA LEU A 732 18.18 -16.78 -9.10
C LEU A 732 17.13 -15.72 -8.82
N GLY A 733 16.85 -15.55 -7.55
CA GLY A 733 16.00 -14.60 -6.87
C GLY A 733 14.51 -14.46 -7.21
N THR A 734 14.16 -14.70 -8.46
CA THR A 734 12.88 -14.79 -9.15
C THR A 734 11.58 -14.96 -8.33
N SER A 735 11.54 -15.36 -7.05
CA SER A 735 10.75 -14.59 -6.03
C SER A 735 11.12 -14.63 -4.53
N VAL A 736 10.29 -14.03 -3.61
CA VAL A 736 10.34 -13.77 -2.10
C VAL A 736 8.98 -13.36 -1.50
N ALA A 737 8.67 -13.55 -0.19
CA ALA A 737 7.47 -13.02 0.51
C ALA A 737 7.12 -13.15 2.01
N GLY A 738 6.14 -12.36 2.48
CA GLY A 738 5.08 -12.83 3.37
C GLY A 738 4.95 -12.41 4.85
N ALA A 739 5.44 -13.20 5.80
CA ALA A 739 4.66 -14.26 6.45
C ALA A 739 3.76 -14.13 7.72
N GLY A 740 3.39 -13.00 8.36
CA GLY A 740 2.37 -12.98 9.48
C GLY A 740 2.82 -13.06 10.97
N ASP A 741 2.50 -14.13 11.74
CA ASP A 741 2.98 -14.41 13.14
C ASP A 741 2.92 -15.91 13.69
N VAL A 742 2.59 -17.00 12.94
CA VAL A 742 2.50 -18.55 13.16
C VAL A 742 2.49 -19.51 14.41
N ASN A 743 3.39 -20.49 14.45
CA ASN A 743 3.43 -21.70 15.26
C ASN A 743 3.63 -21.66 16.83
N GLY A 744 3.52 -20.57 17.65
CA GLY A 744 3.45 -20.60 19.16
C GLY A 744 4.27 -19.81 20.27
N ASP A 745 4.74 -18.55 20.11
CA ASP A 745 5.12 -17.43 21.07
C ASP A 745 6.13 -16.24 20.67
N GLY A 746 6.33 -15.79 19.39
CA GLY A 746 6.71 -14.40 18.93
C GLY A 746 8.11 -13.89 18.41
N PHE A 747 9.07 -14.63 17.76
CA PHE A 747 10.12 -14.13 16.77
C PHE A 747 9.41 -13.51 15.52
N THR A 748 9.85 -13.54 14.24
CA THR A 748 9.05 -13.06 13.04
C THR A 748 9.51 -13.86 11.66
N ASP A 749 8.95 -13.86 10.39
CA ASP A 749 9.12 -14.88 9.20
C ASP A 749 8.72 -14.59 7.69
N ILE A 750 9.19 -15.26 6.61
CA ILE A 750 9.33 -14.73 5.21
C ILE A 750 9.92 -15.67 4.12
N LEU A 751 9.80 -15.33 2.83
CA LEU A 751 10.16 -16.20 1.71
C LEU A 751 11.06 -15.66 0.63
N ILE A 752 11.66 -16.55 -0.21
CA ILE A 752 12.65 -16.52 -1.34
C ILE A 752 12.18 -17.73 -2.19
N SER A 753 12.25 -17.71 -3.52
CA SER A 753 11.93 -18.83 -4.38
C SER A 753 12.68 -19.04 -5.64
N ALA A 754 13.03 -20.29 -5.93
CA ALA A 754 13.94 -20.62 -6.99
C ALA A 754 13.59 -21.43 -8.19
N PRO A 755 13.43 -20.82 -9.38
CA PRO A 755 13.15 -21.55 -10.57
C PRO A 755 13.63 -22.98 -10.81
N ASN A 756 14.65 -23.44 -11.56
CA ASN A 756 14.81 -24.88 -11.91
C ASN A 756 15.45 -25.65 -10.69
N PHE A 757 15.80 -26.94 -10.66
CA PHE A 757 16.86 -27.47 -9.71
C PHE A 757 17.12 -28.95 -9.76
N ASP A 758 18.40 -29.15 -9.87
CA ASP A 758 19.24 -30.30 -9.98
C ASP A 758 19.20 -31.41 -8.93
N GLY A 759 18.09 -32.13 -8.90
CA GLY A 759 17.98 -33.44 -8.23
C GLY A 759 17.62 -34.62 -9.17
N ALA A 760 16.47 -35.30 -9.01
CA ALA A 760 16.01 -36.26 -10.03
C ALA A 760 14.49 -36.56 -10.00
N PRO A 761 13.66 -36.24 -11.04
CA PRO A 761 13.89 -36.32 -12.52
C PRO A 761 14.56 -35.19 -13.37
N VAL A 762 13.93 -34.59 -14.42
CA VAL A 762 14.55 -33.63 -15.42
C VAL A 762 13.63 -32.50 -16.11
N GLY A 763 12.55 -31.91 -15.50
CA GLY A 763 12.24 -30.45 -15.43
C GLY A 763 11.46 -30.07 -14.15
N ALA A 764 11.84 -29.05 -13.34
CA ALA A 764 11.32 -28.75 -11.97
C ALA A 764 11.87 -27.47 -11.29
N GLY A 765 12.36 -27.59 -10.05
CA GLY A 765 12.99 -26.55 -9.25
C GLY A 765 12.53 -26.06 -7.86
N THR A 766 13.33 -25.14 -7.33
CA THR A 766 13.57 -24.76 -5.92
C THR A 766 12.61 -23.90 -5.14
N VAL A 767 12.33 -24.15 -3.85
CA VAL A 767 11.71 -23.09 -3.03
C VAL A 767 11.78 -23.12 -1.50
N PHE A 768 11.89 -21.97 -0.74
CA PHE A 768 12.97 -21.73 0.28
C PHE A 768 12.89 -21.53 1.82
N ILE A 769 11.98 -20.77 2.44
CA ILE A 769 11.47 -21.04 3.82
C ILE A 769 12.45 -21.20 5.06
N TYR A 770 12.63 -20.25 6.00
CA TYR A 770 13.48 -20.37 7.27
C TYR A 770 13.53 -19.21 8.32
N HIS A 771 14.27 -19.40 9.48
CA HIS A 771 13.96 -19.04 10.92
C HIS A 771 14.47 -17.89 11.85
N GLY A 772 13.57 -16.96 12.19
CA GLY A 772 13.77 -15.62 12.76
C GLY A 772 14.11 -15.40 14.19
N ARG A 773 14.84 -14.29 14.43
CA ARG A 773 15.59 -14.16 15.67
C ARG A 773 16.37 -12.88 15.92
N ILE A 774 16.61 -12.68 17.23
CA ILE A 774 17.61 -11.83 17.90
C ILE A 774 19.08 -12.04 17.52
N SER A 775 19.35 -12.66 16.37
CA SER A 775 20.71 -12.94 15.95
C SER A 775 20.83 -13.27 14.47
N ARG A 776 21.12 -12.21 13.72
CA ARG A 776 21.74 -12.10 12.40
C ARG A 776 21.84 -13.44 11.65
N ILE A 777 21.18 -13.60 10.50
CA ILE A 777 21.39 -14.79 9.68
C ILE A 777 22.87 -15.02 9.40
N PRO A 778 23.29 -16.28 9.23
CA PRO A 778 24.66 -16.56 8.92
C PRO A 778 24.90 -16.50 7.40
N ASN A 779 26.15 -16.22 7.17
CA ASN A 779 26.85 -15.84 5.96
C ASN A 779 26.86 -16.93 4.87
N GLY A 780 25.92 -16.89 3.93
CA GLY A 780 26.09 -17.52 2.61
C GLY A 780 25.06 -18.58 2.24
N ASN A 781 25.43 -19.62 1.52
CA ASN A 781 24.49 -20.52 0.91
C ASN A 781 23.50 -21.27 1.80
N LEU A 782 22.32 -21.46 1.23
CA LEU A 782 21.76 -22.77 0.98
C LEU A 782 21.90 -23.66 2.24
N GLY A 783 22.88 -24.57 2.26
CA GLY A 783 22.81 -25.89 2.93
C GLY A 783 22.56 -25.97 4.45
N SER A 784 22.33 -24.87 5.14
CA SER A 784 22.14 -24.74 6.60
C SER A 784 20.68 -24.93 7.02
N ALA A 785 20.01 -25.81 6.28
CA ALA A 785 18.64 -25.61 5.94
C ALA A 785 17.52 -25.95 6.87
N SER A 786 16.45 -25.30 6.47
CA SER A 786 15.09 -25.55 6.80
C SER A 786 14.40 -26.32 5.59
N THR A 787 13.10 -26.69 5.53
CA THR A 787 12.53 -27.83 4.73
C THR A 787 12.00 -27.41 3.35
N THR A 788 12.08 -28.25 2.27
CA THR A 788 12.18 -28.08 0.76
C THR A 788 11.10 -28.67 -0.23
N LEU A 789 10.92 -28.13 -1.46
CA LEU A 789 9.72 -28.29 -2.35
C LEU A 789 9.99 -28.84 -3.80
N LEU A 790 9.58 -30.08 -4.23
CA LEU A 790 9.84 -30.73 -5.59
C LEU A 790 9.10 -32.06 -6.00
N GLY A 791 9.46 -32.88 -7.04
CA GLY A 791 8.78 -34.19 -7.39
C GLY A 791 9.07 -35.11 -8.65
N SER A 792 8.58 -34.82 -9.89
CA SER A 792 7.98 -35.88 -10.82
C SER A 792 8.46 -36.14 -12.32
N SER A 793 8.57 -35.22 -13.32
CA SER A 793 9.21 -35.35 -14.71
C SER A 793 9.26 -33.94 -15.49
N PRO A 794 9.44 -33.70 -16.83
CA PRO A 794 9.68 -32.32 -17.44
C PRO A 794 8.59 -31.45 -18.22
N ASN A 795 8.85 -30.13 -18.34
CA ASN A 795 8.48 -29.00 -19.29
C ASN A 795 7.35 -27.92 -19.05
N THR A 796 6.81 -27.98 -17.86
CA THR A 796 5.78 -27.28 -17.06
C THR A 796 5.87 -26.15 -15.95
N ASP A 797 6.71 -25.61 -15.05
CA ASP A 797 8.06 -25.55 -14.48
C ASP A 797 7.95 -25.90 -13.01
N PHE A 798 6.79 -25.63 -12.41
CA PHE A 798 6.58 -25.39 -10.99
C PHE A 798 7.25 -24.03 -10.55
N GLY A 799 7.30 -23.55 -9.26
CA GLY A 799 7.56 -22.17 -8.60
C GLY A 799 7.41 -20.73 -9.26
N SER A 800 6.70 -19.70 -8.73
CA SER A 800 5.70 -18.77 -9.43
C SER A 800 5.69 -17.13 -9.50
N SER A 801 5.07 -16.14 -8.73
CA SER A 801 5.45 -14.66 -8.49
C SER A 801 4.45 -13.82 -7.54
N VAL A 802 4.71 -12.86 -6.56
CA VAL A 802 4.09 -12.98 -5.12
C VAL A 802 4.10 -11.98 -3.85
N ALA A 803 3.45 -12.31 -2.65
CA ALA A 803 3.55 -11.73 -1.23
C ALA A 803 2.79 -12.26 0.09
N GLY A 804 2.45 -11.47 1.18
CA GLY A 804 1.46 -11.77 2.30
C GLY A 804 1.41 -11.09 3.72
N ALA A 805 0.51 -11.37 4.74
CA ALA A 805 -0.16 -12.55 5.47
C ALA A 805 -1.34 -12.16 6.46
N GLY A 806 -2.27 -13.05 6.91
CA GLY A 806 -3.41 -12.78 7.90
C GLY A 806 -4.75 -13.63 7.84
N ASP A 807 -5.62 -13.64 8.88
CA ASP A 807 -6.74 -14.56 9.39
C ASP A 807 -7.89 -15.38 8.56
N VAL A 808 -7.76 -16.54 7.77
CA VAL A 808 -8.68 -17.68 7.25
C VAL A 808 -9.62 -18.37 8.29
N ASN A 809 -9.13 -19.05 9.35
CA ASN A 809 -9.61 -20.39 9.71
C ASN A 809 -10.86 -20.41 10.59
N ALA A 810 -11.15 -19.51 11.55
CA ALA A 810 -10.33 -18.52 12.24
C ALA A 810 -10.45 -18.63 13.83
N ASP A 811 -9.32 -18.66 14.60
CA ASP A 811 -8.84 -19.77 15.60
C ASP A 811 -7.94 -18.89 16.67
N GLU A 812 -6.72 -18.40 16.31
CA GLU A 812 -5.47 -17.95 16.99
C GLU A 812 -4.14 -18.31 16.24
N PHE A 813 -3.70 -19.60 16.12
CA PHE A 813 -2.71 -20.14 15.13
C PHE A 813 -3.44 -20.73 13.82
N SER A 814 -2.93 -20.51 12.59
CA SER A 814 -3.56 -20.09 11.28
C SER A 814 -2.83 -20.01 9.83
N ASP A 815 -3.44 -20.14 8.65
CA ASP A 815 -2.79 -20.79 7.45
C ASP A 815 -2.09 -20.10 6.16
N ILE A 816 -1.76 -20.79 4.98
CA ILE A 816 -0.69 -20.46 3.90
C ILE A 816 -0.84 -20.86 2.30
N VAL A 817 -1.00 -20.00 1.26
CA VAL A 817 -1.23 -20.19 -0.28
C VAL A 817 -0.20 -20.06 -1.49
N VAL A 818 -0.33 -20.87 -2.54
CA VAL A 818 0.53 -20.88 -3.75
C VAL A 818 -0.18 -20.68 -5.10
N GLY A 819 0.53 -20.63 -6.24
CA GLY A 819 0.15 -20.71 -7.68
C GLY A 819 1.38 -21.03 -8.54
N ALA A 820 1.29 -21.23 -9.87
CA ALA A 820 2.13 -22.12 -10.67
C ALA A 820 2.24 -22.50 -12.23
N PRO A 821 2.50 -21.71 -13.30
CA PRO A 821 3.02 -22.12 -14.62
C PRO A 821 3.08 -23.46 -15.30
N GLY A 822 2.49 -24.58 -14.90
CA GLY A 822 2.17 -25.62 -15.88
C GLY A 822 0.77 -26.08 -15.78
N PHE A 823 0.25 -26.64 -16.86
CA PHE A 823 -0.29 -27.98 -16.77
C PHE A 823 -0.16 -28.88 -18.06
N THR A 824 -0.28 -30.23 -18.10
CA THR A 824 -0.67 -31.06 -19.31
C THR A 824 -1.53 -32.26 -19.03
N ASN A 825 -2.69 -32.00 -18.44
CA ASN A 825 -3.81 -32.92 -18.51
C ASN A 825 -4.97 -32.37 -19.41
N GLY A 826 -4.63 -31.55 -20.44
CA GLY A 826 -5.51 -30.88 -21.46
C GLY A 826 -5.19 -31.17 -22.97
N GLU A 827 -5.07 -30.18 -23.90
CA GLU A 827 -4.37 -30.37 -25.21
C GLU A 827 -3.34 -29.29 -25.76
N PHE A 828 -3.11 -28.04 -25.24
CA PHE A 828 -1.88 -27.14 -25.41
C PHE A 828 -1.97 -25.63 -24.91
N ASN A 829 -1.43 -25.22 -23.73
CA ASN A 829 -1.20 -23.88 -23.07
C ASN A 829 -2.22 -23.15 -22.08
N GLU A 830 -3.18 -23.86 -21.45
CA GLU A 830 -4.31 -23.53 -20.54
C GLU A 830 -4.50 -23.89 -18.97
N GLY A 831 -3.87 -23.31 -17.91
CA GLY A 831 -3.90 -23.78 -16.45
C GLY A 831 -4.73 -23.12 -15.27
N ALA A 832 -4.14 -22.72 -14.10
CA ALA A 832 -4.78 -22.65 -12.74
C ALA A 832 -4.10 -21.93 -11.48
N ALA A 833 -4.44 -22.16 -10.15
CA ALA A 833 -3.78 -21.67 -8.85
C ALA A 833 -4.26 -22.24 -7.40
N PHE A 834 -3.46 -22.21 -6.27
CA PHE A 834 -3.14 -23.31 -5.25
C PHE A 834 -3.08 -23.06 -3.68
N VAL A 835 -3.27 -23.97 -2.69
CA VAL A 835 -3.16 -23.64 -1.21
C VAL A 835 -2.66 -24.66 -0.16
N PHE A 836 -2.18 -24.15 1.00
CA PHE A 836 -1.69 -24.87 2.20
C PHE A 836 -1.92 -24.17 3.57
N TYR A 837 -1.62 -24.84 4.69
CA TYR A 837 -2.00 -24.48 6.07
C TYR A 837 -1.15 -25.34 7.07
N GLY A 838 -0.93 -24.99 8.36
CA GLY A 838 0.18 -25.59 9.17
C GLY A 838 0.00 -26.10 10.62
N SER A 839 0.89 -25.69 11.55
CA SER A 839 0.97 -26.13 12.96
C SER A 839 1.76 -25.24 13.91
N ASN A 840 1.65 -25.54 15.21
CA ASN A 840 2.68 -25.43 16.29
C ASN A 840 4.12 -25.94 16.01
N ILE A 841 4.36 -26.43 14.80
CA ILE A 841 5.59 -27.01 14.24
C ILE A 841 5.66 -26.73 12.73
N GLY A 842 4.79 -25.82 12.26
CA GLY A 842 4.52 -25.46 10.89
C GLY A 842 3.76 -26.46 10.00
N ILE A 843 3.74 -26.20 8.71
CA ILE A 843 3.23 -26.99 7.58
C ILE A 843 3.53 -28.50 7.52
N ARG A 844 2.52 -29.35 7.63
CA ARG A 844 2.76 -30.70 8.18
C ARG A 844 3.50 -31.71 7.31
N ASP A 845 3.10 -31.87 6.06
CA ASP A 845 3.26 -33.17 5.39
C ASP A 845 4.54 -33.37 4.58
N SER A 846 4.44 -33.57 3.27
CA SER A 846 5.61 -33.79 2.44
C SER A 846 5.43 -33.49 0.96
N ASP A 847 4.53 -34.20 0.31
CA ASP A 847 4.85 -34.67 -1.03
C ASP A 847 4.07 -33.97 -2.12
N LEU A 848 4.37 -34.32 -3.36
CA LEU A 848 3.50 -33.93 -4.42
C LEU A 848 2.10 -34.63 -4.33
N GLY A 849 1.25 -34.20 -3.40
CA GLY A 849 -0.19 -34.50 -3.39
C GLY A 849 -1.05 -33.84 -2.30
N ASP A 850 -0.49 -33.18 -1.28
CA ASP A 850 -1.10 -33.18 0.06
C ASP A 850 -1.97 -31.93 0.42
N ALA A 851 -2.66 -31.41 -0.60
CA ALA A 851 -3.56 -30.26 -0.88
C ALA A 851 -5.01 -30.02 -0.25
N ASP A 852 -5.29 -29.29 0.85
CA ASP A 852 -6.69 -28.84 1.17
C ASP A 852 -7.04 -27.47 0.53
N ALA A 853 -6.35 -26.98 -0.52
CA ALA A 853 -6.94 -27.15 -1.87
C ALA A 853 -6.37 -26.36 -3.09
N GLN A 854 -6.77 -26.84 -4.30
CA GLN A 854 -6.36 -26.54 -5.70
C GLN A 854 -7.55 -26.06 -6.57
N ILE A 855 -7.42 -25.09 -7.50
CA ILE A 855 -8.49 -24.59 -8.42
C ILE A 855 -7.89 -24.41 -9.85
N GLU A 856 -8.65 -24.60 -10.96
CA GLU A 856 -8.19 -24.72 -12.38
C GLU A 856 -9.32 -24.46 -13.43
N SER A 857 -9.36 -25.13 -14.65
CA SER A 857 -10.93 -26.33 -16.77
C SER A 857 -10.50 -27.26 -18.05
N ASP A 858 -10.46 -26.80 -19.35
CA ASP A 858 -10.58 -27.65 -20.60
C ASP A 858 -9.93 -27.15 -21.96
N GLN A 859 -9.21 -25.99 -22.11
CA GLN A 859 -8.74 -25.46 -23.46
C GLN A 859 -7.68 -24.28 -23.57
N ILE A 860 -6.50 -24.58 -24.16
CA ILE A 860 -5.33 -23.90 -24.88
C ILE A 860 -4.57 -22.56 -24.48
N GLY A 861 -3.35 -22.37 -25.01
CA GLY A 861 -2.74 -21.15 -25.61
C GLY A 861 -2.25 -19.98 -24.76
N ALA A 862 -2.68 -19.90 -23.51
CA ALA A 862 -2.82 -18.64 -22.81
C ALA A 862 -1.74 -18.31 -21.78
N ALA A 863 -0.74 -19.18 -21.59
CA ALA A 863 0.50 -18.96 -20.84
C ALA A 863 0.31 -18.39 -19.43
N LEU A 864 -0.28 -19.22 -18.58
CA LEU A 864 -0.78 -19.12 -17.19
C LEU A 864 0.18 -18.54 -16.08
N GLY A 865 1.00 -17.57 -16.41
CA GLY A 865 1.80 -16.85 -15.42
C GLY A 865 1.15 -15.86 -14.40
N ARG A 866 1.85 -14.88 -13.79
CA ARG A 866 3.23 -14.38 -14.05
C ARG A 866 3.93 -13.42 -13.05
N PRO A 867 3.29 -12.45 -12.32
CA PRO A 867 3.29 -12.24 -10.80
C PRO A 867 2.04 -12.14 -9.89
N VAL A 868 2.12 -11.76 -8.58
CA VAL A 868 1.07 -11.57 -7.50
C VAL A 868 1.66 -10.94 -6.20
N ALA A 869 0.88 -10.75 -5.11
CA ALA A 869 1.17 -10.29 -3.72
C ALA A 869 0.02 -10.29 -2.61
N SER A 870 0.12 -9.68 -1.37
CA SER A 870 -0.58 -9.73 0.02
C SER A 870 -2.14 -9.87 0.23
N ALA A 871 -2.90 -9.78 1.36
CA ALA A 871 -4.41 -9.64 1.42
C ALA A 871 -5.06 -9.29 2.78
N GLY A 872 -6.41 -9.25 2.90
CA GLY A 872 -7.17 -8.62 4.01
C GLY A 872 -8.43 -9.33 4.59
N ASP A 873 -9.15 -8.58 5.45
CA ASP A 873 -10.27 -8.75 6.43
C ASP A 873 -11.78 -8.55 6.07
N VAL A 874 -12.25 -8.74 4.84
CA VAL A 874 -12.61 -7.70 3.87
C VAL A 874 -14.00 -6.99 3.81
N ASN A 875 -15.00 -7.30 4.63
CA ASN A 875 -16.38 -6.73 4.55
C ASN A 875 -17.35 -6.83 5.75
N GLY A 876 -17.01 -7.45 6.87
CA GLY A 876 -17.58 -7.04 8.16
C GLY A 876 -17.34 -8.09 9.39
N ASP A 877 -15.64 -8.46 10.96
CA ASP A 877 -15.14 -9.34 12.13
C ASP A 877 -15.03 -10.92 12.00
N GLY A 878 -14.02 -11.49 11.28
CA GLY A 878 -13.21 -12.62 11.82
C GLY A 878 -12.46 -13.81 11.08
N TYR A 879 -12.32 -14.04 9.75
CA TYR A 879 -11.87 -15.28 8.95
C TYR A 879 -11.59 -14.92 7.39
N ALA A 880 -10.47 -15.13 6.65
CA ALA A 880 -9.90 -14.20 5.61
C ALA A 880 -10.04 -14.38 4.04
N ASP A 881 -9.64 -13.40 3.15
CA ASP A 881 -9.88 -13.35 1.66
C ASP A 881 -8.71 -13.42 0.66
N ILE A 882 -9.02 -13.83 -0.58
CA ILE A 882 -8.03 -13.97 -1.64
C ILE A 882 -8.56 -13.70 -3.04
N VAL A 883 -7.70 -13.80 -4.04
CA VAL A 883 -7.63 -12.86 -5.11
C VAL A 883 -6.76 -13.42 -6.30
N VAL A 884 -6.87 -13.01 -7.60
CA VAL A 884 -6.22 -13.61 -8.82
C VAL A 884 -6.03 -12.68 -10.12
N GLY A 885 -5.39 -12.84 -11.32
CA GLY A 885 -4.30 -13.67 -11.93
C GLY A 885 -3.96 -13.84 -13.45
N SER A 886 -4.64 -13.48 -14.56
CA SER A 886 -4.70 -14.25 -15.88
C SER A 886 -4.12 -13.88 -17.33
N ALA A 887 -3.12 -13.01 -17.58
CA ALA A 887 -2.18 -12.87 -18.78
C ALA A 887 -2.52 -13.04 -20.29
N THR A 888 -3.22 -14.09 -20.75
CA THR A 888 -3.35 -14.38 -22.20
C THR A 888 -4.58 -15.21 -22.70
N PHE A 889 -5.72 -15.18 -21.99
CA PHE A 889 -7.06 -15.86 -22.12
C PHE A 889 -8.07 -15.65 -23.34
N ASP A 890 -8.69 -16.58 -24.08
CA ASP A 890 -9.35 -16.30 -25.40
C ASP A 890 -10.90 -16.40 -25.49
N ALA A 891 -11.66 -15.48 -24.86
CA ALA A 891 -13.14 -15.40 -24.94
C ALA A 891 -13.88 -14.15 -25.51
N GLY A 892 -13.27 -13.38 -26.42
CA GLY A 892 -13.82 -12.10 -26.91
C GLY A 892 -13.30 -11.59 -28.28
N GLU A 893 -12.11 -10.98 -28.42
CA GLU A 893 -11.49 -10.63 -29.74
C GLU A 893 -10.20 -11.44 -30.15
N ASP A 894 -8.96 -10.91 -30.30
CA ASP A 894 -7.64 -11.63 -30.30
C ASP A 894 -6.57 -10.95 -29.34
N ASN A 895 -6.45 -11.39 -28.08
CA ASN A 895 -5.75 -10.73 -26.96
C ASN A 895 -6.40 -9.41 -26.45
N GLU A 896 -7.17 -9.41 -25.34
CA GLU A 896 -8.19 -8.43 -24.88
C GLU A 896 -8.56 -8.25 -23.36
N GLY A 897 -8.76 -9.27 -22.49
CA GLY A 897 -8.65 -9.18 -20.98
C GLY A 897 -9.65 -9.68 -19.86
N ALA A 898 -9.26 -9.65 -18.52
CA ALA A 898 -10.04 -9.35 -17.21
C ALA A 898 -9.31 -9.34 -15.77
N ALA A 899 -9.88 -9.33 -14.52
CA ALA A 899 -9.26 -9.82 -13.23
C ALA A 899 -10.18 -10.38 -12.09
N PHE A 900 -9.72 -10.99 -10.95
CA PHE A 900 -10.66 -11.75 -10.02
C PHE A 900 -10.45 -12.36 -8.53
N VAL A 901 -11.40 -12.24 -7.54
CA VAL A 901 -11.41 -12.55 -6.03
C VAL A 901 -12.41 -13.54 -5.33
N TYR A 902 -12.12 -13.96 -4.10
CA TYR A 902 -12.66 -15.00 -3.21
C TYR A 902 -12.53 -14.74 -1.70
N LEU A 903 -13.17 -15.55 -0.83
CA LEU A 903 -13.32 -15.27 0.61
C LEU A 903 -13.21 -16.43 1.58
N GLY A 904 -12.97 -15.99 2.82
CA GLY A 904 -13.08 -16.64 4.11
C GLY A 904 -14.30 -17.53 4.31
N SER A 905 -14.03 -18.71 4.84
CA SER A 905 -15.03 -19.59 5.42
C SER A 905 -14.34 -20.61 6.31
N ALA A 906 -15.01 -21.03 7.37
CA ALA A 906 -14.55 -21.99 8.38
C ALA A 906 -14.22 -23.44 7.92
N ALA A 907 -13.66 -23.68 6.72
CA ALA A 907 -13.93 -24.94 6.03
C ALA A 907 -12.99 -25.49 4.96
N GLY A 908 -12.03 -24.73 4.42
CA GLY A 908 -11.68 -24.90 3.01
C GLY A 908 -12.96 -24.72 2.18
N ILE A 909 -13.16 -25.45 1.08
CA ILE A 909 -14.27 -25.20 0.12
C ILE A 909 -14.64 -26.54 -0.67
N THR A 910 -15.65 -26.69 -1.58
CA THR A 910 -16.03 -27.99 -2.28
C THR A 910 -16.41 -28.11 -3.83
N GLY A 911 -15.86 -27.37 -4.82
CA GLY A 911 -16.20 -27.42 -6.28
C GLY A 911 -15.21 -26.70 -7.25
N SER A 912 -15.16 -26.95 -8.59
CA SER A 912 -14.00 -26.62 -9.48
C SER A 912 -14.11 -25.69 -10.72
N GLY A 913 -13.22 -24.68 -10.89
CA GLY A 913 -12.92 -23.92 -12.15
C GLY A 913 -12.58 -22.37 -12.16
N PRO A 914 -12.80 -21.59 -13.27
CA PRO A 914 -13.08 -20.12 -13.37
C PRO A 914 -14.55 -19.55 -13.16
N ASN A 915 -15.59 -20.25 -12.72
CA ASN A 915 -17.01 -19.79 -12.90
C ASN A 915 -17.92 -19.99 -11.67
N THR A 916 -17.37 -20.14 -10.48
CA THR A 916 -18.12 -19.98 -9.23
C THR A 916 -17.42 -18.86 -8.47
N ALA A 917 -17.80 -17.67 -8.88
CA ALA A 917 -16.82 -16.73 -9.39
C ALA A 917 -16.76 -15.46 -8.59
N ASP A 918 -16.49 -15.57 -7.29
CA ASP A 918 -16.94 -14.57 -6.34
C ASP A 918 -16.58 -13.11 -6.66
N GLY A 919 -15.48 -12.84 -7.34
CA GLY A 919 -15.17 -11.53 -7.83
C GLY A 919 -14.53 -11.47 -9.21
N MET A 920 -15.19 -10.98 -10.24
CA MET A 920 -14.83 -11.16 -11.65
C MET A 920 -14.83 -9.88 -12.46
N LEU A 921 -13.83 -9.52 -13.27
CA LEU A 921 -13.84 -8.22 -13.93
C LEU A 921 -13.11 -8.12 -15.31
N GLU A 922 -13.85 -8.19 -16.41
CA GLU A 922 -13.47 -8.21 -17.85
C GLU A 922 -12.33 -7.36 -18.42
N GLY A 923 -11.86 -7.73 -19.62
CA GLY A 923 -11.04 -6.88 -20.47
C GLY A 923 -11.25 -7.00 -22.02
N ASP A 924 -11.46 -5.99 -22.90
CA ASP A 924 -11.88 -6.11 -24.33
C ASP A 924 -11.04 -5.56 -25.55
N GLN A 925 -9.71 -5.26 -25.52
CA GLN A 925 -8.94 -4.79 -26.74
C GLN A 925 -7.51 -5.40 -27.14
N PRO A 926 -7.19 -5.60 -28.45
CA PRO A 926 -6.16 -6.45 -29.18
C PRO A 926 -4.60 -6.65 -28.97
N GLY A 927 -4.00 -6.77 -27.77
CA GLY A 927 -2.64 -7.36 -27.69
C GLY A 927 -1.73 -7.05 -26.49
N SER A 928 -2.17 -6.15 -25.65
CA SER A 928 -1.58 -5.75 -24.41
C SER A 928 -1.56 -6.72 -23.21
N ARG A 929 -1.89 -8.01 -23.25
CA ARG A 929 -1.71 -8.88 -22.05
C ARG A 929 -2.25 -8.32 -20.68
N PHE A 930 -3.54 -7.93 -20.54
CA PHE A 930 -4.44 -8.30 -19.40
C PHE A 930 -3.81 -9.56 -18.75
N GLY A 931 -3.38 -9.57 -17.46
CA GLY A 931 -1.99 -9.90 -17.04
C GLY A 931 -1.54 -9.07 -15.81
N ALA A 932 -0.29 -8.71 -15.48
CA ALA A 932 1.02 -9.39 -15.57
C ALA A 932 1.97 -9.09 -14.37
N SER A 933 1.36 -8.78 -13.22
CA SER A 933 1.76 -8.69 -11.80
C SER A 933 0.90 -7.72 -10.99
N VAL A 934 0.67 -7.80 -9.68
CA VAL A 934 -0.02 -6.74 -8.90
C VAL A 934 -0.14 -7.12 -7.45
N ALA A 935 -0.69 -6.17 -6.67
CA ALA A 935 -1.16 -6.28 -5.31
C ALA A 935 -2.25 -5.30 -4.66
N GLY A 936 -3.23 -5.80 -3.90
CA GLY A 936 -4.29 -5.17 -3.06
C GLY A 936 -3.79 -4.48 -1.79
N LEU A 937 -4.56 -3.58 -1.16
CA LEU A 937 -3.94 -2.34 -0.64
C LEU A 937 -3.98 -1.85 0.80
N GLY A 938 -4.68 -2.47 1.71
CA GLY A 938 -5.05 -1.81 2.93
C GLY A 938 -6.51 -1.48 2.75
N ASP A 939 -6.86 -0.23 2.95
CA ASP A 939 -7.27 0.31 4.25
C ASP A 939 -7.62 1.86 4.13
N VAL A 940 -7.25 2.52 3.02
CA VAL A 940 -7.13 3.93 2.60
C VAL A 940 -7.84 5.13 3.26
N ASP A 941 -8.77 5.02 4.20
CA ASP A 941 -9.62 6.17 4.47
C ASP A 941 -10.01 6.58 5.88
N GLY A 942 -9.34 6.06 6.91
CA GLY A 942 -9.63 6.41 8.31
C GLY A 942 -10.83 5.86 9.31
N ASP A 943 -12.23 3.97 9.50
CA ASP A 943 -13.29 3.24 10.39
C ASP A 943 -13.55 1.71 10.10
N GLY A 944 -13.15 1.05 8.98
CA GLY A 944 -13.10 -0.45 8.94
C GLY A 944 -13.41 -1.47 7.75
N PHE A 945 -13.09 -1.38 6.43
CA PHE A 945 -13.29 -2.42 5.32
C PHE A 945 -13.07 -1.98 3.83
N ALA A 946 -12.25 -2.61 2.98
CA ALA A 946 -11.05 -1.89 2.56
C ALA A 946 -10.58 -1.75 1.08
N ASP A 947 -9.38 -2.25 0.68
CA ASP A 947 -8.72 -1.95 -0.62
C ASP A 947 -7.93 -2.94 -1.52
N ILE A 948 -8.01 -2.68 -2.84
CA ILE A 948 -7.62 -3.46 -4.03
C ILE A 948 -7.34 -2.52 -5.32
N ALA A 949 -6.37 -2.69 -6.28
CA ALA A 949 -6.03 -1.78 -7.45
C ALA A 949 -5.36 -2.41 -8.77
N VAL A 950 -4.90 -1.79 -9.91
CA VAL A 950 -4.09 -2.39 -11.09
C VAL A 950 -3.26 -1.51 -12.13
N GLY A 951 -2.05 -1.82 -12.72
CA GLY A 951 -1.39 -1.04 -13.87
C GLY A 951 -0.32 -1.67 -14.88
N ALA A 952 -0.11 -1.34 -16.21
CA ALA A 952 0.92 -1.97 -17.18
C ALA A 952 1.11 -1.37 -18.61
N TRP A 953 1.52 -2.18 -19.68
CA TRP A 953 2.20 -2.07 -21.05
C TRP A 953 1.70 -1.29 -22.35
N ARG A 954 0.76 -1.30 -23.35
CA ARG A 954 -0.37 -1.93 -24.14
C ARG A 954 -1.64 -1.01 -24.65
N TYR A 955 -2.54 -0.21 -23.94
CA TYR A 955 -3.30 1.17 -24.11
C TYR A 955 -3.83 1.75 -25.50
N THR A 956 -4.71 2.79 -25.74
CA THR A 956 -4.44 3.81 -26.86
C THR A 956 -4.87 5.32 -26.81
N THR A 957 -4.22 6.26 -27.58
CA THR A 957 -4.70 7.54 -28.28
C THR A 957 -3.84 8.13 -29.50
N ASP A 958 -2.77 8.97 -29.35
CA ASP A 958 -2.00 9.68 -30.45
C ASP A 958 -0.40 9.63 -30.53
N SER A 959 0.37 8.88 -29.69
CA SER A 959 1.81 8.44 -29.83
C SER A 959 2.04 6.93 -30.27
N ASP A 960 2.82 6.05 -29.56
CA ASP A 960 3.01 4.56 -29.78
C ASP A 960 3.76 3.81 -28.60
N ARG A 961 3.12 2.79 -28.01
CA ARG A 961 3.44 1.99 -26.80
C ARG A 961 3.58 2.75 -25.47
N GLU A 962 2.59 2.80 -24.55
CA GLU A 962 2.49 3.89 -23.55
C GLU A 962 1.92 3.76 -22.06
N GLY A 963 2.15 2.79 -21.18
CA GLY A 963 2.02 2.76 -19.68
C GLY A 963 0.94 3.39 -18.74
N ALA A 964 0.04 2.63 -18.12
CA ALA A 964 -0.95 3.23 -17.19
C ALA A 964 -1.48 2.42 -15.96
N ALA A 965 -1.73 3.07 -14.80
CA ALA A 965 -1.96 2.53 -13.43
C ALA A 965 -3.24 3.04 -12.62
N PHE A 966 -3.96 2.35 -11.70
CA PHE A 966 -5.20 2.83 -10.96
C PHE A 966 -5.73 1.89 -9.84
N VAL A 967 -6.82 2.18 -9.11
CA VAL A 967 -7.21 1.66 -7.77
C VAL A 967 -8.73 1.47 -7.52
N PHE A 968 -9.22 0.73 -6.51
CA PHE A 968 -10.65 0.55 -6.19
C PHE A 968 -11.13 0.91 -4.72
N LEU A 969 -12.23 0.31 -4.13
CA LEU A 969 -12.54 0.08 -2.66
C LEU A 969 -13.76 -0.78 -2.25
N GLY A 970 -13.66 -1.37 -1.04
CA GLY A 970 -14.51 -1.36 0.18
C GLY A 970 -16.03 -1.33 0.07
N SER A 971 -16.74 -2.36 0.59
CA SER A 971 -18.16 -2.36 1.01
C SER A 971 -18.67 -3.70 1.62
N PRO A 972 -19.83 -3.79 2.31
CA PRO A 972 -20.35 -5.01 2.97
C PRO A 972 -20.90 -6.15 2.07
N SER A 973 -20.20 -6.56 1.01
CA SER A 973 -20.90 -7.20 -0.11
C SER A 973 -20.21 -8.32 -0.91
N GLY A 974 -18.90 -8.54 -0.82
CA GLY A 974 -18.09 -8.72 -2.05
C GLY A 974 -18.16 -7.48 -2.91
N VAL A 975 -17.12 -7.14 -3.67
CA VAL A 975 -17.43 -6.27 -4.82
C VAL A 975 -18.19 -7.19 -5.76
N PRO A 976 -19.11 -6.60 -6.52
CA PRO A 976 -19.45 -7.13 -7.81
C PRO A 976 -18.30 -6.87 -8.81
N ASN A 977 -18.59 -6.70 -10.08
CA ASN A 977 -17.71 -7.22 -11.12
C ASN A 977 -17.45 -6.17 -12.24
N GLY A 978 -16.26 -6.04 -12.82
CA GLY A 978 -15.82 -4.81 -13.55
C GLY A 978 -15.13 -4.95 -14.93
N SER A 979 -14.54 -3.87 -15.45
CA SER A 979 -13.65 -3.69 -16.62
C SER A 979 -13.01 -2.27 -16.51
N PRO A 980 -12.85 -1.36 -17.52
CA PRO A 980 -12.29 0.00 -17.34
C PRO A 980 -13.13 1.22 -16.98
N ALA A 981 -14.37 1.35 -17.44
CA ALA A 981 -14.95 2.70 -17.54
C ALA A 981 -15.88 3.08 -16.38
N THR A 982 -15.60 2.66 -15.14
CA THR A 982 -16.48 2.87 -13.95
C THR A 982 -15.70 3.17 -12.66
N ALA A 983 -14.73 4.09 -12.70
CA ALA A 983 -13.49 4.09 -11.93
C ALA A 983 -13.39 4.87 -10.57
N HIS A 984 -12.35 4.54 -9.77
CA HIS A 984 -11.84 5.26 -8.57
C HIS A 984 -10.47 5.95 -8.86
N ALA A 985 -9.88 5.83 -10.08
CA ALA A 985 -8.47 6.09 -10.45
C ALA A 985 -7.96 5.88 -11.95
N GLU A 986 -6.87 6.54 -12.47
CA GLU A 986 -6.31 6.35 -13.88
C GLU A 986 -4.86 6.94 -14.09
N LEU A 987 -3.70 6.30 -14.36
CA LEU A 987 -2.38 6.90 -13.91
C LEU A 987 -1.07 6.64 -14.70
N VAL A 988 -0.29 7.67 -15.06
CA VAL A 988 0.34 7.63 -16.40
C VAL A 988 1.54 8.56 -16.65
N GLY A 989 2.53 8.19 -17.49
CA GLY A 989 3.62 9.09 -17.96
C GLY A 989 5.02 8.47 -18.18
N ASP A 990 6.06 9.22 -18.57
CA ASP A 990 6.06 10.29 -19.59
C ASP A 990 7.01 10.17 -20.84
N GLN A 991 7.27 9.01 -21.51
CA GLN A 991 7.91 8.69 -22.87
C GLN A 991 7.40 7.32 -23.56
N ALA A 992 7.39 7.02 -24.90
CA ALA A 992 6.74 5.83 -25.61
C ALA A 992 7.55 4.56 -26.15
N ASP A 993 7.13 3.29 -25.93
CA ASP A 993 7.71 1.90 -26.10
C ASP A 993 8.38 1.36 -24.82
N GLY A 994 7.84 1.88 -23.70
CA GLY A 994 8.36 2.03 -22.36
C GLY A 994 8.04 1.08 -21.19
N ALA A 995 7.95 -0.25 -21.29
CA ALA A 995 7.23 -1.15 -20.38
C ALA A 995 7.52 -1.09 -18.85
N PHE A 996 7.05 0.00 -18.22
CA PHE A 996 6.89 0.40 -16.83
C PHE A 996 6.27 -0.73 -15.94
N GLY A 997 5.21 -0.63 -15.15
CA GLY A 997 4.50 -1.77 -14.51
C GLY A 997 4.60 -3.14 -15.17
N TRP A 998 5.11 -4.06 -14.37
CA TRP A 998 5.20 -5.51 -14.50
C TRP A 998 5.54 -6.25 -13.16
N ASN A 999 5.47 -5.55 -11.99
CA ASN A 999 5.03 -5.89 -10.60
C ASN A 999 5.12 -4.67 -9.66
N VAL A 1000 4.47 -4.73 -8.50
CA VAL A 1000 4.15 -3.78 -7.43
C VAL A 1000 3.44 -4.68 -6.38
N SER A 1001 3.53 -4.31 -5.10
CA SER A 1001 3.12 -4.96 -3.85
C SER A 1001 2.96 -4.00 -2.64
N ALA A 1002 2.91 -4.55 -1.40
CA ALA A 1002 2.22 -4.30 -0.09
C ALA A 1002 2.76 -3.67 1.30
N ALA A 1003 2.44 -2.40 1.73
CA ALA A 1003 2.45 -1.44 2.99
C ALA A 1003 3.26 -1.28 4.40
N GLY A 1004 2.70 -1.34 5.63
CA GLY A 1004 3.30 -1.15 7.03
C GLY A 1004 4.07 0.16 7.53
N ASP A 1005 3.98 0.61 8.83
CA ASP A 1005 3.70 1.97 9.48
C ASP A 1005 4.60 3.31 9.64
N VAL A 1006 5.36 4.00 8.71
CA VAL A 1006 6.17 5.27 9.00
C VAL A 1006 5.62 6.53 9.69
N ASN A 1007 5.18 7.47 8.87
CA ASN A 1007 5.65 8.85 8.87
C ASN A 1007 5.29 9.75 10.08
N ALA A 1008 4.08 9.73 10.68
CA ALA A 1008 3.82 10.52 11.91
C ALA A 1008 2.43 11.04 12.42
N ASP A 1009 1.43 10.19 12.78
CA ASP A 1009 0.27 10.37 13.74
C ASP A 1009 -0.77 9.18 13.75
N GLY A 1010 -0.70 8.16 12.85
CA GLY A 1010 -1.79 7.23 12.41
C GLY A 1010 -1.33 5.95 11.67
N PHE A 1011 -1.01 5.94 10.37
CA PHE A 1011 -1.80 6.07 9.10
C PHE A 1011 -0.80 6.58 7.99
N ALA A 1012 -0.12 6.03 6.92
CA ALA A 1012 0.17 4.74 6.17
C ALA A 1012 -0.04 4.46 4.60
N ASP A 1013 1.00 4.50 3.70
CA ASP A 1013 0.93 4.65 2.21
C ASP A 1013 1.95 3.89 1.18
N LEU A 1014 2.05 4.07 -0.21
CA LEU A 1014 2.57 3.09 -1.30
C LEU A 1014 3.23 3.50 -2.78
N LEU A 1015 3.68 2.65 -3.79
CA LEU A 1015 4.72 2.87 -4.93
C LEU A 1015 4.77 2.31 -6.46
N VAL A 1016 5.87 2.39 -7.34
CA VAL A 1016 6.06 1.91 -8.83
C VAL A 1016 7.48 1.67 -9.57
N GLY A 1017 7.97 0.48 -10.13
CA GLY A 1017 9.34 0.29 -10.88
C GLY A 1017 9.92 -0.57 -12.12
N ALA A 1018 10.40 -0.06 -13.31
CA ALA A 1018 10.76 -0.89 -14.56
C ALA A 1018 11.57 -0.33 -15.80
N ARG A 1019 11.82 -1.20 -16.81
CA ARG A 1019 12.77 -1.41 -17.95
C ARG A 1019 13.52 -0.34 -18.93
N ARG A 1020 13.13 -0.05 -20.21
CA ARG A 1020 13.72 0.75 -21.39
C ARG A 1020 13.36 2.29 -21.99
N GLN A 1021 13.27 3.52 -21.33
CA GLN A 1021 13.54 5.06 -21.47
C GLN A 1021 15.01 5.72 -21.42
N ASN A 1022 15.32 6.97 -21.07
CA ASN A 1022 16.67 7.63 -21.22
C ASN A 1022 17.38 7.49 -22.65
N ALA A 1023 17.66 8.54 -23.45
CA ALA A 1023 17.53 8.47 -24.94
C ALA A 1023 18.59 7.81 -25.83
N VAL A 1024 19.63 7.33 -25.17
CA VAL A 1024 20.98 7.67 -25.57
C VAL A 1024 21.91 6.46 -25.48
N TYR A 1025 21.50 5.42 -24.76
CA TYR A 1025 22.35 4.32 -24.32
C TYR A 1025 21.78 2.91 -24.55
N SER A 1026 20.53 2.75 -24.99
CA SER A 1026 19.86 1.46 -25.33
C SER A 1026 19.76 0.48 -24.18
N ASP A 1027 18.54 0.31 -23.69
CA ASP A 1027 18.26 -0.40 -22.45
C ASP A 1027 18.97 0.44 -21.27
N GLU A 1028 18.40 1.51 -20.61
CA GLU A 1028 19.02 2.49 -19.59
C GLU A 1028 18.26 3.40 -18.44
N GLY A 1029 17.34 3.02 -17.44
CA GLY A 1029 17.00 3.77 -16.11
C GLY A 1029 15.70 4.51 -15.51
N SER A 1030 14.90 4.04 -14.48
CA SER A 1030 14.59 4.71 -13.13
C SER A 1030 13.50 4.06 -12.12
N THR A 1031 13.18 4.52 -10.85
CA THR A 1031 11.96 4.15 -9.98
C THR A 1031 11.10 5.18 -9.14
N TYR A 1032 9.91 4.86 -8.58
CA TYR A 1032 8.92 5.78 -7.91
C TYR A 1032 8.12 5.37 -6.64
N LEU A 1033 7.61 6.30 -5.80
CA LEU A 1033 6.90 6.09 -4.50
C LEU A 1033 5.95 7.21 -3.98
N TYR A 1034 4.82 6.93 -3.34
CA TYR A 1034 3.65 7.83 -3.26
C TYR A 1034 2.90 7.61 -1.94
N LEU A 1035 2.22 8.62 -1.42
CA LEU A 1035 1.65 8.57 -0.07
C LEU A 1035 0.63 9.75 0.11
N ALA A 1036 -0.14 9.86 1.21
CA ALA A 1036 -1.54 10.30 1.21
C ALA A 1036 -2.13 11.12 2.42
N ASN A 1037 -3.31 11.78 2.25
CA ASN A 1037 -4.06 12.91 2.94
C ASN A 1037 -3.59 13.68 4.23
N THR A 1038 -2.88 14.82 4.09
CA THR A 1038 -2.53 15.66 5.27
C THR A 1038 -3.79 16.15 5.92
N ARG A 1039 -3.94 15.75 7.20
CA ARG A 1039 -4.17 16.65 8.34
C ARG A 1039 -4.94 17.90 7.89
N ASP A 1040 -6.19 17.72 7.45
CA ASP A 1040 -7.10 18.67 6.76
C ASP A 1040 -6.81 20.19 7.00
N ASP A 1041 -5.85 20.75 6.24
CA ASP A 1041 -5.28 22.08 6.48
C ASP A 1041 -4.85 22.82 5.19
N GLN A 1042 -4.33 22.13 4.15
CA GLN A 1042 -3.96 22.71 2.84
C GLN A 1042 -4.55 21.94 1.63
N PRO A 1043 -5.67 22.38 1.02
CA PRO A 1043 -6.25 21.70 -0.14
C PRO A 1043 -5.46 21.97 -1.43
N GLY A 1044 -5.42 20.98 -2.32
CA GLY A 1044 -4.75 21.09 -3.63
C GLY A 1044 -3.35 20.46 -3.65
N ARG A 1045 -3.22 19.27 -3.07
CA ARG A 1045 -2.46 18.23 -3.77
C ARG A 1045 -3.34 17.66 -4.89
N PRO A 1046 -2.77 16.89 -5.83
CA PRO A 1046 -3.51 15.76 -6.36
C PRO A 1046 -3.99 14.93 -5.14
N VAL A 1047 -5.23 14.43 -5.07
CA VAL A 1047 -5.71 13.64 -3.91
C VAL A 1047 -6.61 12.52 -4.39
N LEU A 1048 -5.99 11.36 -4.49
CA LEU A 1048 -6.41 10.11 -3.89
C LEU A 1048 -7.92 9.96 -3.64
N VAL A 1049 -8.48 10.60 -2.60
CA VAL A 1049 -9.94 10.79 -2.58
C VAL A 1049 -10.36 11.89 -3.51
N ALA A 1050 -11.01 11.49 -4.60
CA ALA A 1050 -11.90 12.42 -5.26
C ALA A 1050 -13.05 12.88 -4.32
N GLN A 1051 -13.71 13.98 -4.67
CA GLN A 1051 -14.45 14.76 -3.67
C GLN A 1051 -15.90 14.28 -3.42
N ARG A 1052 -16.11 13.23 -2.61
CA ARG A 1052 -17.46 12.68 -2.34
C ARG A 1052 -18.23 13.12 -1.09
N CYS A 1053 -17.87 14.22 -0.40
CA CYS A 1053 -18.84 14.82 0.56
C CYS A 1053 -18.90 16.36 0.80
N ILE A 1054 -18.24 17.21 0.01
CA ILE A 1054 -18.13 18.66 0.34
C ILE A 1054 -19.21 19.59 -0.28
N ASP A 1055 -19.65 19.40 -1.54
CA ASP A 1055 -20.16 20.55 -2.33
C ASP A 1055 -21.69 20.84 -2.31
N ASP A 1056 -22.55 20.10 -1.58
CA ASP A 1056 -23.96 20.50 -1.36
C ASP A 1056 -24.45 20.35 0.10
N LEU A 1057 -23.96 21.28 0.93
CA LEU A 1057 -24.09 21.42 2.39
C LEU A 1057 -25.53 21.68 2.91
N LEU A 1058 -26.55 21.05 2.33
CA LEU A 1058 -27.98 21.35 2.58
C LEU A 1058 -28.95 20.15 2.65
N SER A 1059 -28.51 18.88 2.52
CA SER A 1059 -29.44 17.74 2.44
C SER A 1059 -29.41 16.67 3.56
N CYS A 1060 -28.31 16.49 4.30
CA CYS A 1060 -28.26 15.52 5.41
C CYS A 1060 -29.15 15.89 6.62
N PRO A 1061 -29.90 14.93 7.22
CA PRO A 1061 -30.86 15.19 8.29
C PRO A 1061 -30.19 15.33 9.68
N PRO A 1062 -30.55 16.35 10.49
CA PRO A 1062 -29.78 16.69 11.70
C PRO A 1062 -30.05 15.78 12.91
N GLY A 1063 -29.00 15.10 13.38
CA GLY A 1063 -28.91 14.56 14.74
C GLY A 1063 -28.90 15.66 15.82
N PRO A 1064 -29.37 15.39 17.07
CA PRO A 1064 -29.70 16.44 18.04
C PRO A 1064 -28.54 17.01 18.87
N GLY A 1065 -27.42 17.37 18.23
CA GLY A 1065 -26.34 18.21 18.76
C GLY A 1065 -25.30 17.54 19.69
N GLY A 1066 -24.13 18.14 19.92
CA GLY A 1066 -23.63 19.35 19.27
C GLY A 1066 -22.37 19.98 19.91
N LEU A 1067 -21.30 20.09 19.12
CA LEU A 1067 -20.00 20.74 19.40
C LEU A 1067 -19.20 20.19 20.60
N THR A 1068 -18.54 19.06 20.34
CA THR A 1068 -17.27 18.64 20.95
C THR A 1068 -16.36 18.18 19.81
N ARG A 1069 -15.09 18.62 19.77
CA ARG A 1069 -14.07 17.93 18.97
C ARG A 1069 -13.79 16.57 19.64
N HIS A 1070 -13.46 15.57 18.85
CA HIS A 1070 -12.95 14.29 19.35
C HIS A 1070 -11.51 14.47 19.86
N VAL A 1071 -11.01 13.43 20.54
CA VAL A 1071 -9.81 13.42 21.37
C VAL A 1071 -9.21 12.02 21.17
N GLY A 1072 -8.46 11.85 20.07
CA GLY A 1072 -7.92 10.56 19.60
C GLY A 1072 -6.65 10.12 20.32
N SER A 1073 -6.03 9.05 19.81
CA SER A 1073 -5.02 8.20 20.47
C SER A 1073 -3.86 8.97 21.11
N TRP A 1074 -3.26 9.93 20.40
CA TRP A 1074 -2.11 10.72 20.91
C TRP A 1074 -2.46 12.16 21.37
N SER A 1075 -3.75 12.45 21.54
CA SER A 1075 -4.23 13.83 21.69
C SER A 1075 -3.73 14.59 22.94
N SER A 1076 -3.20 15.79 22.71
CA SER A 1076 -2.80 16.70 23.80
C SER A 1076 -4.00 17.34 24.49
N SER A 1077 -4.02 17.33 25.83
CA SER A 1077 -5.12 17.94 26.57
C SER A 1077 -5.09 19.47 26.49
N GLY A 1078 -6.22 20.08 26.10
CA GLY A 1078 -6.44 21.53 26.18
C GLY A 1078 -6.45 22.12 27.61
N ALA A 1079 -6.10 21.36 28.65
CA ALA A 1079 -6.04 21.79 30.05
C ALA A 1079 -4.81 21.23 30.78
N GLN A 1080 -4.12 22.09 31.55
CA GLN A 1080 -2.82 21.82 32.19
C GLN A 1080 -2.82 20.77 33.33
N ASP A 1081 -3.98 20.31 33.81
CA ASP A 1081 -4.07 19.37 34.94
C ASP A 1081 -5.28 18.42 34.84
N ALA A 1082 -5.82 18.22 33.65
CA ALA A 1082 -7.11 17.56 33.44
C ALA A 1082 -7.27 16.93 32.04
N PHE A 1083 -8.19 15.98 31.89
CA PHE A 1083 -8.69 15.49 30.60
C PHE A 1083 -10.14 14.99 30.71
N LEU A 1084 -10.86 14.88 29.59
CA LEU A 1084 -12.18 14.25 29.52
C LEU A 1084 -12.01 12.77 29.15
N ALA A 1085 -12.51 11.87 29.99
CA ALA A 1085 -12.67 10.46 29.66
C ALA A 1085 -14.16 10.15 29.39
N GLU A 1086 -14.42 9.33 28.39
CA GLU A 1086 -15.75 8.80 28.09
C GLU A 1086 -15.65 7.28 27.88
N ILE A 1087 -16.58 6.51 28.44
CA ILE A 1087 -16.68 5.07 28.19
C ILE A 1087 -18.13 4.61 28.05
N VAL A 1088 -18.39 3.54 27.30
CA VAL A 1088 -19.70 2.87 27.26
C VAL A 1088 -19.77 1.79 28.35
N VAL A 1089 -20.92 1.66 29.03
CA VAL A 1089 -21.08 0.72 30.15
C VAL A 1089 -22.47 0.05 30.17
N SER A 1090 -22.50 -1.26 29.93
CA SER A 1090 -23.63 -2.15 30.24
C SER A 1090 -23.66 -2.59 31.72
N HIS A 1091 -24.80 -3.15 32.16
CA HIS A 1091 -24.96 -3.69 33.51
C HIS A 1091 -25.15 -5.22 33.46
N PRO A 1092 -24.36 -6.04 34.19
CA PRO A 1092 -24.32 -7.50 34.01
C PRO A 1092 -25.58 -8.26 34.47
N GLU A 1093 -26.58 -7.57 35.01
CA GLU A 1093 -27.92 -8.14 35.29
C GLU A 1093 -28.98 -7.66 34.25
N GLY A 1094 -28.56 -7.10 33.11
CA GLY A 1094 -29.41 -6.56 32.02
C GLY A 1094 -30.18 -5.29 32.36
N THR A 1095 -30.29 -4.94 33.63
CA THR A 1095 -30.76 -3.63 34.11
C THR A 1095 -30.17 -3.34 35.49
N GLY A 1096 -29.89 -2.06 35.75
CA GLY A 1096 -29.24 -1.61 36.98
C GLY A 1096 -28.83 -0.14 36.90
N ARG A 1097 -27.92 0.28 37.76
CA ARG A 1097 -27.21 1.54 37.62
C ARG A 1097 -25.71 1.32 37.55
N VAL A 1098 -25.09 2.12 36.70
CA VAL A 1098 -23.66 2.11 36.40
C VAL A 1098 -23.05 3.48 36.74
N LYS A 1099 -21.78 3.49 37.11
CA LYS A 1099 -20.92 4.67 37.06
C LYS A 1099 -19.46 4.24 36.94
N ALA A 1100 -18.66 4.96 36.17
CA ALA A 1100 -17.25 4.66 35.98
C ALA A 1100 -16.38 5.18 37.15
N GLU A 1101 -15.38 4.41 37.53
CA GLU A 1101 -14.25 4.82 38.36
C GLU A 1101 -12.98 4.75 37.52
N PHE A 1102 -12.20 5.82 37.56
CA PHE A 1102 -11.00 6.03 36.76
C PHE A 1102 -9.79 6.14 37.69
N GLU A 1103 -8.64 5.70 37.25
CA GLU A 1103 -7.36 5.87 37.93
C GLU A 1103 -6.32 6.29 36.92
N ALA A 1104 -5.71 7.47 37.10
CA ALA A 1104 -4.64 7.99 36.25
C ALA A 1104 -3.34 8.14 37.05
N CYS A 1105 -2.22 7.73 36.48
CA CYS A 1105 -0.88 7.76 37.07
C CYS A 1105 0.08 8.44 36.08
N LEU A 1106 1.12 9.10 36.57
CA LEU A 1106 2.27 9.44 35.72
C LEU A 1106 2.94 8.15 35.23
N ILE A 1107 3.54 8.21 34.04
CA ILE A 1107 4.45 7.20 33.51
C ILE A 1107 5.49 6.77 34.57
N GLY A 1108 5.84 5.48 34.62
CA GLY A 1108 6.69 4.90 35.67
C GLY A 1108 6.08 4.76 37.09
N ILE A 1109 4.86 5.27 37.38
CA ILE A 1109 4.17 5.02 38.66
C ILE A 1109 3.25 3.77 38.54
N PRO A 1110 3.39 2.76 39.41
CA PRO A 1110 2.49 1.59 39.41
C PRO A 1110 1.05 1.95 39.77
N PHE A 1111 0.08 1.45 39.00
CA PHE A 1111 -1.34 1.58 39.32
C PHE A 1111 -1.67 1.04 40.73
N GLY A 1112 -2.43 1.81 41.50
CA GLY A 1112 -2.73 1.53 42.91
C GLY A 1112 -1.72 2.10 43.92
N ASP A 1113 -0.64 2.76 43.49
CA ASP A 1113 0.22 3.52 44.40
C ASP A 1113 -0.44 4.86 44.83
N SER A 1114 0.03 5.39 45.95
CA SER A 1114 -0.26 6.74 46.45
C SER A 1114 0.06 7.90 45.50
N GLY A 1115 0.83 7.67 44.43
CA GLY A 1115 1.06 8.63 43.36
C GLY A 1115 -0.10 8.79 42.36
N CYS A 1116 -1.04 7.86 42.30
CA CYS A 1116 -2.12 7.85 41.31
C CYS A 1116 -3.36 8.65 41.75
N SER A 1117 -3.99 9.32 40.78
CA SER A 1117 -5.25 10.04 40.91
C SER A 1117 -6.44 9.12 40.59
N VAL A 1118 -7.06 8.54 41.63
CA VAL A 1118 -8.34 7.83 41.51
C VAL A 1118 -9.51 8.81 41.60
N GLN A 1119 -10.36 8.85 40.58
CA GLN A 1119 -11.56 9.71 40.51
C GLN A 1119 -12.78 8.89 40.09
N THR A 1120 -13.96 9.24 40.60
CA THR A 1120 -15.20 8.54 40.24
C THR A 1120 -16.20 9.50 39.63
N SER A 1121 -16.82 9.07 38.52
CA SER A 1121 -17.93 9.79 37.90
C SER A 1121 -19.05 10.09 38.92
N PRO A 1122 -19.67 11.29 38.84
CA PRO A 1122 -20.50 11.82 39.92
C PRO A 1122 -21.89 11.18 40.01
N ASP A 1123 -22.44 10.75 38.88
CA ASP A 1123 -23.84 10.32 38.75
C ASP A 1123 -23.96 8.82 38.47
N TRP A 1124 -25.02 8.22 39.02
CA TRP A 1124 -25.39 6.82 38.77
C TRP A 1124 -26.36 6.76 37.59
N LEU A 1125 -25.87 6.43 36.39
CA LEU A 1125 -26.68 6.33 35.17
C LEU A 1125 -27.53 5.04 35.18
N LEU A 1126 -28.61 4.99 34.39
CA LEU A 1126 -29.59 3.87 34.38
C LEU A 1126 -29.43 3.02 33.12
N VAL A 1127 -29.06 1.76 33.31
CA VAL A 1127 -29.15 0.73 32.26
C VAL A 1127 -30.49 0.02 32.35
N ASP A 1128 -31.23 -0.08 31.24
CA ASP A 1128 -32.47 -0.88 31.17
C ASP A 1128 -32.71 -1.46 29.76
N GLY A 1129 -33.75 -2.29 29.62
CA GLY A 1129 -34.04 -3.01 28.36
C GLY A 1129 -34.49 -2.14 27.17
N ALA A 1130 -34.41 -0.82 27.24
CA ALA A 1130 -34.51 0.10 26.09
C ALA A 1130 -33.20 0.88 25.81
N SER A 1131 -32.18 0.71 26.67
CA SER A 1131 -30.82 1.23 26.50
C SER A 1131 -29.89 0.28 27.27
N PRO A 1132 -29.46 -0.84 26.65
CA PRO A 1132 -28.73 -1.92 27.33
C PRO A 1132 -27.35 -1.47 27.83
N GLU A 1133 -26.86 -0.35 27.31
CA GLU A 1133 -25.61 0.30 27.64
C GLU A 1133 -25.83 1.80 27.86
N VAL A 1134 -24.93 2.44 28.61
CA VAL A 1134 -24.93 3.91 28.76
C VAL A 1134 -23.52 4.48 28.73
N ARG A 1135 -23.32 5.51 27.92
CA ARG A 1135 -22.10 6.33 27.80
C ARG A 1135 -21.90 7.17 29.08
N VAL A 1136 -20.75 7.04 29.73
CA VAL A 1136 -20.35 7.70 30.98
C VAL A 1136 -19.21 8.68 30.71
N GLN A 1137 -19.52 9.98 30.70
CA GLN A 1137 -18.53 11.06 30.65
C GLN A 1137 -18.02 11.43 32.04
N HIS A 1138 -16.71 11.68 32.17
CA HIS A 1138 -16.10 12.26 33.36
C HIS A 1138 -14.81 13.02 33.05
N ILE A 1139 -14.69 14.25 33.57
CA ILE A 1139 -13.44 15.01 33.48
C ILE A 1139 -12.57 14.67 34.69
N LEU A 1140 -11.45 13.99 34.47
CA LEU A 1140 -10.39 13.85 35.47
C LEU A 1140 -9.69 15.21 35.63
N THR A 1141 -9.53 15.68 36.87
CA THR A 1141 -9.01 17.04 37.16
C THR A 1141 -8.09 17.08 38.37
N GLY A 1142 -7.10 17.97 38.36
CA GLY A 1142 -6.13 18.11 39.45
C GLY A 1142 -5.07 17.00 39.46
N LEU A 1143 -4.64 16.57 38.28
CA LEU A 1143 -3.53 15.63 38.12
C LEU A 1143 -2.20 16.26 38.60
N PRO A 1144 -1.18 15.49 39.03
CA PRO A 1144 0.11 16.01 39.50
C PRO A 1144 0.93 16.76 38.43
N PHE A 1145 0.64 18.04 38.20
CA PHE A 1145 1.28 18.85 37.15
C PHE A 1145 2.82 18.80 37.16
N GLU A 1146 3.36 18.18 36.12
CA GLU A 1146 4.72 18.34 35.60
C GLU A 1146 4.59 18.65 34.09
N PRO A 1147 5.47 19.48 33.48
CA PRO A 1147 5.30 19.93 32.10
C PRO A 1147 5.46 18.81 31.08
N ASP A 1148 4.59 18.79 30.08
CA ASP A 1148 4.54 17.80 28.97
C ASP A 1148 4.51 16.33 29.45
N ALA A 1149 4.11 16.11 30.70
CA ALA A 1149 4.16 14.81 31.34
C ALA A 1149 3.09 13.87 30.79
N LEU A 1150 3.52 12.65 30.45
CA LEU A 1150 2.67 11.56 30.00
C LEU A 1150 1.97 10.88 31.17
N TYR A 1151 0.68 10.63 30.97
CA TYR A 1151 -0.17 9.90 31.90
C TYR A 1151 -0.67 8.60 31.27
N ARG A 1152 -0.70 7.55 32.08
CA ARG A 1152 -1.48 6.35 31.81
C ARG A 1152 -2.68 6.25 32.75
N TRP A 1153 -3.81 5.76 32.27
CA TRP A 1153 -5.03 5.63 33.02
C TRP A 1153 -5.73 4.28 32.77
N ARG A 1154 -6.69 3.99 33.64
CA ARG A 1154 -7.54 2.80 33.55
C ARG A 1154 -8.89 3.07 34.18
N VAL A 1155 -9.86 2.24 33.85
CA VAL A 1155 -11.26 2.45 34.22
C VAL A 1155 -11.93 1.16 34.67
N ARG A 1156 -12.94 1.28 35.55
CA ARG A 1156 -13.83 0.18 35.92
C ARG A 1156 -15.26 0.64 36.12
N ALA A 1157 -16.20 -0.19 35.69
CA ALA A 1157 -17.60 0.00 36.02
C ALA A 1157 -17.87 -0.32 37.50
N LEU A 1158 -18.59 0.57 38.18
CA LEU A 1158 -19.24 0.31 39.47
C LEU A 1158 -20.73 0.07 39.24
N TYR A 1159 -21.31 -0.88 39.97
CA TYR A 1159 -22.66 -1.41 39.76
C TYR A 1159 -23.54 -1.26 41.01
N ALA A 1160 -24.79 -0.86 40.80
CA ALA A 1160 -25.79 -0.68 41.85
C ALA A 1160 -27.22 -1.03 41.39
N PRO A 1161 -28.14 -1.37 42.31
CA PRO A 1161 -29.55 -1.58 41.96
C PRO A 1161 -30.23 -0.29 41.46
N THR A 1162 -31.27 -0.45 40.62
CA THR A 1162 -31.97 0.66 39.95
C THR A 1162 -32.52 1.75 40.87
N ASN A 1163 -32.76 1.45 42.15
CA ASN A 1163 -33.33 2.35 43.16
C ASN A 1163 -32.35 3.37 43.78
N VAL A 1164 -31.06 3.33 43.45
CA VAL A 1164 -30.02 4.15 44.11
C VAL A 1164 -30.13 5.66 43.81
N SER A 1165 -30.98 6.07 42.87
CA SER A 1165 -31.30 7.49 42.62
C SER A 1165 -32.55 8.02 43.35
N GLU A 1166 -33.24 7.22 44.19
CA GLU A 1166 -34.45 7.69 44.88
C GLU A 1166 -34.14 8.68 46.02
N PRO A 1167 -34.83 9.83 46.15
CA PRO A 1167 -34.59 10.82 47.21
C PRO A 1167 -34.76 10.27 48.64
N GLY A 1168 -33.64 9.87 49.25
CA GLY A 1168 -33.56 9.31 50.60
C GLY A 1168 -32.99 7.88 50.66
N ILE A 1169 -32.74 7.24 49.52
CA ILE A 1169 -31.86 6.07 49.43
C ILE A 1169 -30.42 6.56 49.33
N VAL A 1170 -29.51 5.87 50.00
CA VAL A 1170 -28.06 6.11 49.95
C VAL A 1170 -27.45 4.97 49.15
N ALA A 1171 -26.48 5.28 48.29
CA ALA A 1171 -25.75 4.27 47.52
C ALA A 1171 -25.09 3.22 48.44
N PRO A 1172 -24.82 2.00 47.95
CA PRO A 1172 -24.04 1.01 48.68
C PRO A 1172 -22.70 1.61 49.13
N PRO A 1173 -22.26 1.40 50.39
CA PRO A 1173 -20.98 1.93 50.86
C PRO A 1173 -19.79 1.27 50.14
N GLU A 1174 -20.00 0.04 49.66
CA GLU A 1174 -19.13 -0.72 48.77
C GLU A 1174 -20.04 -1.23 47.63
N PRO A 1175 -20.09 -0.57 46.47
CA PRO A 1175 -20.79 -1.10 45.29
C PRO A 1175 -20.04 -2.32 44.75
N ARG A 1176 -20.72 -3.18 43.98
CA ARG A 1176 -20.02 -4.15 43.13
C ARG A 1176 -19.20 -3.38 42.09
N HIS A 1177 -18.09 -3.93 41.65
CA HIS A 1177 -17.28 -3.37 40.58
C HIS A 1177 -16.89 -4.47 39.58
N GLY A 1178 -16.64 -4.08 38.33
CA GLY A 1178 -16.00 -4.92 37.34
C GLY A 1178 -14.49 -5.11 37.62
N PRO A 1179 -13.76 -5.76 36.70
CA PRO A 1179 -12.30 -5.61 36.62
C PRO A 1179 -11.93 -4.15 36.30
N TRP A 1180 -10.66 -3.80 36.49
CA TRP A 1180 -10.07 -2.67 35.78
C TRP A 1180 -9.79 -3.09 34.33
N ARG A 1181 -10.06 -2.21 33.37
CA ARG A 1181 -9.61 -2.29 31.98
C ARG A 1181 -8.84 -1.01 31.63
N ARG A 1182 -7.84 -1.10 30.76
CA ARG A 1182 -7.37 0.03 29.94
C ARG A 1182 -8.30 0.06 28.70
N PRO A 1183 -8.76 1.22 28.21
CA PRO A 1183 -9.29 1.34 26.85
C PRO A 1183 -8.17 1.08 25.82
N SER A 1184 -8.52 0.96 24.54
CA SER A 1184 -7.57 0.66 23.45
C SER A 1184 -6.38 1.62 23.43
N ALA A 1185 -5.20 1.04 23.21
CA ALA A 1185 -3.91 1.71 23.04
C ALA A 1185 -2.86 0.65 22.64
N GLN A 1186 -2.43 0.62 21.37
CA GLN A 1186 -1.27 -0.15 20.88
C GLN A 1186 0.07 0.42 21.40
N SER A 1187 0.18 0.81 22.69
CA SER A 1187 1.49 1.17 23.26
C SER A 1187 1.60 0.95 24.78
N ASN A 1188 2.78 0.55 25.23
CA ASN A 1188 2.97 -0.02 26.57
C ASN A 1188 3.01 1.00 27.75
N GLU A 1189 3.26 2.30 27.51
CA GLU A 1189 3.60 3.25 28.61
C GLU A 1189 2.72 4.51 28.78
N ALA A 1190 1.97 5.00 27.77
CA ALA A 1190 1.22 6.27 27.86
C ALA A 1190 -0.18 6.24 27.19
N ASP A 1191 -1.07 7.17 27.57
CA ASP A 1191 -2.34 7.42 26.85
C ASP A 1191 -2.66 8.91 26.63
N ILE A 1192 -2.12 9.87 27.43
CA ILE A 1192 -2.44 11.32 27.30
C ILE A 1192 -1.24 12.21 27.67
N ARG A 1193 -0.97 13.24 26.83
CA ARG A 1193 0.06 14.30 27.04
C ARG A 1193 -0.57 15.61 27.55
N VAL A 1194 0.10 16.32 28.48
CA VAL A 1194 -0.46 17.50 29.17
C VAL A 1194 0.47 18.74 29.03
N PRO A 1195 0.07 19.81 28.30
CA PRO A 1195 1.02 20.78 27.71
C PRO A 1195 1.57 21.87 28.65
N GLU A 1196 2.77 22.38 28.34
CA GLU A 1196 3.47 23.45 29.07
C GLU A 1196 2.65 24.76 29.25
N ALA A 1197 2.98 25.51 30.30
CA ALA A 1197 2.32 26.77 30.67
C ALA A 1197 2.75 27.99 29.82
N GLY A 1198 2.74 27.87 28.50
CA GLY A 1198 3.13 28.91 27.53
C GLY A 1198 1.99 29.47 26.66
N PHE A 1199 1.19 28.61 26.03
CA PHE A 1199 0.30 29.02 24.94
C PHE A 1199 -1.02 29.67 25.40
N THR A 1200 -1.11 31.00 25.26
CA THR A 1200 -2.40 31.71 25.11
C THR A 1200 -2.28 32.93 24.21
N SER A 1201 -3.03 32.93 23.10
CA SER A 1201 -3.38 34.15 22.36
C SER A 1201 -4.90 34.25 22.24
N MET A 1202 -5.47 35.32 22.79
CA MET A 1202 -6.92 35.51 22.93
C MET A 1202 -7.38 36.77 22.19
N LEU A 1203 -8.40 36.66 21.34
CA LEU A 1203 -9.01 37.83 20.69
C LEU A 1203 -10.53 37.91 20.92
N ILE A 1204 -10.98 38.93 21.68
CA ILE A 1204 -12.41 39.27 21.82
C ILE A 1204 -12.60 40.79 21.83
N VAL A 1205 -13.10 41.36 20.72
CA VAL A 1205 -13.96 42.57 20.71
C VAL A 1205 -14.84 42.56 19.43
N GLY A 1206 -16.17 42.69 19.46
CA GLY A 1206 -17.12 42.64 20.58
C GLY A 1206 -18.39 43.50 20.43
N ALA A 1207 -19.19 43.52 21.50
CA ALA A 1207 -20.18 44.53 21.91
C ALA A 1207 -21.54 44.67 21.17
N LEU A 1208 -22.63 44.30 21.87
CA LEU A 1208 -23.76 45.21 22.11
C LEU A 1208 -24.34 45.03 23.54
N TRP A 1209 -25.43 45.73 23.92
CA TRP A 1209 -25.65 46.21 25.30
C TRP A 1209 -26.98 45.78 25.98
N LEU A 1210 -26.87 45.28 27.24
CA LEU A 1210 -27.71 45.58 28.45
C LEU A 1210 -29.26 45.34 28.41
N ALA A 1211 -29.99 45.00 29.51
CA ALA A 1211 -29.67 44.95 30.94
C ALA A 1211 -30.60 44.07 31.83
N ALA A 1212 -30.10 43.77 33.04
CA ALA A 1212 -30.80 43.65 34.35
C ALA A 1212 -31.66 42.41 34.70
N GLY A 1213 -31.47 41.90 35.93
CA GLY A 1213 -32.21 40.76 36.50
C GLY A 1213 -32.10 40.64 38.04
N ALA A 1214 -31.34 39.65 38.52
CA ALA A 1214 -30.99 39.32 39.92
C ALA A 1214 -32.09 38.76 40.86
N ALA A 1215 -31.68 37.83 41.74
CA ALA A 1215 -32.50 37.29 42.83
C ALA A 1215 -31.69 37.02 44.13
N ALA A 1216 -31.92 37.87 45.14
CA ALA A 1216 -32.10 37.62 46.59
C ALA A 1216 -31.64 36.28 47.23
N PRO A 1217 -31.22 36.23 48.53
CA PRO A 1217 -31.98 36.89 49.62
C PRO A 1217 -31.26 37.31 50.93
N THR A 1218 -31.95 38.10 51.79
CA THR A 1218 -32.31 37.71 53.18
C THR A 1218 -33.21 38.70 53.96
N ARG A 1219 -33.98 38.15 54.93
CA ARG A 1219 -34.64 38.77 56.13
C ARG A 1219 -35.89 39.69 55.99
N ARG A 1220 -36.99 39.23 56.65
CA ARG A 1220 -38.02 39.90 57.52
C ARG A 1220 -38.66 41.25 57.03
N GLN A 1221 -39.97 41.55 57.20
CA GLN A 1221 -40.93 41.15 58.25
C GLN A 1221 -42.43 41.47 57.89
N ARG A 1222 -43.39 40.65 58.36
CA ARG A 1222 -44.83 40.92 58.67
C ARG A 1222 -45.80 41.68 57.70
N ALA A 1223 -46.79 40.90 57.22
CA ALA A 1223 -48.26 41.02 57.48
C ALA A 1223 -49.26 41.77 56.54
N THR A 1224 -50.40 41.08 56.27
CA THR A 1224 -51.75 41.54 55.79
C THR A 1224 -51.86 42.14 54.37
N THR A 1225 -52.89 41.91 53.52
CA THR A 1225 -54.23 41.26 53.66
C THR A 1225 -54.81 40.77 52.29
N ARG A 1226 -55.89 39.94 52.33
CA ARG A 1226 -57.03 39.69 51.37
C ARG A 1226 -57.10 40.46 50.00
N SER A 1227 -57.70 39.96 48.90
CA SER A 1227 -58.39 38.67 48.59
C SER A 1227 -58.96 38.53 47.14
N ALA A 1228 -59.03 37.30 46.61
CA ALA A 1228 -60.10 36.64 45.81
C ALA A 1228 -60.54 37.07 44.36
N GLY A 1229 -60.74 36.05 43.50
CA GLY A 1229 -61.43 36.04 42.18
C GLY A 1229 -60.80 34.97 41.26
N ARG A 1230 -61.43 33.89 40.74
CA ARG A 1230 -62.61 33.68 39.85
C ARG A 1230 -62.47 34.31 38.45
N SER A 1231 -62.81 33.66 37.32
CA SER A 1231 -63.46 32.33 37.08
C SER A 1231 -63.37 31.84 35.61
N SER A 1232 -63.68 30.55 35.38
CA SER A 1232 -64.10 29.90 34.10
C SER A 1232 -65.48 30.44 33.57
N PRO A 1233 -66.15 29.94 32.47
CA PRO A 1233 -65.89 28.76 31.61
C PRO A 1233 -66.20 28.88 30.07
N LEU A 1234 -66.16 27.71 29.37
CA LEU A 1234 -66.80 27.26 28.10
C LEU A 1234 -68.20 27.85 27.74
N PRO A 1235 -68.74 27.83 26.47
CA PRO A 1235 -69.17 26.56 25.78
C PRO A 1235 -69.46 26.46 24.23
N GLU A 1236 -69.53 25.20 23.74
CA GLU A 1236 -70.50 24.62 22.74
C GLU A 1236 -70.57 25.07 21.23
N PRO A 1237 -71.32 24.38 20.31
CA PRO A 1237 -71.36 22.91 20.02
C PRO A 1237 -71.60 22.50 18.52
N ARG A 1238 -71.46 21.20 18.16
CA ARG A 1238 -72.50 20.37 17.45
C ARG A 1238 -72.11 18.89 17.21
N ARG A 1239 -73.09 18.10 16.73
CA ARG A 1239 -73.16 16.63 16.47
C ARG A 1239 -74.22 16.40 15.34
N PRO A 1240 -74.48 15.19 14.74
CA PRO A 1240 -74.60 13.87 15.42
C PRO A 1240 -74.38 12.54 14.63
N HIS A 1241 -74.54 11.40 15.34
CA HIS A 1241 -74.89 10.02 14.86
C HIS A 1241 -73.86 9.20 14.02
N HIS A 1242 -73.74 7.86 14.09
CA HIS A 1242 -74.38 6.84 14.97
C HIS A 1242 -73.54 5.54 15.20
N ARG A 1243 -73.69 4.92 16.39
CA ARG A 1243 -73.47 3.50 16.83
C ARG A 1243 -73.20 2.43 15.73
N THR A 1244 -72.32 1.41 15.81
CA THR A 1244 -71.46 0.72 16.83
C THR A 1244 -72.16 -0.03 18.00
N GLY A 1245 -71.73 -1.22 18.49
CA GLY A 1245 -70.70 -2.21 18.09
C GLY A 1245 -70.31 -3.18 19.26
N ARG A 1246 -70.04 -4.50 19.03
CA ARG A 1246 -69.58 -5.53 20.04
C ARG A 1246 -69.38 -6.95 19.43
N GLY A 1247 -68.56 -7.84 20.05
CA GLY A 1247 -68.16 -9.17 19.51
C GLY A 1247 -68.27 -10.39 20.46
N HIS A 1248 -67.14 -10.87 21.01
CA HIS A 1248 -66.92 -12.02 21.96
C HIS A 1248 -66.76 -13.48 21.44
N ARG A 1249 -65.62 -14.08 21.86
CA ARG A 1249 -65.43 -15.43 22.47
C ARG A 1249 -65.54 -16.75 21.66
N ALA A 1250 -64.34 -17.28 21.34
CA ALA A 1250 -63.73 -18.49 21.95
C ALA A 1250 -64.16 -19.94 21.55
N PHE A 1251 -63.31 -20.89 21.97
CA PHE A 1251 -63.33 -22.37 21.83
C PHE A 1251 -62.98 -22.95 20.43
N ARG A 1252 -62.45 -24.18 20.26
CA ARG A 1252 -61.46 -25.01 21.01
C ARG A 1252 -61.31 -26.37 20.26
N ARG A 1253 -60.13 -27.02 20.37
CA ARG A 1253 -59.84 -28.47 20.18
C ARG A 1253 -59.77 -29.10 18.77
N ASN A 1254 -58.67 -29.83 18.57
CA ASN A 1254 -58.51 -31.29 18.27
C ASN A 1254 -59.57 -31.96 17.34
N LEU A 1255 -59.24 -32.85 16.40
CA LEU A 1255 -58.32 -34.01 16.39
C LEU A 1255 -57.68 -34.18 14.97
N ARG A 1256 -56.47 -34.74 14.72
CA ARG A 1256 -55.73 -35.97 15.16
C ARG A 1256 -55.88 -37.16 14.17
N GLN A 1257 -54.77 -37.85 13.89
CA GLN A 1257 -54.58 -39.09 13.09
C GLN A 1257 -54.57 -38.86 11.56
N ARG A 1258 -53.48 -39.14 10.83
CA ARG A 1258 -52.74 -40.42 10.58
C ARG A 1258 -53.44 -41.35 9.59
N THR A 1259 -52.82 -41.54 8.42
CA THR A 1259 -52.28 -42.86 7.98
C THR A 1259 -51.17 -42.66 6.95
N THR A 1260 -50.15 -43.51 7.02
CA THR A 1260 -48.99 -43.60 6.10
C THR A 1260 -49.17 -44.72 5.05
N HIS A 1261 -48.15 -44.88 4.19
CA HIS A 1261 -47.95 -45.91 3.14
C HIS A 1261 -48.41 -45.49 1.72
N LEU A 1262 -47.65 -45.81 0.65
CA LEU A 1262 -46.41 -46.62 0.55
C LEU A 1262 -45.50 -46.16 -0.63
N ARG A 1263 -44.25 -46.64 -0.59
CA ARG A 1263 -43.18 -46.63 -1.63
C ARG A 1263 -43.73 -47.00 -3.04
N SER A 1264 -43.06 -46.68 -4.16
CA SER A 1264 -41.63 -46.97 -4.41
C SER A 1264 -40.98 -46.37 -5.66
N ASN A 1265 -39.70 -46.04 -5.51
CA ASN A 1265 -38.56 -46.26 -6.43
C ASN A 1265 -38.49 -45.57 -7.81
N GLN A 1266 -37.33 -44.93 -8.00
CA GLN A 1266 -36.57 -44.70 -9.24
C GLN A 1266 -37.14 -43.70 -10.26
N ARG A 1267 -36.28 -42.91 -10.92
CA ARG A 1267 -34.82 -42.84 -10.74
C ARG A 1267 -34.45 -42.15 -9.43
#